data_AF-A0A9P1BPQ8-F1
#
_entry.id   AF-A0A9P1BPQ8-F1
#
_cell.length_a   1.000
_cell.length_b   1.000
_cell.length_c   1.000
_cell.angle_alpha   90.00
_cell.angle_beta   90.00
_cell.angle_gamma   90.00
#
_symmetry.space_group_name_H-M   'P 1'
#
loop_
_entity.id
_entity.type
_entity.pdbx_description
1 polymer ?
#
loop_
_entity_poly.entity_id
_entity_poly.type
_entity_poly.pdbx_seq_one_letter_code
_entity_poly.pdbx_strand_id
1 'polypeptide(L)'
;MGRLRTHRTHRTPPLVSLSLLLAARFLFPQLPSFVAPRAGQQPTATATAASGTAVLSKTLQLPGEAHAVPEQRILDFFNVTLDKGLSEHQVQQQLDEYGANQLLEPEKKSLWELVAEQFDDLLVKILLLPALVSFLLAYFNTDQKEEGLSAYIEPLVILMILVLNACVGVWQESNAEKALDSLKKLQSDTATVLRGGRWGQIDAVNVVPGDVCEVKAGDKVPADIRLVKLKTTTVRAEQSQLTGETQSVIKDPDVVDDPSMVIQGKNNMLFASTTISNGACVGCVVATGMSTEIGAIQGAVTEAAGEKDPTPLQKKLDEFGNTLARIIFAICVIVWLINYKHFFDPVHGSFLQGCIYYFKIAVALAVAAIPEGLPAVVTTCLALGTQQMAERNAIVRKLPSVETLGCTTVICSDKTGTLTLNEMCCTQMVLPQSPSEMKSFKVAGNGYSPVGHVNGLSIDWSSNKALRFFCKVATLCNDSRLTMESSESSNITRTGEPTEAALRVLVEKLGCPDEELAKKNLEKPRDRNSIMAFNDYWGADVKKQATLEFARDRKSMSVLCTDAEVQSENVLYIKGAPESILDRCSSIMLPDGTLAPLTEDSKKLILGKMLEMAGEALRTLALAVKFDLKESKLNGYDGPGHPSHGLLCDPSNFASVEQGMAFLGMVGIIDPPRPECMDAIAACKEAGISVFMTTGDNKATAEAISRQLGILSPDSDVAVKSITGKEFEEMSESQRTEILKRMMADRGQEGAVFSRMEPKHKQIVVKMLKDQDEIVAMTGDGVNDAPALKQADIGVAMGMGGTEVAKEASDMVLANDNFSSIVAAVEQGRSIFKNMKAVIRYLISSNIGEVASIFLTAALGIPESLAPVQLLWVNLVTDGLPATALGFNPPDEGVMSEPPRRKDEGLISGWALFRYLMIGLYVGLATVGVFIYWFTTDDFDGHTLVSLDQLMNWGQCSAWGGFSAEPIMGMDFSADACTYFTVGKVKAATLSITVLVMIQLLNAFNAVSEDGSLLSLIRPDSVSLEEATQDCARLTRYVNVGAHDGHSDDPLYDYARESNATGVAVERDPERCERHRAALPNVHVACSEVTPQNIVSLLRPVLDTGEELDVLKVDIDSYDCPVLEMILPEVKAKIVLVEANPSIPPPYQWAMLHSPELWTFFNSFHSPEEVPIRGCSLAYEVQLLRRYGYDLVAFGGHDAVFTHESVRSAFLPYDVPMDEFDCYNEAFIAANGIPISRTRRWFFQLSDTQVGLPEIWNFFVDWMKANSPDQLFSFALRV
;
A
#
# COMPACT_ATOMS: atom_id res chain seq x y z
N MET A 1 -3.32 -37.97 -44.05
CA MET A 1 -3.64 -38.20 -45.48
C MET A 1 -4.37 -36.96 -45.99
N GLY A 2 -4.06 -36.25 -47.08
CA GLY A 2 -2.99 -36.26 -48.07
C GLY A 2 -3.10 -35.00 -48.99
N ARG A 3 -1.99 -34.28 -49.13
CA ARG A 3 -1.41 -33.51 -50.27
C ARG A 3 -2.28 -32.81 -51.35
N LEU A 4 -1.95 -31.52 -51.63
CA LEU A 4 -1.47 -30.89 -52.91
C LEU A 4 -1.88 -29.38 -52.96
N ARG A 5 -0.96 -28.40 -52.81
CA ARG A 5 -0.10 -27.67 -53.79
C ARG A 5 -0.81 -26.83 -54.90
N THR A 6 -0.50 -25.52 -54.85
CA THR A 6 -0.18 -24.53 -55.93
C THR A 6 -1.27 -23.99 -56.89
N HIS A 7 -1.55 -22.66 -56.85
CA HIS A 7 -0.98 -21.65 -57.79
C HIS A 7 -1.47 -20.19 -57.49
N ARG A 8 -0.54 -19.23 -57.58
CA ARG A 8 -0.76 -17.76 -57.67
C ARG A 8 -1.32 -17.37 -59.05
N THR A 9 -2.18 -16.34 -59.10
CA THR A 9 -2.01 -15.13 -59.97
C THR A 9 -3.07 -14.04 -59.66
N HIS A 10 -2.59 -12.80 -59.70
CA HIS A 10 -3.25 -11.51 -59.47
C HIS A 10 -4.62 -11.28 -60.13
N ARG A 11 -5.50 -10.54 -59.42
CA ARG A 11 -6.32 -9.43 -59.95
C ARG A 11 -6.78 -8.53 -58.78
N THR A 12 -6.37 -7.27 -58.82
CA THR A 12 -6.88 -6.17 -58.01
C THR A 12 -8.34 -5.83 -58.41
N PRO A 13 -9.23 -5.49 -57.46
CA PRO A 13 -10.42 -4.69 -57.75
C PRO A 13 -10.32 -3.27 -57.15
N PRO A 14 -11.07 -2.29 -57.67
CA PRO A 14 -10.77 -0.88 -57.54
C PRO A 14 -11.32 -0.22 -56.27
N LEU A 15 -10.54 0.73 -55.74
CA LEU A 15 -10.86 1.69 -54.70
C LEU A 15 -11.90 2.72 -55.18
N VAL A 16 -13.21 2.43 -55.19
CA VAL A 16 -14.24 3.50 -55.33
C VAL A 16 -15.56 3.24 -54.54
N SER A 17 -15.65 2.27 -53.63
CA SER A 17 -16.93 1.99 -52.95
C SER A 17 -16.90 2.02 -51.43
N LEU A 18 -15.94 2.73 -50.81
CA LEU A 18 -15.86 2.87 -49.35
C LEU A 18 -16.34 4.25 -48.84
N SER A 19 -16.34 5.27 -49.68
CA SER A 19 -16.68 6.65 -49.31
C SER A 19 -18.18 6.91 -49.10
N LEU A 20 -19.06 6.11 -49.72
CA LEU A 20 -20.52 6.24 -49.57
C LEU A 20 -21.09 5.51 -48.33
N LEU A 21 -20.38 4.50 -47.81
CA LEU A 21 -20.78 3.78 -46.60
C LEU A 21 -20.41 4.53 -45.31
N LEU A 22 -19.34 5.34 -45.35
CA LEU A 22 -18.93 6.20 -44.24
C LEU A 22 -19.86 7.40 -44.03
N ALA A 23 -20.42 7.97 -45.11
CA ALA A 23 -21.35 9.11 -45.02
C ALA A 23 -22.72 8.74 -44.41
N ALA A 24 -23.19 7.50 -44.60
CA ALA A 24 -24.52 7.08 -44.12
C ALA A 24 -24.57 6.81 -42.60
N ARG A 25 -23.43 6.45 -41.98
CA ARG A 25 -23.33 6.25 -40.52
C ARG A 25 -23.19 7.54 -39.73
N PHE A 26 -22.78 8.63 -40.37
CA PHE A 26 -22.57 9.94 -39.75
C PHE A 26 -23.85 10.76 -39.57
N LEU A 27 -24.90 10.49 -40.35
CA LEU A 27 -26.12 11.33 -40.41
C LEU A 27 -27.34 10.79 -39.65
N PHE A 28 -27.33 9.53 -39.17
CA PHE A 28 -28.47 8.90 -38.49
C PHE A 28 -28.02 8.07 -37.26
N PRO A 29 -28.02 8.64 -36.04
CA PRO A 29 -27.56 7.94 -34.84
C PRO A 29 -28.59 6.95 -34.25
N GLN A 30 -29.78 6.83 -34.83
CA GLN A 30 -30.86 5.97 -34.32
C GLN A 30 -31.29 4.89 -35.32
N LEU A 31 -30.35 4.04 -35.72
CA LEU A 31 -30.69 2.73 -36.30
C LEU A 31 -30.31 1.64 -35.30
N PRO A 32 -31.27 0.80 -34.85
CA PRO A 32 -30.99 -0.27 -33.91
C PRO A 32 -30.04 -1.30 -34.54
N SER A 33 -29.03 -1.68 -33.77
CA SER A 33 -28.06 -2.72 -34.11
C SER A 33 -28.76 -4.02 -34.49
N PHE A 34 -28.31 -4.63 -35.59
CA PHE A 34 -28.66 -6.00 -35.95
C PHE A 34 -28.30 -6.92 -34.78
N VAL A 35 -29.34 -7.45 -34.13
CA VAL A 35 -29.24 -8.51 -33.11
C VAL A 35 -28.82 -9.80 -33.82
N ALA A 36 -27.64 -10.31 -33.50
CA ALA A 36 -27.28 -11.70 -33.76
C ALA A 36 -28.24 -12.61 -32.96
N PRO A 37 -28.74 -13.71 -33.54
CA PRO A 37 -29.84 -14.45 -32.97
C PRO A 37 -29.43 -15.16 -31.66
N ARG A 38 -30.22 -14.93 -30.61
CA ARG A 38 -30.24 -15.73 -29.38
C ARG A 38 -30.46 -17.20 -29.74
N ALA A 39 -29.44 -18.03 -29.53
CA ALA A 39 -29.61 -19.48 -29.43
C ALA A 39 -30.27 -19.78 -28.08
N GLY A 40 -31.60 -19.87 -28.09
CA GLY A 40 -32.42 -20.17 -26.93
C GLY A 40 -33.74 -20.76 -27.37
N GLN A 41 -33.71 -21.98 -27.90
CA GLN A 41 -34.90 -22.82 -28.05
C GLN A 41 -34.77 -24.01 -27.11
N GLN A 42 -35.43 -23.91 -25.95
CA GLN A 42 -35.91 -25.08 -25.22
C GLN A 42 -36.87 -25.84 -26.14
N PRO A 43 -36.68 -27.16 -26.36
CA PRO A 43 -37.72 -27.96 -26.99
C PRO A 43 -38.82 -28.23 -25.96
N THR A 44 -39.97 -27.60 -26.18
CA THR A 44 -41.24 -27.98 -25.58
C THR A 44 -41.68 -29.33 -26.14
N ALA A 45 -41.32 -30.41 -25.45
CA ALA A 45 -41.88 -31.73 -25.74
C ALA A 45 -43.27 -31.86 -25.09
N THR A 46 -44.28 -31.80 -25.95
CA THR A 46 -45.68 -32.11 -25.66
C THR A 46 -45.84 -33.50 -25.07
N ALA A 47 -46.47 -33.58 -23.90
CA ALA A 47 -46.91 -34.82 -23.28
C ALA A 47 -47.92 -35.56 -24.19
N THR A 48 -47.58 -36.78 -24.58
CA THR A 48 -48.54 -37.78 -25.03
C THR A 48 -48.43 -38.99 -24.11
N ALA A 49 -49.54 -39.31 -23.45
CA ALA A 49 -49.67 -40.45 -22.56
C ALA A 49 -49.71 -41.75 -23.37
N ALA A 50 -48.80 -42.68 -23.06
CA ALA A 50 -48.96 -44.10 -23.36
C ALA A 50 -48.30 -44.95 -22.27
N SER A 51 -49.12 -45.84 -21.73
CA SER A 51 -48.93 -46.90 -20.74
C SER A 51 -47.61 -47.67 -20.72
N GLY A 52 -47.16 -48.05 -19.51
CA GLY A 52 -46.60 -49.38 -19.25
C GLY A 52 -45.16 -49.46 -18.75
N THR A 53 -44.99 -49.54 -17.43
CA THR A 53 -43.94 -50.30 -16.72
C THR A 53 -42.47 -50.12 -17.12
N ALA A 54 -41.77 -49.19 -16.47
CA ALA A 54 -40.38 -49.38 -15.98
C ALA A 54 -40.00 -48.19 -15.09
N VAL A 55 -39.99 -48.42 -13.78
CA VAL A 55 -39.49 -47.50 -12.76
C VAL A 55 -37.98 -47.75 -12.61
N LEU A 56 -37.20 -46.66 -12.53
CA LEU A 56 -35.74 -46.55 -12.28
C LEU A 56 -34.80 -46.39 -13.51
N SER A 57 -34.73 -45.17 -14.05
CA SER A 57 -33.46 -44.59 -14.51
C SER A 57 -33.58 -43.06 -14.60
N LYS A 58 -33.45 -42.36 -13.48
CA LYS A 58 -33.16 -40.92 -13.49
C LYS A 58 -31.66 -40.73 -13.62
N THR A 59 -31.27 -40.06 -14.68
CA THR A 59 -29.97 -39.50 -15.04
C THR A 59 -29.30 -38.86 -13.82
N LEU A 60 -28.13 -39.35 -13.40
CA LEU A 60 -27.30 -38.73 -12.36
C LEU A 60 -26.38 -37.68 -13.01
N GLN A 61 -26.47 -36.43 -12.57
CA GLN A 61 -25.43 -35.41 -12.76
C GLN A 61 -24.47 -35.48 -11.57
N LEU A 62 -23.39 -36.25 -11.70
CA LEU A 62 -22.40 -36.51 -10.64
C LEU A 62 -21.37 -35.38 -10.31
N PRO A 63 -21.15 -34.29 -11.07
CA PRO A 63 -20.05 -33.37 -10.76
C PRO A 63 -20.19 -32.62 -9.42
N GLY A 64 -21.39 -32.22 -9.02
CA GLY A 64 -21.62 -31.40 -7.82
C GLY A 64 -21.87 -32.16 -6.52
N GLU A 65 -22.17 -33.47 -6.60
CA GLU A 65 -22.54 -34.31 -5.46
C GLU A 65 -21.49 -35.40 -5.16
N ALA A 66 -20.27 -35.29 -5.72
CA ALA A 66 -19.24 -36.32 -5.55
C ALA A 66 -18.88 -36.61 -4.07
N HIS A 67 -19.03 -35.63 -3.19
CA HIS A 67 -18.85 -35.80 -1.74
C HIS A 67 -19.96 -36.63 -1.08
N ALA A 68 -21.17 -36.62 -1.63
CA ALA A 68 -22.34 -37.31 -1.10
C ALA A 68 -22.52 -38.73 -1.66
N VAL A 69 -21.54 -39.22 -2.44
CA VAL A 69 -21.61 -40.49 -3.14
C VAL A 69 -20.46 -41.43 -2.71
N PRO A 70 -20.71 -42.75 -2.57
CA PRO A 70 -19.65 -43.73 -2.31
C PRO A 70 -18.59 -43.79 -3.42
N GLU A 71 -17.35 -44.01 -3.04
CA GLU A 71 -16.18 -44.02 -3.93
C GLU A 71 -16.32 -44.99 -5.11
N GLN A 72 -16.93 -46.16 -4.88
CA GLN A 72 -17.14 -47.18 -5.91
C GLN A 72 -17.98 -46.65 -7.08
N ARG A 73 -19.00 -45.85 -6.79
CA ARG A 73 -19.91 -45.31 -7.81
C ARG A 73 -19.25 -44.25 -8.68
N ILE A 74 -18.26 -43.53 -8.14
CA ILE A 74 -17.47 -42.55 -8.89
C ILE A 74 -16.51 -43.27 -9.85
N LEU A 75 -15.86 -44.33 -9.37
CA LEU A 75 -15.02 -45.20 -10.22
C LEU A 75 -15.83 -45.86 -11.35
N ASP A 76 -17.04 -46.33 -11.04
CA ASP A 76 -17.95 -46.91 -12.03
C ASP A 76 -18.43 -45.88 -13.06
N PHE A 77 -18.66 -44.63 -12.65
CA PHE A 77 -19.09 -43.55 -13.55
C PHE A 77 -18.03 -43.22 -14.60
N PHE A 78 -16.75 -43.11 -14.19
CA PHE A 78 -15.64 -42.87 -15.11
C PHE A 78 -15.10 -44.14 -15.77
N ASN A 79 -15.65 -45.31 -15.43
CA ASN A 79 -15.24 -46.63 -15.91
C ASN A 79 -13.73 -46.87 -15.71
N VAL A 80 -13.26 -46.65 -14.47
CA VAL A 80 -11.85 -46.71 -14.06
C VAL A 80 -11.66 -47.66 -12.89
N THR A 81 -10.55 -48.40 -12.89
CA THR A 81 -10.13 -49.26 -11.76
C THR A 81 -8.90 -48.70 -11.08
N LEU A 82 -8.85 -48.76 -9.75
CA LEU A 82 -7.73 -48.26 -8.92
C LEU A 82 -6.35 -48.81 -9.27
N ASP A 83 -6.26 -50.02 -9.85
CA ASP A 83 -4.99 -50.68 -10.16
C ASP A 83 -4.43 -50.31 -11.55
N LYS A 84 -5.29 -49.85 -12.46
CA LYS A 84 -4.92 -49.58 -13.86
C LYS A 84 -5.05 -48.10 -14.25
N GLY A 85 -5.91 -47.33 -13.57
CA GLY A 85 -6.24 -45.97 -13.98
C GLY A 85 -6.87 -45.91 -15.39
N LEU A 86 -6.82 -44.72 -16.01
CA LEU A 86 -7.33 -44.50 -17.37
C LEU A 86 -6.39 -45.09 -18.44
N SER A 87 -6.96 -45.52 -19.56
CA SER A 87 -6.20 -45.84 -20.79
C SER A 87 -5.93 -44.58 -21.62
N GLU A 88 -4.89 -44.57 -22.47
CA GLU A 88 -4.59 -43.42 -23.34
C GLU A 88 -5.77 -43.03 -24.24
N HIS A 89 -6.56 -44.01 -24.71
CA HIS A 89 -7.76 -43.72 -25.50
C HIS A 89 -8.83 -43.00 -24.69
N GLN A 90 -9.05 -43.39 -23.43
CA GLN A 90 -9.99 -42.70 -22.55
C GLN A 90 -9.49 -41.30 -22.22
N VAL A 91 -8.18 -41.12 -21.99
CA VAL A 91 -7.61 -39.78 -21.74
C VAL A 91 -7.89 -38.83 -22.90
N GLN A 92 -7.68 -39.26 -24.15
CA GLN A 92 -7.98 -38.40 -25.30
C GLN A 92 -9.48 -38.09 -25.40
N GLN A 93 -10.34 -39.07 -25.13
CA GLN A 93 -11.79 -38.85 -25.12
C GLN A 93 -12.21 -37.84 -24.04
N GLN A 94 -11.64 -37.92 -22.84
CA GLN A 94 -11.92 -36.97 -21.76
C GLN A 94 -11.35 -35.58 -22.07
N LEU A 95 -10.19 -35.47 -22.70
CA LEU A 95 -9.64 -34.18 -23.18
C LEU A 95 -10.55 -33.54 -24.22
N ASP A 96 -11.12 -34.33 -25.14
CA ASP A 96 -12.02 -33.82 -26.17
C ASP A 96 -13.38 -33.38 -25.59
N GLU A 97 -13.86 -34.03 -24.52
CA GLU A 97 -15.15 -33.73 -23.87
C GLU A 97 -15.06 -32.58 -22.84
N TYR A 98 -14.05 -32.62 -21.96
CA TYR A 98 -13.92 -31.69 -20.83
C TYR A 98 -12.88 -30.59 -21.05
N GLY A 99 -12.03 -30.71 -22.07
CA GLY A 99 -10.93 -29.79 -22.33
C GLY A 99 -9.72 -30.01 -21.42
N ALA A 100 -8.71 -29.15 -21.57
CA ALA A 100 -7.52 -29.15 -20.73
C ALA A 100 -7.82 -28.60 -19.32
N ASN A 101 -7.07 -29.04 -18.31
CA ASN A 101 -7.18 -28.56 -16.94
C ASN A 101 -6.49 -27.19 -16.79
N GLN A 102 -7.12 -26.16 -17.35
CA GLN A 102 -6.68 -24.77 -17.29
C GLN A 102 -7.87 -23.84 -17.10
N LEU A 103 -7.64 -22.70 -16.45
CA LEU A 103 -8.62 -21.63 -16.32
C LEU A 103 -8.69 -20.82 -17.63
N LEU A 104 -9.88 -20.29 -17.97
CA LEU A 104 -10.05 -19.47 -19.16
C LEU A 104 -9.44 -18.08 -18.93
N GLU A 105 -8.57 -17.64 -19.84
CA GLU A 105 -8.04 -16.28 -19.86
C GLU A 105 -8.99 -15.34 -20.63
N PRO A 106 -9.18 -14.09 -20.19
CA PRO A 106 -9.93 -13.09 -20.96
C PRO A 106 -9.21 -12.74 -22.27
N GLU A 107 -9.97 -12.50 -23.34
CA GLU A 107 -9.42 -12.10 -24.63
C GLU A 107 -8.73 -10.73 -24.52
N LYS A 108 -7.45 -10.67 -24.93
CA LYS A 108 -6.68 -9.42 -24.94
C LYS A 108 -7.22 -8.47 -26.00
N LYS A 109 -7.42 -7.20 -25.64
CA LYS A 109 -7.78 -6.15 -26.62
C LYS A 109 -6.66 -6.03 -27.65
N SER A 110 -7.05 -5.89 -28.92
CA SER A 110 -6.08 -5.64 -29.99
C SER A 110 -5.61 -4.19 -29.98
N LEU A 111 -4.39 -3.93 -30.46
CA LEU A 111 -3.87 -2.56 -30.60
C LEU A 111 -4.79 -1.66 -31.45
N TRP A 112 -5.53 -2.23 -32.41
CA TRP A 112 -6.45 -1.47 -33.25
C TRP A 112 -7.73 -1.06 -32.52
N GLU A 113 -8.26 -1.93 -31.65
CA GLU A 113 -9.40 -1.59 -30.80
C GLU A 113 -9.04 -0.47 -29.82
N LEU A 114 -7.84 -0.53 -29.21
CA LEU A 114 -7.33 0.54 -28.35
C LEU A 114 -7.23 1.89 -29.09
N VAL A 115 -6.72 1.89 -30.33
CA VAL A 115 -6.68 3.11 -31.16
C VAL A 115 -8.10 3.61 -31.46
N ALA A 116 -9.03 2.73 -31.80
CA ALA A 116 -10.41 3.11 -32.13
C ALA A 116 -11.14 3.73 -30.93
N GLU A 117 -10.90 3.23 -29.71
CA GLU A 117 -11.46 3.77 -28.47
C GLU A 117 -11.04 5.23 -28.23
N GLN A 118 -9.79 5.61 -28.56
CA GLN A 118 -9.30 6.99 -28.43
C GLN A 118 -10.08 8.00 -29.30
N PHE A 119 -10.73 7.55 -30.38
CA PHE A 119 -11.55 8.40 -31.26
C PHE A 119 -13.06 8.32 -30.96
N ASP A 120 -13.49 7.52 -29.98
CA ASP A 120 -14.91 7.39 -29.64
C ASP A 120 -15.42 8.49 -28.69
N ASP A 121 -14.51 9.27 -28.11
CA ASP A 121 -14.84 10.40 -27.23
C ASP A 121 -15.60 11.53 -27.96
N LEU A 122 -16.59 12.11 -27.28
CA LEU A 122 -17.45 13.17 -27.84
C LEU A 122 -16.67 14.45 -28.18
N LEU A 123 -15.70 14.85 -27.36
CA LEU A 123 -14.88 16.05 -27.57
C LEU A 123 -13.95 15.85 -28.78
N VAL A 124 -13.36 14.66 -28.91
CA VAL A 124 -12.55 14.30 -30.09
C VAL A 124 -13.41 14.34 -31.36
N LYS A 125 -14.64 13.81 -31.32
CA LYS A 125 -15.60 13.89 -32.44
C LYS A 125 -15.95 15.34 -32.79
N ILE A 126 -16.10 16.21 -31.79
CA ILE A 126 -16.38 17.65 -31.98
C ILE A 126 -15.18 18.37 -32.61
N LEU A 127 -13.94 17.96 -32.37
CA LEU A 127 -12.74 18.51 -33.04
C LEU A 127 -12.53 17.95 -34.45
N LEU A 128 -12.84 16.66 -34.64
CA LEU A 128 -12.69 15.99 -35.93
C LEU A 128 -13.64 16.55 -37.00
N LEU A 129 -14.87 16.92 -36.61
CA LEU A 129 -15.88 17.44 -37.53
C LEU A 129 -15.44 18.76 -38.20
N PRO A 130 -15.02 19.81 -37.47
CA PRO A 130 -14.41 21.01 -38.03
C PRO A 130 -13.14 20.77 -38.82
N ALA A 131 -12.25 19.88 -38.36
CA ALA A 131 -11.04 19.55 -39.10
C ALA A 131 -11.38 18.95 -40.47
N LEU A 132 -12.38 18.07 -40.53
CA LEU A 132 -12.91 17.51 -41.77
C LEU A 132 -13.54 18.59 -42.65
N VAL A 133 -14.36 19.48 -42.09
CA VAL A 133 -14.98 20.58 -42.84
C VAL A 133 -13.93 21.55 -43.38
N SER A 134 -12.95 21.95 -42.56
CA SER A 134 -11.83 22.82 -42.97
C SER A 134 -10.99 22.17 -44.06
N PHE A 135 -10.68 20.86 -43.93
CA PHE A 135 -9.96 20.10 -44.96
C PHE A 135 -10.74 20.01 -46.27
N LEU A 136 -12.05 19.72 -46.22
CA LEU A 136 -12.89 19.67 -47.41
C LEU A 136 -12.99 21.05 -48.08
N LEU A 137 -13.13 22.14 -47.30
CA LEU A 137 -13.18 23.50 -47.83
C LEU A 137 -11.85 23.91 -48.47
N ALA A 138 -10.71 23.60 -47.85
CA ALA A 138 -9.39 23.82 -48.44
C ALA A 138 -9.19 23.01 -49.74
N TYR A 139 -9.73 21.79 -49.80
CA TYR A 139 -9.68 20.95 -50.99
C TYR A 139 -10.55 21.50 -52.13
N PHE A 140 -11.77 21.98 -51.84
CA PHE A 140 -12.73 22.45 -52.86
C PHE A 140 -12.52 23.90 -53.30
N ASN A 141 -11.89 24.78 -52.50
CA ASN A 141 -11.70 26.20 -52.81
C ASN A 141 -10.38 26.53 -53.55
N THR A 142 -9.92 25.65 -54.44
CA THR A 142 -8.60 25.74 -55.11
C THR A 142 -8.44 26.87 -56.15
N ASP A 143 -9.39 27.81 -56.25
CA ASP A 143 -9.42 28.84 -57.31
C ASP A 143 -8.70 30.16 -56.97
N GLN A 144 -8.15 30.33 -55.76
CA GLN A 144 -7.32 31.50 -55.43
C GLN A 144 -5.83 31.17 -55.34
N LYS A 145 -5.03 31.81 -56.21
CA LYS A 145 -3.62 31.55 -56.46
C LYS A 145 -2.63 31.99 -55.36
N GLU A 146 -3.08 32.44 -54.19
CA GLU A 146 -2.20 33.02 -53.17
C GLU A 146 -2.09 32.22 -51.86
N GLU A 147 -2.96 31.24 -51.61
CA GLU A 147 -2.85 30.35 -50.44
C GLU A 147 -2.32 28.97 -50.86
N GLY A 148 -1.00 28.78 -50.79
CA GLY A 148 -0.35 27.50 -51.05
C GLY A 148 -0.54 26.48 -49.91
N LEU A 149 0.56 25.89 -49.43
CA LEU A 149 0.59 24.95 -48.29
C LEU A 149 -0.05 25.50 -47.00
N SER A 150 -0.21 26.82 -46.88
CA SER A 150 -0.77 27.51 -45.70
C SER A 150 -2.23 27.15 -45.41
N ALA A 151 -3.06 26.91 -46.43
CA ALA A 151 -4.47 26.57 -46.26
C ALA A 151 -4.70 25.20 -45.60
N TYR A 152 -3.70 24.30 -45.67
CA TYR A 152 -3.76 22.97 -45.07
C TYR A 152 -3.16 22.92 -43.65
N ILE A 153 -2.48 23.98 -43.19
CA ILE A 153 -1.79 23.98 -41.89
C ILE A 153 -2.78 23.74 -40.76
N GLU A 154 -3.91 24.45 -40.75
CA GLU A 154 -4.91 24.36 -39.68
C GLU A 154 -5.49 22.94 -39.52
N PRO A 155 -6.07 22.28 -40.55
CA PRO A 155 -6.58 20.91 -40.41
C PRO A 155 -5.47 19.88 -40.18
N LEU A 156 -4.25 20.08 -40.70
CA LEU A 156 -3.12 19.18 -40.43
C LEU A 156 -2.64 19.26 -38.98
N VAL A 157 -2.61 20.46 -38.39
CA VAL A 157 -2.22 20.65 -36.99
C VAL A 157 -3.24 19.99 -36.06
N ILE A 158 -4.55 20.18 -36.31
CA ILE A 158 -5.60 19.52 -35.51
C ILE A 158 -5.48 17.99 -35.64
N LEU A 159 -5.32 17.46 -36.86
CA LEU A 159 -5.16 16.03 -37.09
C LEU A 159 -3.88 15.48 -36.41
N MET A 160 -2.77 16.21 -36.49
CA MET A 160 -1.51 15.86 -35.85
C MET A 160 -1.68 15.75 -34.32
N ILE A 161 -2.38 16.70 -33.70
CA ILE A 161 -2.64 16.69 -32.26
C ILE A 161 -3.50 15.48 -31.88
N LEU A 162 -4.58 15.19 -32.61
CA LEU A 162 -5.41 14.02 -32.35
C LEU A 162 -4.63 12.71 -32.46
N VAL A 163 -3.75 12.59 -33.47
CA VAL A 163 -2.88 11.42 -33.64
C VAL A 163 -1.85 11.32 -32.51
N LEU A 164 -1.23 12.44 -32.11
CA LEU A 164 -0.29 12.46 -30.98
C LEU A 164 -0.98 12.04 -29.69
N ASN A 165 -2.16 12.58 -29.39
CA ASN A 165 -2.95 12.22 -28.21
C ASN A 165 -3.33 10.73 -28.23
N ALA A 166 -3.78 10.19 -29.37
CA ALA A 166 -4.08 8.77 -29.50
C ALA A 166 -2.83 7.88 -29.32
N CYS A 167 -1.68 8.28 -29.88
CA CYS A 167 -0.41 7.57 -29.71
C CYS A 167 0.04 7.57 -28.24
N VAL A 168 -0.05 8.72 -27.55
CA VAL A 168 0.28 8.83 -26.12
C VAL A 168 -0.65 7.96 -25.28
N GLY A 169 -1.97 8.01 -25.54
CA GLY A 169 -2.96 7.17 -24.85
C GLY A 169 -2.68 5.68 -25.00
N VAL A 170 -2.47 5.21 -26.24
CA VAL A 170 -2.16 3.79 -26.52
C VAL A 170 -0.80 3.36 -25.92
N TRP A 171 0.19 4.25 -25.93
CA TRP A 171 1.50 3.95 -25.34
C TRP A 171 1.44 3.81 -23.82
N GLN A 172 0.71 4.71 -23.15
CA GLN A 172 0.48 4.66 -21.70
C GLN A 172 -0.26 3.37 -21.31
N GLU A 173 -1.30 3.00 -22.05
CA GLU A 173 -2.10 1.81 -21.77
C GLU A 173 -1.32 0.51 -22.01
N SER A 174 -0.53 0.44 -23.10
CA SER A 174 0.29 -0.74 -23.41
C SER A 174 1.44 -0.97 -22.41
N ASN A 175 2.03 0.08 -21.83
CA ASN A 175 3.10 -0.06 -20.84
C ASN A 175 2.58 -0.57 -19.49
N ALA A 176 1.38 -0.14 -19.08
CA ALA A 176 0.74 -0.66 -17.87
C ALA A 176 0.47 -2.17 -17.99
N GLU A 177 0.07 -2.65 -19.16
CA GLU A 177 -0.25 -4.05 -19.41
C GLU A 177 0.99 -4.96 -19.44
N LYS A 178 2.10 -4.49 -20.03
CA LYS A 178 3.36 -5.27 -20.11
C LYS A 178 4.01 -5.54 -18.76
N ALA A 179 3.89 -4.60 -17.81
CA ALA A 179 4.42 -4.78 -16.46
C ALA A 179 3.69 -5.90 -15.69
N LEU A 180 2.39 -6.09 -15.96
CA LEU A 180 1.57 -7.15 -15.38
C LEU A 180 1.85 -8.53 -16.03
N ASP A 181 2.08 -8.58 -17.33
CA ASP A 181 2.32 -9.84 -18.07
C ASP A 181 3.65 -10.54 -17.70
N SER A 182 4.66 -9.81 -17.22
CA SER A 182 5.95 -10.39 -16.80
C SER A 182 5.87 -11.20 -15.49
N LEU A 183 4.88 -10.94 -14.63
CA LEU A 183 4.69 -11.65 -13.37
C LEU A 183 4.02 -13.03 -13.57
N LYS A 184 3.20 -13.18 -14.61
CA LYS A 184 2.35 -14.37 -14.86
C LYS A 184 3.10 -15.63 -15.32
N LYS A 185 4.34 -15.51 -15.81
CA LYS A 185 5.07 -16.62 -16.48
C LYS A 185 5.80 -17.59 -15.54
N LEU A 186 5.52 -17.56 -14.23
CA LEU A 186 6.31 -18.28 -13.22
C LEU A 186 5.63 -19.49 -12.57
N GLN A 187 4.46 -19.93 -13.02
CA GLN A 187 3.75 -21.05 -12.40
C GLN A 187 3.33 -22.12 -13.41
N SER A 188 4.05 -23.24 -13.43
CA SER A 188 3.59 -24.50 -14.04
C SER A 188 3.86 -25.65 -13.07
N ASP A 189 2.81 -26.25 -12.53
CA ASP A 189 2.88 -27.36 -11.57
C ASP A 189 2.73 -28.73 -12.29
N THR A 190 3.29 -29.79 -11.69
CA THR A 190 3.20 -31.18 -12.21
C THR A 190 2.32 -32.06 -11.33
N ALA A 191 1.67 -33.08 -11.90
CA ALA A 191 0.80 -34.03 -11.20
C ALA A 191 1.25 -35.49 -11.35
N THR A 192 1.09 -36.31 -10.31
CA THR A 192 1.38 -37.76 -10.36
C THR A 192 0.10 -38.56 -10.60
N VAL A 193 -0.02 -39.20 -11.77
CA VAL A 193 -1.21 -39.94 -12.19
C VAL A 193 -0.90 -41.40 -12.52
N LEU A 194 -1.89 -42.27 -12.34
CA LEU A 194 -1.86 -43.66 -12.77
C LEU A 194 -2.59 -43.80 -14.11
N ARG A 195 -1.87 -44.14 -15.18
CA ARG A 195 -2.44 -44.40 -16.52
C ARG A 195 -1.89 -45.71 -17.07
N GLY A 196 -2.76 -46.56 -17.62
CA GLY A 196 -2.37 -47.86 -18.18
C GLY A 196 -1.62 -48.80 -17.21
N GLY A 197 -1.85 -48.66 -15.91
CA GLY A 197 -1.19 -49.43 -14.84
C GLY A 197 0.21 -48.96 -14.47
N ARG A 198 0.63 -47.76 -14.91
CA ARG A 198 1.92 -47.15 -14.55
C ARG A 198 1.74 -45.77 -13.95
N TRP A 199 2.42 -45.53 -12.83
CA TRP A 199 2.53 -44.19 -12.25
C TRP A 199 3.47 -43.34 -13.09
N GLY A 200 3.04 -42.14 -13.46
CA GLY A 200 3.83 -41.18 -14.23
C GLY A 200 3.52 -39.75 -13.79
N GLN A 201 4.54 -38.90 -13.85
CA GLN A 201 4.41 -37.48 -13.59
C GLN A 201 4.10 -36.77 -14.91
N ILE A 202 3.02 -36.00 -14.94
CA ILE A 202 2.56 -35.25 -16.12
C ILE A 202 2.39 -33.77 -15.76
N ASP A 203 2.30 -32.92 -16.77
CA ASP A 203 1.89 -31.53 -16.59
C ASP A 203 0.44 -31.48 -16.06
N ALA A 204 0.16 -30.65 -15.06
CA ALA A 204 -1.16 -30.49 -14.46
C ALA A 204 -2.24 -30.10 -15.49
N VAL A 205 -1.86 -29.41 -16.57
CA VAL A 205 -2.76 -29.03 -17.68
C VAL A 205 -3.35 -30.25 -18.40
N ASN A 206 -2.64 -31.39 -18.39
CA ASN A 206 -3.04 -32.62 -19.07
C ASN A 206 -3.84 -33.60 -18.19
N VAL A 207 -4.19 -33.21 -16.96
CA VAL A 207 -5.04 -34.00 -16.05
C VAL A 207 -6.49 -33.94 -16.52
N VAL A 208 -7.21 -35.07 -16.47
CA VAL A 208 -8.63 -35.15 -16.91
C VAL A 208 -9.54 -35.79 -15.86
N PRO A 209 -10.86 -35.55 -15.91
CA PRO A 209 -11.82 -36.25 -15.06
C PRO A 209 -11.73 -37.77 -15.23
N GLY A 210 -11.67 -38.48 -14.11
CA GLY A 210 -11.45 -39.94 -14.05
C GLY A 210 -9.99 -40.36 -13.85
N ASP A 211 -9.01 -39.47 -13.96
CA ASP A 211 -7.61 -39.82 -13.63
C ASP A 211 -7.50 -40.23 -12.15
N VAL A 212 -6.69 -41.26 -11.89
CA VAL A 212 -6.35 -41.67 -10.53
C VAL A 212 -5.05 -41.00 -10.15
N CYS A 213 -5.10 -40.10 -9.18
CA CYS A 213 -3.97 -39.28 -8.74
C CYS A 213 -3.46 -39.76 -7.38
N GLU A 214 -2.14 -39.71 -7.22
CA GLU A 214 -1.49 -39.83 -5.91
C GLU A 214 -1.03 -38.44 -5.48
N VAL A 215 -1.37 -38.08 -4.24
CA VAL A 215 -1.01 -36.80 -3.62
C VAL A 215 -0.40 -37.07 -2.25
N LYS A 216 0.78 -36.49 -2.01
CA LYS A 216 1.61 -36.67 -0.81
C LYS A 216 1.84 -35.34 -0.12
N ALA A 217 2.29 -35.39 1.14
CA ALA A 217 2.69 -34.20 1.89
C ALA A 217 3.69 -33.35 1.09
N GLY A 218 3.36 -32.07 0.92
CA GLY A 218 4.09 -31.10 0.09
C GLY A 218 3.54 -30.94 -1.34
N ASP A 219 2.75 -31.89 -1.84
CA ASP A 219 2.15 -31.77 -3.18
C ASP A 219 0.98 -30.78 -3.17
N LYS A 220 0.88 -30.02 -4.26
CA LYS A 220 -0.28 -29.20 -4.58
C LYS A 220 -1.29 -30.05 -5.35
N VAL A 221 -2.55 -29.93 -4.98
CA VAL A 221 -3.64 -30.69 -5.57
C VAL A 221 -3.94 -30.14 -6.97
N PRO A 222 -3.83 -30.96 -8.04
CA PRO A 222 -3.85 -30.45 -9.42
C PRO A 222 -5.26 -30.17 -9.98
N ALA A 223 -6.28 -30.80 -9.40
CA ALA A 223 -7.67 -30.74 -9.83
C ALA A 223 -8.58 -31.13 -8.64
N ASP A 224 -9.89 -30.96 -8.74
CA ASP A 224 -10.78 -31.42 -7.68
C ASP A 224 -10.86 -32.94 -7.70
N ILE A 225 -10.49 -33.56 -6.58
CA ILE A 225 -10.29 -35.00 -6.43
C ILE A 225 -11.16 -35.53 -5.30
N ARG A 226 -11.92 -36.59 -5.58
CA ARG A 226 -12.55 -37.41 -4.55
C ARG A 226 -11.53 -38.38 -3.96
N LEU A 227 -11.34 -38.35 -2.64
CA LEU A 227 -10.51 -39.36 -1.97
C LEU A 227 -11.09 -40.75 -2.14
N VAL A 228 -10.25 -41.73 -2.42
CA VAL A 228 -10.69 -43.13 -2.53
C VAL A 228 -9.97 -44.01 -1.50
N LYS A 229 -8.68 -43.76 -1.26
CA LYS A 229 -7.89 -44.56 -0.34
C LYS A 229 -6.81 -43.74 0.35
N LEU A 230 -6.74 -43.86 1.68
CA LEU A 230 -5.63 -43.35 2.48
C LEU A 230 -4.45 -44.34 2.42
N LYS A 231 -3.23 -43.85 2.17
CA LYS A 231 -1.99 -44.65 2.30
C LYS A 231 -1.35 -44.50 3.68
N THR A 232 -1.59 -43.38 4.34
CA THR A 232 -1.20 -43.10 5.73
C THR A 232 -2.42 -43.14 6.65
N THR A 233 -2.21 -43.23 7.96
CA THR A 233 -3.29 -43.28 8.96
C THR A 233 -4.19 -42.06 8.88
N THR A 234 -3.60 -40.89 8.68
CA THR A 234 -4.31 -39.62 8.49
C THR A 234 -3.77 -38.90 7.26
N VAL A 235 -4.62 -38.11 6.60
CA VAL A 235 -4.23 -37.14 5.58
C VAL A 235 -4.83 -35.80 5.96
N ARG A 236 -4.02 -34.75 5.82
CA ARG A 236 -4.41 -33.38 6.13
C ARG A 236 -4.14 -32.49 4.94
N ALA A 237 -5.14 -31.68 4.58
CA ALA A 237 -5.04 -30.71 3.51
C ALA A 237 -5.09 -29.29 4.09
N GLU A 238 -4.15 -28.44 3.69
CA GLU A 238 -4.19 -27.00 3.94
C GLU A 238 -5.05 -26.35 2.86
N GLN A 239 -6.22 -25.87 3.29
CA GLN A 239 -7.24 -25.30 2.42
C GLN A 239 -7.39 -23.78 2.61
N SER A 240 -6.45 -23.14 3.32
CA SER A 240 -6.48 -21.72 3.65
C SER A 240 -6.73 -20.82 2.43
N GLN A 241 -6.15 -21.17 1.27
CA GLN A 241 -6.36 -20.44 0.02
C GLN A 241 -7.82 -20.40 -0.45
N LEU A 242 -8.62 -21.44 -0.18
CA LEU A 242 -10.03 -21.53 -0.59
C LEU A 242 -11.02 -21.23 0.54
N THR A 243 -10.64 -21.43 1.80
CA THR A 243 -11.56 -21.31 2.93
C THR A 243 -11.22 -20.17 3.89
N GLY A 244 -10.01 -19.59 3.80
CA GLY A 244 -9.48 -18.62 4.76
C GLY A 244 -9.07 -19.24 6.11
N GLU A 245 -9.24 -20.56 6.30
CA GLU A 245 -8.91 -21.23 7.55
C GLU A 245 -7.44 -21.70 7.56
N THR A 246 -6.65 -21.19 8.50
CA THR A 246 -5.21 -21.51 8.65
C THR A 246 -4.96 -22.95 9.12
N GLN A 247 -5.98 -23.65 9.60
CA GLN A 247 -5.84 -25.01 10.11
C GLN A 247 -5.99 -26.03 8.98
N SER A 248 -5.07 -27.00 8.94
CA SER A 248 -5.21 -28.11 8.02
C SER A 248 -6.40 -29.00 8.40
N VAL A 249 -7.24 -29.33 7.42
CA VAL A 249 -8.44 -30.14 7.58
C VAL A 249 -8.08 -31.61 7.42
N ILE A 250 -8.56 -32.45 8.34
CA ILE A 250 -8.38 -33.91 8.26
C ILE A 250 -9.33 -34.47 7.21
N LYS A 251 -8.78 -35.26 6.30
CA LYS A 251 -9.50 -35.88 5.19
C LYS A 251 -9.84 -37.34 5.46
N ASP A 252 -11.00 -37.76 5.01
CA ASP A 252 -11.55 -39.11 5.24
C ASP A 252 -12.27 -39.60 3.97
N PRO A 253 -12.13 -40.87 3.55
CA PRO A 253 -12.82 -41.38 2.36
C PRO A 253 -14.34 -41.55 2.53
N ASP A 254 -14.87 -41.54 3.75
CA ASP A 254 -16.29 -41.76 4.02
C ASP A 254 -17.22 -40.74 3.34
N VAL A 255 -18.47 -41.14 3.13
CA VAL A 255 -19.49 -40.29 2.48
C VAL A 255 -19.92 -39.16 3.41
N VAL A 256 -20.15 -37.97 2.84
CA VAL A 256 -20.71 -36.83 3.56
C VAL A 256 -22.21 -36.75 3.25
N ASP A 257 -23.06 -37.02 4.25
CA ASP A 257 -24.51 -37.26 4.07
C ASP A 257 -25.33 -36.06 3.54
N ASP A 258 -24.81 -34.84 3.65
CA ASP A 258 -25.50 -33.61 3.22
C ASP A 258 -25.04 -33.16 1.82
N PRO A 259 -25.92 -33.21 0.79
CA PRO A 259 -25.62 -32.73 -0.55
C PRO A 259 -25.31 -31.22 -0.59
N SER A 260 -25.87 -30.44 0.34
CA SER A 260 -25.69 -28.99 0.45
C SER A 260 -24.53 -28.57 1.36
N MET A 261 -23.67 -29.52 1.75
CA MET A 261 -22.54 -29.25 2.62
C MET A 261 -21.58 -28.22 2.03
N VAL A 262 -21.20 -27.24 2.85
CA VAL A 262 -20.22 -26.20 2.54
C VAL A 262 -18.84 -26.78 2.24
N ILE A 263 -17.99 -26.05 1.50
CA ILE A 263 -16.65 -26.51 1.07
C ILE A 263 -15.80 -26.99 2.28
N GLN A 264 -15.90 -26.30 3.41
CA GLN A 264 -15.20 -26.65 4.66
C GLN A 264 -15.64 -28.01 5.22
N GLY A 265 -16.89 -28.41 5.00
CA GLY A 265 -17.45 -29.69 5.48
C GLY A 265 -17.20 -30.88 4.57
N LYS A 266 -16.75 -30.66 3.32
CA LYS A 266 -16.44 -31.72 2.33
C LYS A 266 -15.10 -32.41 2.66
N ASN A 267 -15.08 -33.19 3.74
CA ASN A 267 -13.89 -33.87 4.26
C ASN A 267 -13.33 -34.97 3.35
N ASN A 268 -14.10 -35.42 2.37
CA ASN A 268 -13.72 -36.49 1.45
C ASN A 268 -13.28 -35.99 0.07
N MET A 269 -13.15 -34.67 -0.08
CA MET A 269 -12.71 -34.00 -1.29
C MET A 269 -11.36 -33.31 -1.07
N LEU A 270 -10.52 -33.30 -2.10
CA LEU A 270 -9.34 -32.46 -2.23
C LEU A 270 -9.61 -31.47 -3.36
N PHE A 271 -9.24 -30.21 -3.18
CA PHE A 271 -9.58 -29.14 -4.11
C PHE A 271 -8.35 -28.62 -4.84
N ALA A 272 -8.51 -28.27 -6.10
CA ALA A 272 -7.44 -27.69 -6.91
C ALA A 272 -6.78 -26.49 -6.21
N SER A 273 -5.46 -26.38 -6.33
CA SER A 273 -4.60 -25.38 -5.69
C SER A 273 -4.42 -25.50 -4.17
N THR A 274 -5.10 -26.44 -3.49
CA THR A 274 -4.81 -26.73 -2.07
C THR A 274 -3.53 -27.56 -1.91
N THR A 275 -2.89 -27.53 -0.73
CA THR A 275 -1.64 -28.25 -0.48
C THR A 275 -1.86 -29.36 0.55
N ILE A 276 -1.22 -30.51 0.39
CA ILE A 276 -1.27 -31.56 1.42
C ILE A 276 -0.22 -31.26 2.50
N SER A 277 -0.66 -31.04 3.73
CA SER A 277 0.24 -30.74 4.86
C SER A 277 0.83 -32.00 5.48
N ASN A 278 0.07 -33.10 5.51
CA ASN A 278 0.49 -34.37 6.08
C ASN A 278 -0.18 -35.56 5.40
N GLY A 279 0.56 -36.66 5.28
CA GLY A 279 0.06 -37.95 4.81
C GLY A 279 0.18 -38.15 3.31
N ALA A 280 -0.34 -39.29 2.84
CA ALA A 280 -0.45 -39.63 1.43
C ALA A 280 -1.77 -40.34 1.15
N CYS A 281 -2.41 -40.01 0.03
CA CYS A 281 -3.64 -40.65 -0.42
C CYS A 281 -3.69 -40.84 -1.93
N VAL A 282 -4.65 -41.66 -2.33
CA VAL A 282 -5.05 -41.89 -3.72
C VAL A 282 -6.49 -41.43 -3.88
N GLY A 283 -6.75 -40.68 -4.94
CA GLY A 283 -8.09 -40.19 -5.26
C GLY A 283 -8.36 -40.18 -6.76
N CYS A 284 -9.63 -40.01 -7.13
CA CYS A 284 -10.09 -39.90 -8.51
C CYS A 284 -10.45 -38.44 -8.81
N VAL A 285 -9.96 -37.90 -9.92
CA VAL A 285 -10.31 -36.56 -10.39
C VAL A 285 -11.78 -36.53 -10.78
N VAL A 286 -12.54 -35.57 -10.26
CA VAL A 286 -13.98 -35.41 -10.54
C VAL A 286 -14.29 -34.16 -11.36
N ALA A 287 -13.49 -33.10 -11.22
CA ALA A 287 -13.64 -31.87 -12.00
C ALA A 287 -12.28 -31.25 -12.33
N THR A 288 -12.19 -30.60 -13.50
CA THR A 288 -11.00 -29.94 -14.04
C THR A 288 -11.34 -28.55 -14.60
N GLY A 289 -10.34 -27.68 -14.73
CA GLY A 289 -10.48 -26.35 -15.31
C GLY A 289 -11.57 -25.50 -14.64
N MET A 290 -12.43 -24.88 -15.45
CA MET A 290 -13.54 -24.03 -14.97
C MET A 290 -14.62 -24.77 -14.16
N SER A 291 -14.64 -26.11 -14.18
CA SER A 291 -15.63 -26.90 -13.42
C SER A 291 -15.21 -27.20 -11.98
N THR A 292 -13.98 -26.85 -11.60
CA THR A 292 -13.48 -26.97 -10.22
C THR A 292 -14.04 -25.86 -9.32
N GLU A 293 -13.92 -25.99 -8.00
CA GLU A 293 -14.28 -24.92 -7.06
C GLU A 293 -13.49 -23.62 -7.33
N ILE A 294 -12.19 -23.71 -7.64
CA ILE A 294 -11.39 -22.54 -8.06
C ILE A 294 -11.83 -21.99 -9.42
N GLY A 295 -12.26 -22.86 -10.34
CA GLY A 295 -12.85 -22.46 -11.62
C GLY A 295 -14.17 -21.72 -11.48
N ALA A 296 -15.02 -22.14 -10.55
CA ALA A 296 -16.26 -21.44 -10.21
C ALA A 296 -15.98 -20.04 -9.64
N ILE A 297 -14.97 -19.90 -8.79
CA ILE A 297 -14.49 -18.60 -8.29
C ILE A 297 -14.00 -17.73 -9.46
N GLN A 298 -13.18 -18.26 -10.37
CA GLN A 298 -12.71 -17.52 -11.55
C GLN A 298 -13.86 -17.07 -12.46
N GLY A 299 -14.89 -17.91 -12.63
CA GLY A 299 -16.11 -17.55 -13.34
C GLY A 299 -16.82 -16.37 -12.70
N ALA A 300 -16.99 -16.40 -11.36
CA ALA A 300 -17.59 -15.30 -10.60
C ALA A 300 -16.75 -14.01 -10.68
N VAL A 301 -15.41 -14.09 -10.67
CA VAL A 301 -14.52 -12.94 -10.88
C VAL A 301 -14.72 -12.34 -12.27
N THR A 302 -14.87 -13.18 -13.30
CA THR A 302 -15.09 -12.73 -14.69
C THR A 302 -16.45 -12.05 -14.84
N GLU A 303 -17.50 -12.60 -14.22
CA GLU A 303 -18.83 -12.00 -14.17
C GLU A 303 -18.82 -10.65 -13.43
N ALA A 304 -18.19 -10.61 -12.25
CA ALA A 304 -18.03 -9.38 -11.46
C ALA A 304 -17.26 -8.29 -12.23
N ALA A 305 -16.28 -8.67 -13.06
CA ALA A 305 -15.56 -7.74 -13.91
C ALA A 305 -16.46 -7.09 -14.98
N GLY A 306 -17.43 -7.84 -15.51
CA GLY A 306 -18.41 -7.34 -16.47
C GLY A 306 -19.45 -6.40 -15.87
N GLU A 307 -19.69 -6.46 -14.56
CA GLU A 307 -20.61 -5.59 -13.82
C GLU A 307 -19.91 -4.36 -13.18
N LYS A 308 -18.60 -4.17 -13.36
CA LYS A 308 -17.88 -3.09 -12.68
C LYS A 308 -18.22 -1.72 -13.28
N ASP A 309 -18.86 -0.87 -12.48
CA ASP A 309 -19.14 0.52 -12.78
C ASP A 309 -17.84 1.34 -13.04
N PRO A 310 -17.90 2.35 -13.94
CA PRO A 310 -16.80 3.31 -14.06
C PRO A 310 -16.63 4.11 -12.76
N THR A 311 -15.41 4.57 -12.50
CA THR A 311 -15.09 5.26 -11.24
C THR A 311 -15.86 6.57 -11.09
N PRO A 312 -16.07 7.05 -9.84
CA PRO A 312 -16.73 8.33 -9.60
C PRO A 312 -16.10 9.49 -10.38
N LEU A 313 -14.76 9.59 -10.41
CA LEU A 313 -14.06 10.58 -11.21
C LEU A 313 -14.38 10.46 -12.70
N GLN A 314 -14.34 9.24 -13.25
CA GLN A 314 -14.59 9.02 -14.67
C GLN A 314 -16.02 9.43 -15.04
N LYS A 315 -17.03 9.02 -14.26
CA LYS A 315 -18.43 9.46 -14.43
C LYS A 315 -18.52 11.00 -14.41
N LYS A 316 -17.80 11.66 -13.51
CA LYS A 316 -17.82 13.13 -13.39
C LYS A 316 -17.09 13.84 -14.53
N LEU A 317 -15.99 13.28 -15.03
CA LEU A 317 -15.29 13.79 -16.22
C LEU A 317 -16.17 13.66 -17.47
N ASP A 318 -16.89 12.55 -17.63
CA ASP A 318 -17.83 12.34 -18.74
C ASP A 318 -19.03 13.30 -18.65
N GLU A 319 -19.64 13.46 -17.47
CA GLU A 319 -20.70 14.45 -17.21
C GLU A 319 -20.23 15.88 -17.51
N PHE A 320 -19.01 16.20 -17.09
CA PHE A 320 -18.36 17.47 -17.33
C PHE A 320 -18.14 17.71 -18.82
N GLY A 321 -17.53 16.77 -19.54
CA GLY A 321 -17.27 16.86 -20.99
C GLY A 321 -18.56 17.04 -21.79
N ASN A 322 -19.63 16.29 -21.45
CA ASN A 322 -20.95 16.44 -22.07
C ASN A 322 -21.61 17.80 -21.80
N THR A 323 -21.39 18.36 -20.61
CA THR A 323 -21.93 19.69 -20.25
C THR A 323 -21.16 20.79 -20.96
N LEU A 324 -19.83 20.71 -20.97
CA LEU A 324 -18.97 21.64 -21.68
C LEU A 324 -19.28 21.65 -23.19
N ALA A 325 -19.40 20.47 -23.82
CA ALA A 325 -19.77 20.34 -25.23
C ALA A 325 -21.08 21.06 -25.58
N ARG A 326 -22.11 20.96 -24.72
CA ARG A 326 -23.39 21.68 -24.90
C ARG A 326 -23.23 23.19 -24.80
N ILE A 327 -22.42 23.68 -23.86
CA ILE A 327 -22.14 25.11 -23.69
C ILE A 327 -21.39 25.64 -24.92
N ILE A 328 -20.33 24.96 -25.36
CA ILE A 328 -19.55 25.32 -26.54
C ILE A 328 -20.44 25.43 -27.78
N PHE A 329 -21.27 24.41 -28.02
CA PHE A 329 -22.20 24.41 -29.14
C PHE A 329 -23.15 25.60 -29.10
N ALA A 330 -23.71 25.93 -27.93
CA ALA A 330 -24.59 27.08 -27.76
C ALA A 330 -23.88 28.41 -28.06
N ILE A 331 -22.66 28.60 -27.56
CA ILE A 331 -21.86 29.83 -27.83
C ILE A 331 -21.54 29.94 -29.31
N CYS A 332 -21.13 28.85 -29.97
CA CYS A 332 -20.85 28.83 -31.41
C CYS A 332 -22.06 29.30 -32.24
N VAL A 333 -23.26 28.80 -31.91
CA VAL A 333 -24.51 29.23 -32.56
C VAL A 333 -24.80 30.70 -32.30
N ILE A 334 -24.61 31.20 -31.07
CA ILE A 334 -24.84 32.60 -30.71
C ILE A 334 -23.88 33.52 -31.48
N VAL A 335 -22.59 33.21 -31.51
CA VAL A 335 -21.58 34.00 -32.25
C VAL A 335 -21.91 34.05 -33.74
N TRP A 336 -22.31 32.93 -34.31
CA TRP A 336 -22.70 32.85 -35.71
C TRP A 336 -23.94 33.71 -36.01
N LEU A 337 -24.94 33.72 -35.11
CA LEU A 337 -26.14 34.55 -35.24
C LEU A 337 -25.85 36.05 -35.09
N ILE A 338 -24.99 36.45 -34.15
CA ILE A 338 -24.59 37.86 -33.95
C ILE A 338 -23.90 38.40 -35.22
N ASN A 339 -23.05 37.57 -35.84
CA ASN A 339 -22.24 37.96 -36.98
C ASN A 339 -22.92 37.84 -38.35
N TYR A 340 -24.17 37.39 -38.41
CA TYR A 340 -24.91 37.22 -39.67
C TYR A 340 -24.92 38.48 -40.56
N LYS A 341 -24.93 39.68 -39.97
CA LYS A 341 -24.91 40.94 -40.73
C LYS A 341 -23.58 41.19 -41.45
N HIS A 342 -22.47 40.74 -40.86
CA HIS A 342 -21.12 40.90 -41.39
C HIS A 342 -20.79 39.89 -42.50
N PHE A 343 -21.67 38.91 -42.77
CA PHE A 343 -21.46 37.96 -43.87
C PHE A 343 -21.51 38.64 -45.25
N PHE A 344 -22.10 39.84 -45.32
CA PHE A 344 -22.21 40.64 -46.53
C PHE A 344 -21.08 41.66 -46.70
N ASP A 345 -20.07 41.66 -45.82
CA ASP A 345 -18.97 42.64 -45.88
C ASP A 345 -18.09 42.43 -47.12
N PRO A 346 -17.72 43.52 -47.87
CA PRO A 346 -17.02 43.43 -49.14
C PRO A 346 -15.66 42.70 -49.10
N VAL A 347 -15.01 42.67 -47.94
CA VAL A 347 -13.67 42.07 -47.73
C VAL A 347 -13.64 40.58 -47.97
N HIS A 348 -14.74 39.90 -47.66
CA HIS A 348 -14.83 38.45 -47.81
C HIS A 348 -15.13 38.05 -49.26
N GLY A 349 -15.43 38.99 -50.16
CA GLY A 349 -15.73 38.75 -51.57
C GLY A 349 -17.13 38.22 -51.86
N SER A 350 -17.61 37.20 -51.12
CA SER A 350 -18.94 36.60 -51.29
C SER A 350 -19.61 36.21 -49.97
N PHE A 351 -20.95 36.11 -49.97
CA PHE A 351 -21.73 35.66 -48.80
C PHE A 351 -21.27 34.28 -48.29
N LEU A 352 -20.91 33.38 -49.21
CA LEU A 352 -20.41 32.05 -48.87
C LEU A 352 -19.04 32.12 -48.17
N GLN A 353 -18.15 33.00 -48.62
CA GLN A 353 -16.83 33.21 -47.99
C GLN A 353 -16.95 33.89 -46.61
N GLY A 354 -17.87 34.86 -46.44
CA GLY A 354 -18.18 35.43 -45.12
C GLY A 354 -18.74 34.39 -44.15
N CYS A 355 -19.66 33.53 -44.61
CA CYS A 355 -20.17 32.41 -43.82
C CYS A 355 -19.06 31.42 -43.44
N ILE A 356 -18.12 31.13 -44.34
CA ILE A 356 -16.97 30.27 -44.07
C ILE A 356 -16.03 30.92 -43.04
N TYR A 357 -15.77 32.22 -43.14
CA TYR A 357 -14.92 32.94 -42.20
C TYR A 357 -15.47 32.90 -40.76
N TYR A 358 -16.75 33.23 -40.56
CA TYR A 358 -17.36 33.16 -39.24
C TYR A 358 -17.60 31.71 -38.76
N PHE A 359 -17.74 30.76 -39.67
CA PHE A 359 -17.68 29.34 -39.33
C PHE A 359 -16.29 28.94 -38.82
N LYS A 360 -15.19 29.40 -39.46
CA LYS A 360 -13.82 29.19 -38.96
C LYS A 360 -13.63 29.80 -37.56
N ILE A 361 -14.19 30.98 -37.29
CA ILE A 361 -14.17 31.58 -35.94
C ILE A 361 -14.95 30.72 -34.93
N ALA A 362 -16.11 30.18 -35.30
CA ALA A 362 -16.86 29.27 -34.44
C ALA A 362 -16.09 27.96 -34.15
N VAL A 363 -15.34 27.46 -35.13
CA VAL A 363 -14.44 26.31 -34.96
C VAL A 363 -13.26 26.65 -34.04
N ALA A 364 -12.60 27.79 -34.26
CA ALA A 364 -11.54 28.30 -33.40
C ALA A 364 -12.00 28.44 -31.94
N LEU A 365 -13.22 28.95 -31.74
CA LEU A 365 -13.87 29.07 -30.45
C LEU A 365 -14.13 27.70 -29.80
N ALA A 366 -14.56 26.72 -30.60
CA ALA A 366 -14.76 25.36 -30.11
C ALA A 366 -13.45 24.70 -29.67
N VAL A 367 -12.36 24.89 -30.43
CA VAL A 367 -11.02 24.41 -30.08
C VAL A 367 -10.52 25.06 -28.79
N ALA A 368 -10.60 26.40 -28.68
CA ALA A 368 -10.18 27.14 -27.50
C ALA A 368 -10.95 26.76 -26.22
N ALA A 369 -12.20 26.36 -26.36
CA ALA A 369 -13.02 25.99 -25.23
C ALA A 369 -12.75 24.57 -24.68
N ILE A 370 -12.07 23.70 -25.44
CA ILE A 370 -11.79 22.32 -25.03
C ILE A 370 -10.46 22.25 -24.27
N PRO A 371 -10.44 21.75 -23.02
CA PRO A 371 -9.20 21.59 -22.26
C PRO A 371 -8.46 20.33 -22.72
N GLU A 372 -7.78 20.41 -23.86
CA GLU A 372 -7.09 19.29 -24.52
C GLU A 372 -6.00 18.65 -23.65
N GLY A 373 -5.36 19.44 -22.78
CA GLY A 373 -4.35 18.96 -21.83
C GLY A 373 -4.91 18.17 -20.65
N LEU A 374 -6.23 18.22 -20.39
CA LEU A 374 -6.81 17.68 -19.17
C LEU A 374 -6.59 16.16 -19.00
N PRO A 375 -6.83 15.29 -20.00
CA PRO A 375 -6.60 13.85 -19.84
C PRO A 375 -5.13 13.51 -19.53
N ALA A 376 -4.19 14.22 -20.16
CA ALA A 376 -2.76 14.01 -19.95
C ALA A 376 -2.31 14.43 -18.55
N VAL A 377 -2.77 15.58 -18.08
CA VAL A 377 -2.44 16.10 -16.74
C VAL A 377 -3.06 15.22 -15.65
N VAL A 378 -4.34 14.83 -15.79
CA VAL A 378 -5.00 13.92 -14.83
C VAL A 378 -4.27 12.59 -14.75
N THR A 379 -3.91 11.99 -15.89
CA THR A 379 -3.15 10.73 -15.91
C THR A 379 -1.78 10.87 -15.23
N THR A 380 -1.09 11.98 -15.48
CA THR A 380 0.22 12.26 -14.86
C THR A 380 0.10 12.45 -13.35
N CYS A 381 -0.91 13.17 -12.87
CA CYS A 381 -1.20 13.36 -11.45
C CYS A 381 -1.52 12.01 -10.76
N LEU A 382 -2.37 11.17 -11.36
CA LEU A 382 -2.69 9.83 -10.84
C LEU A 382 -1.47 8.90 -10.84
N ALA A 383 -0.63 8.95 -11.87
CA ALA A 383 0.59 8.14 -11.96
C ALA A 383 1.60 8.50 -10.87
N LEU A 384 1.80 9.79 -10.62
CA LEU A 384 2.71 10.25 -9.57
C LEU A 384 2.13 10.02 -8.17
N GLY A 385 0.82 10.18 -7.98
CA GLY A 385 0.13 9.75 -6.77
C GLY A 385 0.28 8.25 -6.49
N THR A 386 0.23 7.42 -7.53
CA THR A 386 0.50 5.98 -7.43
C THR A 386 1.94 5.71 -6.97
N GLN A 387 2.91 6.49 -7.45
CA GLN A 387 4.30 6.38 -7.00
C GLN A 387 4.46 6.72 -5.51
N GLN A 388 3.83 7.80 -5.05
CA GLN A 388 3.84 8.17 -3.62
C GLN A 388 3.16 7.13 -2.74
N MET A 389 2.06 6.51 -3.21
CA MET A 389 1.42 5.39 -2.51
C MET A 389 2.33 4.16 -2.43
N ALA A 390 3.07 3.86 -3.51
CA ALA A 390 4.01 2.74 -3.53
C ALA A 390 5.15 2.91 -2.51
N GLU A 391 5.65 4.14 -2.31
CA GLU A 391 6.62 4.47 -1.25
C GLU A 391 6.05 4.22 0.16
N ARG A 392 4.72 4.30 0.33
CA ARG A 392 4.00 3.94 1.57
C ARG A 392 3.48 2.49 1.58
N ASN A 393 4.10 1.61 0.77
CA ASN A 393 3.79 0.19 0.64
C ASN A 393 2.39 -0.13 0.06
N ALA A 394 1.72 0.82 -0.60
CA ALA A 394 0.43 0.62 -1.27
C ALA A 394 0.62 0.64 -2.80
N ILE A 395 0.68 -0.53 -3.43
CA ILE A 395 0.90 -0.68 -4.88
C ILE A 395 -0.45 -0.64 -5.60
N VAL A 396 -0.73 0.45 -6.31
CA VAL A 396 -1.96 0.58 -7.09
C VAL A 396 -1.77 0.02 -8.50
N ARG A 397 -2.63 -0.92 -8.89
CA ARG A 397 -2.60 -1.59 -10.21
C ARG A 397 -3.43 -0.85 -11.25
N LYS A 398 -4.44 -0.10 -10.83
CA LYS A 398 -5.30 0.72 -11.70
C LYS A 398 -5.29 2.18 -11.27
N LEU A 399 -4.78 3.06 -12.13
CA LEU A 399 -4.63 4.49 -11.83
C LEU A 399 -5.93 5.16 -11.33
N PRO A 400 -7.13 4.91 -11.91
CA PRO A 400 -8.35 5.54 -11.42
C PRO A 400 -8.74 5.13 -9.99
N SER A 401 -8.26 4.00 -9.49
CA SER A 401 -8.58 3.49 -8.15
C SER A 401 -7.96 4.33 -7.03
N VAL A 402 -6.87 5.05 -7.32
CA VAL A 402 -6.23 6.03 -6.42
C VAL A 402 -7.25 7.04 -5.90
N GLU A 403 -8.07 7.59 -6.79
CA GLU A 403 -9.09 8.59 -6.46
C GLU A 403 -10.27 8.00 -5.72
N THR A 404 -10.72 6.82 -6.17
CA THR A 404 -11.87 6.15 -5.57
C THR A 404 -11.58 5.84 -4.09
N LEU A 405 -10.30 5.64 -3.74
CA LEU A 405 -9.88 5.31 -2.39
C LEU A 405 -10.15 6.46 -1.41
N GLY A 406 -9.98 7.70 -1.87
CA GLY A 406 -10.32 8.89 -1.07
C GLY A 406 -11.82 9.04 -0.81
N CYS A 407 -12.66 8.33 -1.56
CA CYS A 407 -14.12 8.36 -1.45
C CYS A 407 -14.68 7.20 -0.62
N THR A 408 -13.83 6.32 -0.10
CA THR A 408 -14.23 5.10 0.60
C THR A 408 -15.11 5.43 1.80
N THR A 409 -16.31 4.83 1.86
CA THR A 409 -17.24 5.01 2.99
C THR A 409 -17.25 3.80 3.91
N VAL A 410 -16.97 2.61 3.37
CA VAL A 410 -16.93 1.36 4.14
C VAL A 410 -15.76 0.49 3.67
N ILE A 411 -15.01 -0.04 4.64
CA ILE A 411 -13.95 -1.02 4.42
C ILE A 411 -14.46 -2.36 4.94
N CYS A 412 -14.78 -3.28 4.03
CA CYS A 412 -15.01 -4.68 4.35
C CYS A 412 -13.65 -5.38 4.41
N SER A 413 -13.20 -5.76 5.61
CA SER A 413 -11.91 -6.41 5.80
C SER A 413 -12.06 -7.87 6.14
N ASP A 414 -11.26 -8.74 5.51
CA ASP A 414 -11.07 -10.09 6.05
C ASP A 414 -10.30 -10.01 7.38
N LYS A 415 -10.54 -10.99 8.27
CA LYS A 415 -9.88 -11.07 9.57
C LYS A 415 -8.50 -11.72 9.46
N THR A 416 -8.43 -12.90 8.86
CA THR A 416 -7.22 -13.74 8.89
C THR A 416 -6.21 -13.19 7.89
N GLY A 417 -4.96 -12.99 8.31
CA GLY A 417 -3.90 -12.48 7.42
C GLY A 417 -3.94 -10.97 7.17
N THR A 418 -5.13 -10.35 7.20
CA THR A 418 -5.29 -8.89 7.09
C THR A 418 -5.31 -8.18 8.44
N LEU A 419 -6.32 -8.38 9.28
CA LEU A 419 -6.41 -7.73 10.60
C LEU A 419 -5.56 -8.45 11.66
N THR A 420 -5.26 -9.73 11.44
CA THR A 420 -4.42 -10.55 12.29
C THR A 420 -3.11 -10.92 11.59
N LEU A 421 -2.13 -11.38 12.36
CA LEU A 421 -0.83 -11.80 11.84
C LEU A 421 -0.90 -13.11 11.04
N ASN A 422 -1.97 -13.91 11.17
CA ASN A 422 -2.06 -15.29 10.67
C ASN A 422 -0.96 -16.20 11.25
N GLU A 423 -0.42 -15.82 12.41
CA GLU A 423 0.61 -16.52 13.15
C GLU A 423 0.07 -16.88 14.53
N MET A 424 -0.37 -18.13 14.69
CA MET A 424 -0.91 -18.59 15.97
C MET A 424 0.13 -18.44 17.07
N CYS A 425 -0.21 -17.71 18.13
CA CYS A 425 0.66 -17.43 19.27
C CYS A 425 -0.01 -17.90 20.57
N CYS A 426 0.79 -18.44 21.48
CA CYS A 426 0.36 -18.70 22.85
C CYS A 426 0.41 -17.40 23.66
N THR A 427 -0.74 -16.88 24.10
CA THR A 427 -0.85 -15.63 24.86
C THR A 427 -1.14 -15.84 26.34
N GLN A 428 -1.63 -17.03 26.71
CA GLN A 428 -1.94 -17.36 28.10
C GLN A 428 -1.58 -18.81 28.42
N MET A 429 -1.20 -19.05 29.67
CA MET A 429 -0.82 -20.36 30.18
C MET A 429 -1.39 -20.52 31.59
N VAL A 430 -1.98 -21.67 31.89
CA VAL A 430 -2.55 -21.97 33.21
C VAL A 430 -1.89 -23.22 33.77
N LEU A 431 -1.34 -23.08 34.98
CA LEU A 431 -0.67 -24.15 35.70
C LEU A 431 -1.33 -24.40 37.06
N PRO A 432 -1.40 -25.67 37.50
CA PRO A 432 -1.79 -26.00 38.86
C PRO A 432 -0.73 -25.57 39.87
N GLN A 433 -1.17 -24.95 40.98
CA GLN A 433 -0.32 -24.63 42.14
C GLN A 433 -0.61 -25.59 43.29
N SER A 434 -1.88 -25.92 43.50
CA SER A 434 -2.36 -26.93 44.43
C SER A 434 -3.55 -27.67 43.79
N PRO A 435 -4.04 -28.79 44.38
CA PRO A 435 -5.20 -29.50 43.83
C PRO A 435 -6.47 -28.62 43.75
N SER A 436 -6.53 -27.54 44.52
CA SER A 436 -7.65 -26.59 44.58
C SER A 436 -7.33 -25.21 44.03
N GLU A 437 -6.16 -24.99 43.42
CA GLU A 437 -5.72 -23.68 42.94
C GLU A 437 -5.01 -23.76 41.59
N MET A 438 -5.51 -22.96 40.64
CA MET A 438 -4.96 -22.80 39.30
C MET A 438 -4.49 -21.37 39.10
N LYS A 439 -3.27 -21.17 38.62
CA LYS A 439 -2.70 -19.85 38.36
C LYS A 439 -2.54 -19.63 36.85
N SER A 440 -3.07 -18.52 36.38
CA SER A 440 -2.98 -18.08 34.99
C SER A 440 -1.83 -17.08 34.82
N PHE A 441 -1.10 -17.21 33.72
CA PHE A 441 0.04 -16.39 33.35
C PHE A 441 -0.17 -15.87 31.93
N LYS A 442 0.24 -14.62 31.67
CA LYS A 442 0.22 -14.02 30.33
C LYS A 442 1.58 -14.17 29.67
N VAL A 443 1.60 -14.50 28.39
CA VAL A 443 2.82 -14.70 27.60
C VAL A 443 3.00 -13.48 26.70
N ALA A 444 4.14 -12.83 26.78
CA ALA A 444 4.47 -11.66 25.97
C ALA A 444 5.03 -12.06 24.59
N GLY A 445 4.87 -11.15 23.61
CA GLY A 445 5.35 -11.29 22.24
C GLY A 445 4.30 -11.91 21.30
N ASN A 446 4.21 -11.36 20.10
CA ASN A 446 3.27 -11.79 19.06
C ASN A 446 3.99 -12.60 17.97
N GLY A 447 3.21 -13.39 17.23
CA GLY A 447 3.72 -14.15 16.09
C GLY A 447 4.68 -15.29 16.45
N TYR A 448 5.50 -15.70 15.48
CA TYR A 448 6.47 -16.79 15.63
C TYR A 448 7.85 -16.37 16.17
N SER A 449 7.99 -15.11 16.61
CA SER A 449 9.21 -14.64 17.25
C SER A 449 9.45 -15.37 18.59
N PRO A 450 10.62 -15.99 18.80
CA PRO A 450 10.99 -16.62 20.06
C PRO A 450 11.33 -15.59 21.15
N VAL A 451 11.33 -14.29 20.83
CA VAL A 451 11.56 -13.20 21.78
C VAL A 451 10.28 -12.94 22.57
N GLY A 452 10.37 -13.05 23.89
CA GLY A 452 9.26 -12.83 24.81
C GLY A 452 9.50 -13.50 26.16
N HIS A 453 8.66 -13.19 27.15
CA HIS A 453 8.72 -13.79 28.48
C HIS A 453 7.31 -14.06 29.01
N VAL A 454 7.21 -14.87 30.07
CA VAL A 454 5.94 -15.16 30.73
C VAL A 454 5.81 -14.27 31.97
N ASN A 455 4.82 -13.37 31.95
CA ASN A 455 4.62 -12.35 32.98
C ASN A 455 4.19 -13.00 34.30
N GLY A 456 4.90 -12.65 35.39
CA GLY A 456 4.58 -13.11 36.74
C GLY A 456 4.96 -14.56 37.06
N LEU A 457 5.73 -15.22 36.18
CA LEU A 457 6.29 -16.55 36.41
C LEU A 457 7.79 -16.45 36.73
N SER A 458 8.15 -16.61 38.00
CA SER A 458 9.56 -16.81 38.40
C SER A 458 9.92 -18.28 38.25
N ILE A 459 10.82 -18.59 37.31
CA ILE A 459 11.18 -19.97 36.99
C ILE A 459 12.41 -20.40 37.81
N ASP A 460 12.20 -21.29 38.77
CA ASP A 460 13.26 -22.10 39.35
C ASP A 460 13.12 -23.54 38.83
N TRP A 461 13.97 -23.90 37.88
CA TRP A 461 13.96 -25.21 37.22
C TRP A 461 14.30 -26.37 38.16
N SER A 462 14.97 -26.10 39.29
CA SER A 462 15.36 -27.13 40.25
C SER A 462 14.17 -27.60 41.10
N SER A 463 13.25 -26.68 41.43
CA SER A 463 12.07 -26.95 42.25
C SER A 463 10.81 -27.27 41.43
N ASN A 464 10.69 -26.77 40.20
CA ASN A 464 9.47 -26.90 39.40
C ASN A 464 9.53 -28.05 38.37
N LYS A 465 9.32 -29.29 38.84
CA LYS A 465 9.30 -30.49 37.98
C LYS A 465 8.10 -30.51 37.01
N ALA A 466 6.95 -29.99 37.41
CA ALA A 466 5.78 -29.93 36.54
C ALA A 466 6.07 -29.12 35.27
N LEU A 467 6.76 -27.99 35.41
CA LEU A 467 7.13 -27.13 34.28
C LEU A 467 8.15 -27.80 33.34
N ARG A 468 9.07 -28.61 33.86
CA ARG A 468 10.00 -29.41 33.04
C ARG A 468 9.25 -30.39 32.15
N PHE A 469 8.31 -31.15 32.72
CA PHE A 469 7.47 -32.06 31.94
C PHE A 469 6.54 -31.32 30.98
N PHE A 470 6.04 -30.15 31.35
CA PHE A 470 5.27 -29.28 30.45
C PHE A 470 6.08 -28.90 29.20
N CYS A 471 7.32 -28.42 29.37
CA CYS A 471 8.21 -28.11 28.25
C CYS A 471 8.51 -29.36 27.41
N LYS A 472 8.77 -30.51 28.04
CA LYS A 472 8.97 -31.78 27.31
C LYS A 472 7.74 -32.17 26.48
N VAL A 473 6.52 -32.04 26.99
CA VAL A 473 5.31 -32.35 26.21
C VAL A 473 5.17 -31.39 25.02
N ALA A 474 5.32 -30.08 25.26
CA ALA A 474 5.19 -29.05 24.22
C ALA A 474 6.25 -29.20 23.09
N THR A 475 7.44 -29.68 23.44
CA THR A 475 8.55 -29.97 22.52
C THR A 475 8.40 -31.32 21.81
N LEU A 476 8.09 -32.40 22.52
CA LEU A 476 8.20 -33.76 21.97
C LEU A 476 6.92 -34.22 21.27
N CYS A 477 5.77 -33.88 21.85
CA CYS A 477 4.47 -34.15 21.27
C CYS A 477 4.17 -33.05 20.25
N ASN A 478 5.03 -32.88 19.24
CA ASN A 478 5.00 -31.77 18.31
C ASN A 478 5.78 -32.11 17.04
N ASP A 479 5.12 -32.05 15.88
CA ASP A 479 5.70 -32.36 14.57
C ASP A 479 5.99 -31.08 13.76
N SER A 480 5.70 -29.89 14.30
CA SER A 480 6.05 -28.60 13.69
C SER A 480 7.49 -28.18 13.95
N ARG A 481 8.05 -27.45 12.98
CA ARG A 481 9.39 -26.87 13.02
C ARG A 481 9.36 -25.40 12.59
N LEU A 482 10.24 -24.61 13.18
CA LEU A 482 10.48 -23.21 12.82
C LEU A 482 11.77 -23.11 12.00
N THR A 483 11.74 -22.32 10.94
CA THR A 483 12.87 -22.08 10.04
C THR A 483 13.02 -20.60 9.74
N MET A 484 14.25 -20.15 9.52
CA MET A 484 14.55 -18.81 8.97
C MET A 484 15.14 -18.98 7.57
N GLU A 485 14.70 -18.17 6.61
CA GLU A 485 15.19 -18.20 5.23
C GLU A 485 16.64 -17.70 5.12
N SER A 486 16.99 -16.62 5.83
CA SER A 486 18.37 -16.13 5.93
C SER A 486 18.70 -15.67 7.35
N SER A 487 19.99 -15.60 7.68
CA SER A 487 20.45 -15.10 9.00
C SER A 487 20.27 -13.59 9.16
N GLU A 488 19.96 -12.86 8.08
CA GLU A 488 19.71 -11.41 8.07
C GLU A 488 18.21 -11.08 8.01
N SER A 489 17.35 -12.01 7.57
CA SER A 489 15.90 -11.83 7.54
C SER A 489 15.29 -12.10 8.93
N SER A 490 14.46 -11.19 9.43
CA SER A 490 13.65 -11.39 10.63
C SER A 490 12.44 -12.32 10.43
N ASN A 491 12.15 -12.73 9.18
CA ASN A 491 10.99 -13.55 8.85
C ASN A 491 11.19 -15.02 9.24
N ILE A 492 10.38 -15.48 10.19
CA ILE A 492 10.36 -16.86 10.67
C ILE A 492 9.21 -17.59 9.99
N THR A 493 9.53 -18.63 9.24
CA THR A 493 8.55 -19.48 8.60
C THR A 493 8.32 -20.73 9.42
N ARG A 494 7.06 -21.21 9.45
CA ARG A 494 6.72 -22.51 10.04
C ARG A 494 6.63 -23.59 8.98
N THR A 495 6.98 -24.81 9.37
CA THR A 495 6.61 -26.05 8.67
C THR A 495 5.84 -26.92 9.65
N GLY A 496 4.68 -27.45 9.24
CA GLY A 496 3.75 -28.17 10.12
C GLY A 496 2.59 -27.30 10.63
N GLU A 497 1.84 -27.79 11.61
CA GLU A 497 0.64 -27.11 12.13
C GLU A 497 0.94 -25.78 12.86
N PRO A 498 0.10 -24.73 12.64
CA PRO A 498 0.25 -23.43 13.31
C PRO A 498 0.11 -23.52 14.83
N THR A 499 -0.82 -24.35 15.33
CA THR A 499 -1.04 -24.57 16.76
C THR A 499 0.15 -25.22 17.44
N GLU A 500 0.84 -26.12 16.75
CA GLU A 500 2.02 -26.78 17.27
C GLU A 500 3.24 -25.86 17.20
N ALA A 501 3.36 -25.05 16.15
CA ALA A 501 4.39 -24.01 16.06
C ALA A 501 4.28 -23.01 17.23
N ALA A 502 3.06 -22.63 17.63
CA ALA A 502 2.82 -21.78 18.81
C ALA A 502 3.40 -22.38 20.11
N LEU A 503 3.31 -23.71 20.29
CA LEU A 503 3.89 -24.42 21.43
C LEU A 503 5.42 -24.42 21.39
N ARG A 504 6.02 -24.57 20.19
CA ARG A 504 7.48 -24.46 20.03
C ARG A 504 7.98 -23.10 20.48
N VAL A 505 7.31 -22.04 20.02
CA VAL A 505 7.62 -20.65 20.40
C VAL A 505 7.44 -20.44 21.91
N LEU A 506 6.39 -21.00 22.51
CA LEU A 506 6.20 -20.92 23.96
C LEU A 506 7.37 -21.53 24.74
N VAL A 507 7.88 -22.69 24.31
CA VAL A 507 9.07 -23.30 24.93
C VAL A 507 10.29 -22.40 24.76
N GLU A 508 10.45 -21.78 23.59
CA GLU A 508 11.56 -20.85 23.37
C GLU A 508 11.48 -19.59 24.26
N LYS A 509 10.28 -19.15 24.63
CA LYS A 509 10.04 -18.03 25.56
C LYS A 509 10.19 -18.43 27.04
N LEU A 510 9.97 -19.70 27.37
CA LEU A 510 10.14 -20.23 28.73
C LEU A 510 11.62 -20.47 29.08
N GLY A 511 12.43 -20.90 28.11
CA GLY A 511 13.86 -21.15 28.32
C GLY A 511 14.21 -22.58 28.74
N CYS A 512 15.43 -22.73 29.26
CA CYS A 512 15.96 -23.99 29.77
C CYS A 512 16.79 -23.79 31.06
N PRO A 513 17.09 -24.86 31.82
CA PRO A 513 17.95 -24.81 33.01
C PRO A 513 19.43 -24.55 32.72
N ASP A 514 19.88 -24.71 31.48
CA ASP A 514 21.26 -24.43 31.07
C ASP A 514 21.51 -22.92 30.97
N GLU A 515 22.18 -22.37 31.99
CA GLU A 515 22.50 -20.95 32.08
C GLU A 515 23.41 -20.45 30.95
N GLU A 516 24.33 -21.28 30.44
CA GLU A 516 25.22 -20.87 29.35
C GLU A 516 24.46 -20.78 28.03
N LEU A 517 23.59 -21.76 27.75
CA LEU A 517 22.73 -21.73 26.58
C LEU A 517 21.73 -20.56 26.65
N ALA A 518 21.18 -20.29 27.84
CA ALA A 518 20.30 -19.15 28.06
C ALA A 518 21.01 -17.82 27.81
N LYS A 519 22.20 -17.59 28.40
CA LYS A 519 22.99 -16.37 28.18
C LYS A 519 23.39 -16.18 26.72
N LYS A 520 23.86 -17.25 26.06
CA LYS A 520 24.26 -17.20 24.65
C LYS A 520 23.11 -16.78 23.72
N ASN A 521 21.88 -17.20 24.03
CA ASN A 521 20.68 -16.85 23.28
C ASN A 521 20.07 -15.49 23.69
N LEU A 522 20.52 -14.89 24.80
CA LEU A 522 20.14 -13.54 25.25
C LEU A 522 21.10 -12.47 24.73
N GLU A 523 22.40 -12.77 24.63
CA GLU A 523 23.46 -11.82 24.23
C GLU A 523 23.59 -11.65 22.70
N LYS A 524 23.09 -12.61 21.91
CA LYS A 524 23.16 -12.57 20.44
C LYS A 524 21.78 -12.75 19.81
N PRO A 525 21.48 -12.04 18.70
CA PRO A 525 20.31 -12.33 17.89
C PRO A 525 20.32 -13.81 17.47
N ARG A 526 19.17 -14.47 17.53
CA ARG A 526 19.06 -15.87 17.12
C ARG A 526 19.35 -15.99 15.63
N ASP A 527 20.15 -16.99 15.27
CA ASP A 527 20.49 -17.32 13.90
C ASP A 527 19.66 -18.52 13.41
N ARG A 528 19.82 -18.87 12.12
CA ARG A 528 19.11 -20.00 11.50
C ARG A 528 19.29 -21.34 12.24
N ASN A 529 20.39 -21.53 12.96
CA ASN A 529 20.70 -22.77 13.67
C ASN A 529 20.29 -22.72 15.15
N SER A 530 20.13 -21.53 15.73
CA SER A 530 19.78 -21.34 17.14
C SER A 530 18.31 -20.98 17.39
N ILE A 531 17.50 -20.83 16.34
CA ILE A 531 16.08 -20.49 16.49
C ILE A 531 15.29 -21.47 17.36
N MET A 532 15.63 -22.77 17.32
CA MET A 532 15.01 -23.83 18.12
C MET A 532 15.91 -24.35 19.26
N ALA A 533 16.86 -23.56 19.74
CA ALA A 533 17.88 -24.02 20.69
C ALA A 533 17.31 -24.62 22.00
N PHE A 534 16.25 -24.05 22.58
CA PHE A 534 15.67 -24.61 23.80
C PHE A 534 14.81 -25.84 23.52
N ASN A 535 14.11 -25.88 22.39
CA ASN A 535 13.43 -27.09 21.92
C ASN A 535 14.43 -28.24 21.71
N ASP A 536 15.59 -27.96 21.11
CA ASP A 536 16.65 -28.95 20.90
C ASP A 536 17.21 -29.46 22.23
N TYR A 537 17.39 -28.57 23.22
CA TYR A 537 17.77 -28.95 24.59
C TYR A 537 16.78 -29.93 25.21
N TRP A 538 15.47 -29.59 25.19
CA TRP A 538 14.43 -30.45 25.78
C TRP A 538 14.25 -31.78 25.02
N GLY A 539 14.73 -31.86 23.77
CA GLY A 539 14.70 -33.07 22.94
C GLY A 539 15.97 -33.93 22.99
N ALA A 540 17.12 -33.39 23.41
CA ALA A 540 18.42 -34.05 23.27
C ALA A 540 18.53 -35.40 24.00
N ASP A 541 17.98 -35.47 25.22
CA ASP A 541 18.07 -36.65 26.10
C ASP A 541 16.84 -37.57 26.00
N VAL A 542 15.97 -37.37 25.00
CA VAL A 542 14.72 -38.11 24.88
C VAL A 542 14.60 -38.77 23.51
N LYS A 543 14.48 -40.10 23.50
CA LYS A 543 14.31 -40.87 22.27
C LYS A 543 12.83 -41.11 21.98
N LYS A 544 12.29 -40.48 20.92
CA LYS A 544 10.93 -40.72 20.43
C LYS A 544 10.85 -42.11 19.78
N GLN A 545 10.04 -43.00 20.35
CA GLN A 545 9.88 -44.40 19.91
C GLN A 545 8.70 -44.58 18.96
N ALA A 546 7.58 -43.89 19.24
CA ALA A 546 6.38 -43.92 18.42
C ALA A 546 5.55 -42.65 18.61
N THR A 547 4.79 -42.28 17.58
CA THR A 547 3.76 -41.24 17.65
C THR A 547 2.40 -41.91 17.56
N LEU A 548 1.51 -41.63 18.51
CA LEU A 548 0.10 -41.91 18.37
C LEU A 548 -0.54 -40.67 17.76
N GLU A 549 -0.72 -40.72 16.44
CA GLU A 549 -1.26 -39.64 15.63
C GLU A 549 -2.60 -39.15 16.14
N PHE A 550 -2.88 -37.87 15.95
CA PHE A 550 -4.15 -37.29 16.35
C PHE A 550 -5.34 -38.01 15.70
N ALA A 551 -6.33 -38.37 16.51
CA ALA A 551 -7.57 -38.96 16.03
C ALA A 551 -8.78 -38.15 16.52
N ARG A 552 -9.81 -38.00 15.65
CA ARG A 552 -10.98 -37.12 15.90
C ARG A 552 -11.85 -37.59 17.06
N ASP A 553 -11.96 -38.89 17.23
CA ASP A 553 -12.71 -39.55 18.31
C ASP A 553 -12.18 -39.17 19.70
N ARG A 554 -10.86 -39.11 19.87
CA ARG A 554 -10.19 -38.80 21.14
C ARG A 554 -9.72 -37.36 21.30
N LYS A 555 -9.64 -36.61 20.19
CA LYS A 555 -9.20 -35.19 20.12
C LYS A 555 -7.88 -34.91 20.86
N SER A 556 -6.96 -35.86 20.83
CA SER A 556 -5.62 -35.74 21.41
C SER A 556 -4.57 -36.32 20.47
N MET A 557 -3.30 -36.06 20.76
CA MET A 557 -2.11 -36.64 20.16
C MET A 557 -1.17 -37.05 21.29
N SER A 558 -0.42 -38.14 21.12
CA SER A 558 0.62 -38.51 22.08
C SER A 558 1.88 -39.05 21.43
N VAL A 559 2.99 -38.98 22.15
CA VAL A 559 4.27 -39.54 21.74
C VAL A 559 4.82 -40.42 22.85
N LEU A 560 5.25 -41.61 22.47
CA LEU A 560 5.91 -42.57 23.34
C LEU A 560 7.41 -42.31 23.26
N CYS A 561 8.01 -42.02 24.39
CA CYS A 561 9.40 -41.59 24.48
C CYS A 561 10.14 -42.39 25.55
N THR A 562 11.41 -42.70 25.32
CA THR A 562 12.33 -43.15 26.38
C THR A 562 13.03 -41.92 26.95
N ASP A 563 12.77 -41.60 28.21
CA ASP A 563 13.32 -40.41 28.89
C ASP A 563 14.38 -40.85 29.91
N ALA A 564 15.62 -40.35 29.73
CA ALA A 564 16.73 -40.65 30.63
C ALA A 564 16.47 -40.17 32.08
N GLU A 565 15.64 -39.14 32.25
CA GLU A 565 15.27 -38.59 33.57
C GLU A 565 14.36 -39.53 34.37
N VAL A 566 13.64 -40.43 33.69
CA VAL A 566 12.67 -41.36 34.28
C VAL A 566 13.22 -42.79 34.22
N GLN A 567 14.33 -43.04 34.92
CA GLN A 567 14.92 -44.37 35.17
C GLN A 567 14.92 -45.36 33.97
N SER A 568 15.13 -44.88 32.73
CA SER A 568 15.11 -45.68 31.49
C SER A 568 13.78 -46.42 31.19
N GLU A 569 12.68 -45.97 31.77
CA GLU A 569 11.32 -46.44 31.46
C GLU A 569 10.68 -45.56 30.37
N ASN A 570 9.80 -46.13 29.54
CA ASN A 570 9.09 -45.33 28.54
C ASN A 570 8.01 -44.46 29.21
N VAL A 571 7.87 -43.23 28.72
CA VAL A 571 6.89 -42.22 29.16
C VAL A 571 6.04 -41.80 27.97
N LEU A 572 4.76 -41.53 28.22
CA LEU A 572 3.84 -41.02 27.22
C LEU A 572 3.58 -39.53 27.47
N TYR A 573 3.85 -38.69 26.48
CA TYR A 573 3.55 -37.25 26.50
C TYR A 573 2.33 -36.97 25.63
N ILE A 574 1.34 -36.25 26.17
CA ILE A 574 0.01 -36.11 25.55
C ILE A 574 -0.40 -34.65 25.48
N LYS A 575 -0.99 -34.25 24.35
CA LYS A 575 -1.65 -32.94 24.17
C LYS A 575 -3.00 -33.09 23.49
N GLY A 576 -3.94 -32.17 23.69
CA GLY A 576 -5.27 -32.29 23.11
C GLY A 576 -6.33 -31.36 23.70
N ALA A 577 -7.58 -31.59 23.32
CA ALA A 577 -8.72 -30.84 23.82
C ALA A 577 -8.83 -31.00 25.36
N PRO A 578 -8.97 -29.89 26.13
CA PRO A 578 -9.00 -29.96 27.58
C PRO A 578 -10.08 -30.89 28.15
N GLU A 579 -11.31 -30.84 27.64
CA GLU A 579 -12.41 -31.72 28.06
C GLU A 579 -12.04 -33.20 27.90
N SER A 580 -11.57 -33.58 26.71
CA SER A 580 -11.23 -34.96 26.37
C SER A 580 -9.99 -35.48 27.10
N ILE A 581 -9.05 -34.61 27.47
CA ILE A 581 -7.89 -35.00 28.28
C ILE A 581 -8.31 -35.18 29.74
N LEU A 582 -9.09 -34.26 30.30
CA LEU A 582 -9.52 -34.30 31.70
C LEU A 582 -10.37 -35.53 32.02
N ASP A 583 -11.16 -36.02 31.07
CA ASP A 583 -11.92 -37.27 31.24
C ASP A 583 -11.05 -38.52 31.39
N ARG A 584 -9.79 -38.46 30.95
CA ARG A 584 -8.83 -39.57 30.97
C ARG A 584 -7.68 -39.35 31.96
N CYS A 585 -7.68 -38.22 32.68
CA CYS A 585 -6.73 -37.92 33.74
C CYS A 585 -7.23 -38.47 35.08
N SER A 586 -6.37 -39.17 35.80
CA SER A 586 -6.61 -39.65 37.17
C SER A 586 -5.94 -38.77 38.23
N SER A 587 -4.90 -38.04 37.82
CA SER A 587 -4.07 -37.23 38.73
C SER A 587 -3.75 -35.86 38.13
N ILE A 588 -3.27 -34.97 38.99
CA ILE A 588 -2.73 -33.66 38.65
C ILE A 588 -1.31 -33.57 39.21
N MET A 589 -0.39 -33.05 38.42
CA MET A 589 0.99 -32.85 38.86
C MET A 589 1.15 -31.45 39.45
N LEU A 590 1.66 -31.37 40.68
CA LEU A 590 1.97 -30.11 41.35
C LEU A 590 3.41 -29.65 41.04
N PRO A 591 3.77 -28.38 41.29
CA PRO A 591 5.09 -27.83 40.93
C PRO A 591 6.27 -28.67 41.44
N ASP A 592 6.18 -29.24 42.64
CA ASP A 592 7.21 -30.11 43.25
C ASP A 592 7.36 -31.49 42.58
N GLY A 593 6.48 -31.82 41.63
CA GLY A 593 6.40 -33.09 40.93
C GLY A 593 5.55 -34.15 41.64
N THR A 594 4.86 -33.81 42.74
CA THR A 594 3.93 -34.73 43.40
C THR A 594 2.66 -34.93 42.56
N LEU A 595 2.19 -36.18 42.51
CA LEU A 595 0.95 -36.56 41.82
C LEU A 595 -0.20 -36.57 42.84
N ALA A 596 -1.06 -35.56 42.79
CA ALA A 596 -2.28 -35.51 43.58
C ALA A 596 -3.47 -36.11 42.80
N PRO A 597 -4.47 -36.71 43.46
CA PRO A 597 -5.66 -37.22 42.77
C PRO A 597 -6.48 -36.09 42.16
N LEU A 598 -6.96 -36.27 40.93
CA LEU A 598 -7.83 -35.28 40.27
C LEU A 598 -9.25 -35.42 40.82
N THR A 599 -9.67 -34.49 41.67
CA THR A 599 -11.03 -34.47 42.25
C THR A 599 -12.03 -33.77 41.30
N GLU A 600 -13.33 -34.03 41.49
CA GLU A 600 -14.38 -33.34 40.72
C GLU A 600 -14.35 -31.81 40.87
N ASP A 601 -13.97 -31.30 42.06
CA ASP A 601 -13.84 -29.87 42.30
C ASP A 601 -12.64 -29.29 41.54
N SER A 602 -11.51 -30.00 41.51
CA SER A 602 -10.36 -29.66 40.68
C SER A 602 -10.75 -29.63 39.20
N LYS A 603 -11.49 -30.63 38.72
CA LYS A 603 -11.94 -30.72 37.33
C LYS A 603 -12.85 -29.54 36.95
N LYS A 604 -13.83 -29.19 37.81
CA LYS A 604 -14.68 -28.00 37.61
C LYS A 604 -13.88 -26.70 37.56
N LEU A 605 -12.86 -26.56 38.40
CA LEU A 605 -11.99 -25.38 38.41
C LEU A 605 -11.24 -25.22 37.08
N ILE A 606 -10.69 -26.33 36.56
CA ILE A 606 -9.98 -26.35 35.27
C ILE A 606 -10.94 -26.03 34.13
N LEU A 607 -12.13 -26.65 34.09
CA LEU A 607 -13.16 -26.36 33.09
C LEU A 607 -13.63 -24.89 33.16
N GLY A 608 -13.76 -24.33 34.36
CA GLY A 608 -14.09 -22.91 34.54
C GLY A 608 -13.04 -21.98 33.94
N LYS A 609 -11.75 -22.28 34.14
CA LYS A 609 -10.66 -21.52 33.51
C LYS A 609 -10.63 -21.66 31.99
N MET A 610 -10.96 -22.84 31.46
CA MET A 610 -11.11 -23.02 30.01
C MET A 610 -12.18 -22.11 29.41
N LEU A 611 -13.33 -21.97 30.08
CA LEU A 611 -14.43 -21.11 29.63
C LEU A 611 -14.06 -19.62 29.68
N GLU A 612 -13.31 -19.19 30.69
CA GLU A 612 -12.75 -17.84 30.78
C GLU A 612 -11.85 -17.53 29.57
N MET A 613 -10.93 -18.44 29.26
CA MET A 613 -10.02 -18.32 28.12
C MET A 613 -10.76 -18.31 26.78
N ALA A 614 -11.81 -19.15 26.64
CA ALA A 614 -12.65 -19.17 25.44
C ALA A 614 -13.39 -17.84 25.25
N GLY A 615 -13.80 -17.17 26.33
CA GLY A 615 -14.40 -15.83 26.29
C GLY A 615 -13.47 -14.74 25.76
N GLU A 616 -12.15 -14.93 25.91
CA GLU A 616 -11.10 -14.07 25.35
C GLU A 616 -10.69 -14.50 23.91
N ALA A 617 -11.50 -15.31 23.23
CA ALA A 617 -11.21 -15.89 21.91
C ALA A 617 -9.99 -16.81 21.85
N LEU A 618 -9.50 -17.31 23.00
CA LEU A 618 -8.35 -18.20 23.04
C LEU A 618 -8.78 -19.65 22.75
N ARG A 619 -8.09 -20.29 21.81
CA ARG A 619 -8.14 -21.74 21.63
C ARG A 619 -7.34 -22.41 22.74
N THR A 620 -7.99 -23.26 23.52
CA THR A 620 -7.35 -23.95 24.64
C THR A 620 -6.78 -25.31 24.25
N LEU A 621 -5.62 -25.65 24.79
CA LEU A 621 -4.99 -26.97 24.63
C LEU A 621 -4.47 -27.45 25.99
N ALA A 622 -4.82 -28.66 26.39
CA ALA A 622 -4.32 -29.28 27.62
C ALA A 622 -3.09 -30.14 27.34
N LEU A 623 -2.19 -30.18 28.32
CA LEU A 623 -0.96 -30.97 28.30
C LEU A 623 -0.98 -31.95 29.49
N ALA A 624 -0.63 -33.20 29.22
CA ALA A 624 -0.64 -34.28 30.20
C ALA A 624 0.51 -35.26 29.96
N VAL A 625 0.85 -36.03 31.00
CA VAL A 625 1.90 -37.06 30.95
C VAL A 625 1.42 -38.33 31.62
N LYS A 626 1.88 -39.49 31.15
CA LYS A 626 1.65 -40.79 31.77
C LYS A 626 2.97 -41.53 31.97
N PHE A 627 3.26 -41.86 33.23
CA PHE A 627 4.46 -42.57 33.65
C PHE A 627 4.26 -44.09 33.73
N ASP A 628 3.10 -44.56 34.21
CA ASP A 628 2.86 -46.00 34.34
C ASP A 628 2.34 -46.62 33.04
N LEU A 629 3.24 -47.30 32.33
CA LEU A 629 2.93 -48.04 31.09
C LEU A 629 3.01 -49.56 31.27
N LYS A 630 2.93 -50.06 32.51
CA LYS A 630 3.03 -51.50 32.81
C LYS A 630 1.80 -52.27 32.32
N GLU A 631 0.61 -51.72 32.51
CA GLU A 631 -0.65 -52.35 32.07
C GLU A 631 -0.73 -52.47 30.54
N SER A 632 -0.25 -51.48 29.81
CA SER A 632 -0.20 -51.48 28.34
C SER A 632 0.99 -52.26 27.76
N LYS A 633 1.89 -52.79 28.61
CA LYS A 633 3.14 -53.45 28.21
C LYS A 633 3.98 -52.62 27.24
N LEU A 634 3.93 -51.29 27.35
CA LEU A 634 4.70 -50.35 26.51
C LEU A 634 5.96 -49.83 27.20
N ASN A 635 6.15 -50.16 28.48
CA ASN A 635 7.29 -49.71 29.28
C ASN A 635 8.67 -50.08 28.66
N GLY A 636 8.79 -51.27 28.07
CA GLY A 636 10.01 -51.75 27.40
C GLY A 636 9.96 -51.73 25.87
N TYR A 637 9.01 -50.99 25.28
CA TYR A 637 8.88 -50.91 23.82
C TYR A 637 10.10 -50.25 23.18
N ASP A 638 10.73 -50.94 22.23
CA ASP A 638 11.96 -50.53 21.54
C ASP A 638 11.84 -50.49 20.01
N GLY A 639 10.66 -50.84 19.46
CA GLY A 639 10.36 -50.74 18.04
C GLY A 639 9.44 -51.83 17.49
N PRO A 640 9.39 -51.99 16.15
CA PRO A 640 8.45 -52.88 15.46
C PRO A 640 8.53 -54.37 15.80
N GLY A 641 9.67 -54.83 16.33
CA GLY A 641 9.87 -56.22 16.76
C GLY A 641 9.24 -56.55 18.12
N HIS A 642 8.74 -55.56 18.86
CA HIS A 642 8.21 -55.74 20.19
C HIS A 642 6.78 -56.36 20.17
N PRO A 643 6.41 -57.28 21.08
CA PRO A 643 5.09 -57.93 21.10
C PRO A 643 3.90 -56.95 21.16
N SER A 644 4.10 -55.81 21.81
CA SER A 644 3.09 -54.75 21.95
C SER A 644 2.97 -53.84 20.72
N HIS A 645 3.77 -54.03 19.66
CA HIS A 645 3.73 -53.16 18.47
C HIS A 645 2.36 -53.19 17.76
N GLY A 646 1.67 -54.34 17.79
CA GLY A 646 0.33 -54.46 17.23
C GLY A 646 -0.70 -53.51 17.86
N LEU A 647 -0.51 -53.11 19.13
CA LEU A 647 -1.38 -52.13 19.81
C LEU A 647 -1.21 -50.71 19.24
N LEU A 648 -0.03 -50.39 18.71
CA LEU A 648 0.28 -49.09 18.12
C LEU A 648 -0.09 -49.01 16.62
N CYS A 649 -0.29 -50.16 15.97
CA CYS A 649 -0.67 -50.23 14.55
C CYS A 649 -2.15 -49.91 14.31
N ASP A 650 -3.00 -50.09 15.32
CA ASP A 650 -4.44 -49.89 15.24
C ASP A 650 -4.85 -48.63 16.03
N PRO A 651 -5.27 -47.55 15.35
CA PRO A 651 -5.63 -46.28 15.96
C PRO A 651 -6.75 -46.36 16.99
N SER A 652 -7.64 -47.35 16.89
CA SER A 652 -8.75 -47.50 17.84
C SER A 652 -8.29 -47.80 19.26
N ASN A 653 -7.06 -48.33 19.42
CA ASN A 653 -6.47 -48.63 20.72
C ASN A 653 -5.89 -47.39 21.41
N PHE A 654 -5.67 -46.28 20.70
CA PHE A 654 -4.95 -45.10 21.24
C PHE A 654 -5.65 -44.51 22.48
N ALA A 655 -6.98 -44.44 22.47
CA ALA A 655 -7.75 -43.93 23.61
C ALA A 655 -7.61 -44.79 24.88
N SER A 656 -7.39 -46.10 24.73
CA SER A 656 -7.15 -47.04 25.84
C SER A 656 -5.75 -46.89 26.43
N VAL A 657 -4.75 -46.62 25.58
CA VAL A 657 -3.36 -46.39 25.98
C VAL A 657 -3.23 -45.09 26.77
N GLU A 658 -4.02 -44.07 26.43
CA GLU A 658 -4.05 -42.74 27.06
C GLU A 658 -4.93 -42.64 28.33
N GLN A 659 -5.20 -43.75 29.02
CA GLN A 659 -5.93 -43.74 30.31
C GLN A 659 -5.00 -43.53 31.51
N GLY A 660 -5.48 -42.90 32.58
CA GLY A 660 -4.73 -42.76 33.84
C GLY A 660 -3.60 -41.73 33.76
N MET A 661 -3.84 -40.62 33.04
CA MET A 661 -2.85 -39.57 32.84
C MET A 661 -2.78 -38.60 34.03
N ALA A 662 -1.64 -37.89 34.13
CA ALA A 662 -1.45 -36.76 35.03
C ALA A 662 -1.57 -35.44 34.26
N PHE A 663 -2.50 -34.57 34.66
CA PHE A 663 -2.66 -33.23 34.08
C PHE A 663 -1.50 -32.31 34.50
N LEU A 664 -0.91 -31.60 33.54
CA LEU A 664 0.20 -30.66 33.78
C LEU A 664 -0.24 -29.20 33.73
N GLY A 665 -1.12 -28.85 32.78
CA GLY A 665 -1.53 -27.47 32.55
C GLY A 665 -2.28 -27.31 31.24
N MET A 666 -2.70 -26.08 30.95
CA MET A 666 -3.31 -25.70 29.68
C MET A 666 -2.70 -24.42 29.12
N VAL A 667 -2.82 -24.24 27.81
CA VAL A 667 -2.39 -23.03 27.10
C VAL A 667 -3.55 -22.45 26.30
N GLY A 668 -3.52 -21.14 26.11
CA GLY A 668 -4.44 -20.35 25.28
C GLY A 668 -3.70 -19.83 24.07
N ILE A 669 -4.16 -20.24 22.90
CA ILE A 669 -3.55 -19.93 21.62
C ILE A 669 -4.55 -19.10 20.82
N ILE A 670 -4.10 -17.99 20.24
CA ILE A 670 -4.92 -17.11 19.41
C ILE A 670 -4.14 -16.72 18.17
N ASP A 671 -4.86 -16.33 17.13
CA ASP A 671 -4.32 -15.56 16.00
C ASP A 671 -4.39 -14.06 16.38
N PRO A 672 -3.29 -13.46 16.86
CA PRO A 672 -3.33 -12.15 17.48
C PRO A 672 -3.60 -11.05 16.44
N PRO A 673 -4.36 -9.99 16.80
CA PRO A 673 -4.50 -8.81 15.96
C PRO A 673 -3.16 -8.11 15.77
N ARG A 674 -2.98 -7.45 14.63
CA ARG A 674 -1.80 -6.61 14.39
C ARG A 674 -1.87 -5.35 15.27
N PRO A 675 -0.77 -4.93 15.90
CA PRO A 675 -0.78 -3.79 16.82
C PRO A 675 -1.22 -2.48 16.13
N GLU A 676 -0.77 -2.26 14.90
CA GLU A 676 -1.15 -1.11 14.05
C GLU A 676 -2.65 -1.02 13.70
N CYS A 677 -3.40 -2.13 13.75
CA CYS A 677 -4.78 -2.16 13.25
C CYS A 677 -5.71 -1.34 14.14
N MET A 678 -5.44 -1.26 15.44
CA MET A 678 -6.25 -0.49 16.37
C MET A 678 -6.22 0.99 16.04
N ASP A 679 -5.02 1.55 15.86
CA ASP A 679 -4.83 2.97 15.53
C ASP A 679 -5.38 3.29 14.13
N ALA A 680 -5.18 2.37 13.17
CA ALA A 680 -5.72 2.52 11.83
C ALA A 680 -7.26 2.49 11.79
N ILE A 681 -7.90 1.63 12.60
CA ILE A 681 -9.37 1.60 12.73
C ILE A 681 -9.86 2.88 13.41
N ALA A 682 -9.14 3.40 14.41
CA ALA A 682 -9.48 4.68 15.04
C ALA A 682 -9.40 5.85 14.03
N ALA A 683 -8.34 5.90 13.20
CA ALA A 683 -8.21 6.89 12.14
C ALA A 683 -9.33 6.77 11.08
N CYS A 684 -9.73 5.54 10.72
CA CYS A 684 -10.89 5.32 9.85
C CYS A 684 -12.17 5.90 10.45
N LYS A 685 -12.41 5.72 11.76
CA LYS A 685 -13.58 6.29 12.45
C LYS A 685 -13.57 7.82 12.44
N GLU A 686 -12.42 8.42 12.74
CA GLU A 686 -12.25 9.88 12.66
C GLU A 686 -12.56 10.40 11.26
N ALA A 687 -12.10 9.68 10.23
CA ALA A 687 -12.34 9.99 8.83
C ALA A 687 -13.76 9.67 8.34
N GLY A 688 -14.67 9.20 9.21
CA GLY A 688 -16.05 8.86 8.89
C GLY A 688 -16.23 7.56 8.07
N ILE A 689 -15.26 6.64 8.14
CA ILE A 689 -15.24 5.36 7.42
C ILE A 689 -15.61 4.22 8.37
N SER A 690 -16.63 3.44 8.00
CA SER A 690 -17.03 2.25 8.77
C SER A 690 -16.19 1.04 8.39
N VAL A 691 -15.71 0.27 9.37
CA VAL A 691 -14.94 -0.98 9.14
C VAL A 691 -15.81 -2.18 9.44
N PHE A 692 -16.03 -3.04 8.45
CA PHE A 692 -16.80 -4.28 8.57
C PHE A 692 -15.85 -5.48 8.56
N MET A 693 -15.82 -6.25 9.63
CA MET A 693 -15.03 -7.48 9.68
C MET A 693 -15.82 -8.63 9.05
N THR A 694 -15.20 -9.35 8.13
CA THR A 694 -15.70 -10.61 7.59
C THR A 694 -14.74 -11.74 7.97
N THR A 695 -15.27 -12.89 8.41
CA THR A 695 -14.43 -14.01 8.83
C THR A 695 -15.13 -15.36 8.68
N GLY A 696 -14.34 -16.42 8.49
CA GLY A 696 -14.79 -17.81 8.60
C GLY A 696 -14.93 -18.31 10.05
N ASP A 697 -14.36 -17.57 11.02
CA ASP A 697 -14.38 -17.97 12.43
C ASP A 697 -15.79 -18.04 13.01
N ASN A 698 -15.90 -18.71 14.16
CA ASN A 698 -17.15 -18.75 14.90
C ASN A 698 -17.53 -17.34 15.41
N LYS A 699 -18.84 -17.15 15.65
CA LYS A 699 -19.42 -15.86 16.07
C LYS A 699 -18.76 -15.29 17.34
N ALA A 700 -18.55 -16.12 18.36
CA ALA A 700 -18.00 -15.66 19.64
C ALA A 700 -16.55 -15.16 19.53
N THR A 701 -15.70 -15.88 18.78
CA THR A 701 -14.32 -15.49 18.48
C THR A 701 -14.28 -14.19 17.68
N ALA A 702 -15.12 -14.09 16.65
CA ALA A 702 -15.20 -12.88 15.81
C ALA A 702 -15.60 -11.65 16.63
N GLU A 703 -16.61 -11.77 17.50
CA GLU A 703 -17.05 -10.69 18.39
C GLU A 703 -15.95 -10.26 19.37
N ALA A 704 -15.24 -11.20 19.99
CA ALA A 704 -14.16 -10.89 20.91
C ALA A 704 -12.99 -10.16 20.21
N ILE A 705 -12.55 -10.61 19.03
CA ILE A 705 -11.50 -9.94 18.25
C ILE A 705 -11.97 -8.55 17.78
N SER A 706 -13.22 -8.43 17.33
CA SER A 706 -13.77 -7.13 16.89
C SER A 706 -13.82 -6.09 18.01
N ARG A 707 -14.08 -6.51 19.26
CA ARG A 707 -14.03 -5.62 20.43
C ARG A 707 -12.59 -5.21 20.78
N GLN A 708 -11.63 -6.13 20.67
CA GLN A 708 -10.21 -5.82 20.88
C GLN A 708 -9.69 -4.79 19.87
N LEU A 709 -10.10 -4.90 18.60
CA LEU A 709 -9.74 -3.97 17.52
C LEU A 709 -10.53 -2.65 17.53
N GLY A 710 -11.54 -2.51 18.39
CA GLY A 710 -12.40 -1.33 18.43
C GLY A 710 -13.42 -1.22 17.28
N ILE A 711 -13.68 -2.30 16.54
CA ILE A 711 -14.72 -2.33 15.48
C ILE A 711 -16.11 -2.28 16.12
N LEU A 712 -16.34 -3.12 17.12
CA LEU A 712 -17.53 -3.09 17.98
C LEU A 712 -17.19 -2.41 19.30
N SER A 713 -18.09 -1.56 19.77
CA SER A 713 -18.01 -1.00 21.12
C SER A 713 -18.43 -2.06 22.15
N PRO A 714 -18.02 -1.91 23.42
CA PRO A 714 -18.45 -2.81 24.50
C PRO A 714 -19.98 -2.90 24.65
N ASP A 715 -20.69 -1.79 24.40
CA ASP A 715 -22.14 -1.65 24.54
C ASP A 715 -22.93 -1.86 23.23
N SER A 716 -22.28 -2.27 22.14
CA SER A 716 -22.94 -2.43 20.84
C SER A 716 -24.05 -3.49 20.86
N ASP A 717 -25.13 -3.25 20.12
CA ASP A 717 -26.19 -4.25 19.91
C ASP A 717 -25.70 -5.36 18.97
N VAL A 718 -25.12 -6.40 19.57
CA VAL A 718 -24.58 -7.58 18.88
C VAL A 718 -25.65 -8.28 18.03
N ALA A 719 -26.93 -8.20 18.38
CA ALA A 719 -27.99 -8.85 17.61
C ALA A 719 -28.17 -8.24 16.22
N VAL A 720 -27.86 -6.95 16.06
CA VAL A 720 -27.91 -6.25 14.78
C VAL A 720 -26.54 -6.20 14.11
N LYS A 721 -25.46 -6.01 14.88
CA LYS A 721 -24.12 -5.76 14.35
C LYS A 721 -23.26 -7.01 14.14
N SER A 722 -23.68 -8.19 14.62
CA SER A 722 -22.97 -9.47 14.46
C SER A 722 -23.89 -10.53 13.85
N ILE A 723 -23.63 -10.92 12.60
CA ILE A 723 -24.47 -11.85 11.82
C ILE A 723 -23.62 -13.01 11.30
N THR A 724 -24.15 -14.23 11.35
CA THR A 724 -23.51 -15.40 10.74
C THR A 724 -23.93 -15.58 9.28
N GLY A 725 -23.12 -16.24 8.46
CA GLY A 725 -23.47 -16.53 7.07
C GLY A 725 -24.80 -17.27 6.92
N LYS A 726 -25.11 -18.20 7.83
CA LYS A 726 -26.38 -18.92 7.86
C LYS A 726 -27.57 -18.00 8.19
N GLU A 727 -27.43 -17.16 9.21
CA GLU A 727 -28.46 -16.16 9.55
C GLU A 727 -28.69 -15.20 8.37
N PHE A 728 -27.62 -14.79 7.68
CA PHE A 728 -27.70 -13.93 6.50
C PHE A 728 -28.43 -14.62 5.34
N GLU A 729 -28.17 -15.91 5.11
CA GLU A 729 -28.82 -16.68 4.04
C GLU A 729 -30.32 -16.90 4.29
N GLU A 730 -30.72 -17.15 5.54
CA GLU A 730 -32.13 -17.32 5.92
C GLU A 730 -32.97 -16.04 5.78
N MET A 731 -32.32 -14.86 5.78
CA MET A 731 -32.99 -13.58 5.60
C MET A 731 -33.45 -13.37 4.15
N SER A 732 -34.64 -12.77 3.99
CA SER A 732 -35.10 -12.26 2.68
C SER A 732 -34.25 -11.07 2.22
N GLU A 733 -34.21 -10.82 0.91
CA GLU A 733 -33.45 -9.72 0.32
C GLU A 733 -33.80 -8.35 0.96
N SER A 734 -35.08 -8.07 1.18
CA SER A 734 -35.53 -6.83 1.86
C SER A 734 -35.03 -6.72 3.31
N GLN A 735 -34.93 -7.84 4.04
CA GLN A 735 -34.42 -7.83 5.41
C GLN A 735 -32.91 -7.58 5.42
N ARG A 736 -32.16 -8.19 4.48
CA ARG A 736 -30.72 -7.96 4.34
C ARG A 736 -30.42 -6.48 4.05
N THR A 737 -31.16 -5.87 3.12
CA THR A 737 -31.02 -4.44 2.81
C THR A 737 -31.30 -3.54 4.01
N GLU A 738 -32.38 -3.80 4.75
CA GLU A 738 -32.75 -3.02 5.94
C GLU A 738 -31.71 -3.14 7.06
N ILE A 739 -31.17 -4.34 7.28
CA ILE A 739 -30.12 -4.57 8.27
C ILE A 739 -28.84 -3.82 7.88
N LEU A 740 -28.39 -3.90 6.62
CA LEU A 740 -27.22 -3.18 6.16
C LEU A 740 -27.39 -1.66 6.30
N LYS A 741 -28.59 -1.13 6.00
CA LYS A 741 -28.92 0.28 6.24
C LYS A 741 -28.81 0.67 7.70
N ARG A 742 -29.29 -0.18 8.62
CA ARG A 742 -29.14 0.05 10.07
C ARG A 742 -27.69 -0.02 10.51
N MET A 743 -26.91 -0.96 9.97
CA MET A 743 -25.48 -1.05 10.25
C MET A 743 -24.74 0.23 9.81
N MET A 744 -25.15 0.83 8.69
CA MET A 744 -24.59 2.06 8.13
C MET A 744 -25.22 3.36 8.67
N ALA A 745 -26.30 3.29 9.45
CA ALA A 745 -27.01 4.47 9.96
C ALA A 745 -26.10 5.35 10.84
N ASP A 746 -25.24 4.72 11.63
CA ASP A 746 -24.25 5.37 12.50
C ASP A 746 -22.85 5.35 11.83
N ARG A 747 -22.78 5.84 10.59
CA ARG A 747 -21.55 5.85 9.77
C ARG A 747 -20.38 6.48 10.54
N GLY A 748 -19.23 5.79 10.55
CA GLY A 748 -18.00 6.27 11.19
C GLY A 748 -17.93 6.09 12.71
N GLN A 749 -18.99 5.65 13.38
CA GLN A 749 -19.00 5.42 14.84
C GLN A 749 -18.71 3.95 15.19
N GLU A 750 -19.45 3.03 14.56
CA GLU A 750 -19.34 1.60 14.80
C GLU A 750 -19.27 0.79 13.49
N GLY A 751 -18.55 -0.32 13.53
CA GLY A 751 -18.48 -1.30 12.47
C GLY A 751 -19.57 -2.36 12.52
N ALA A 752 -19.34 -3.47 11.83
CA ALA A 752 -20.16 -4.67 11.86
C ALA A 752 -19.28 -5.92 11.69
N VAL A 753 -19.79 -7.08 12.10
CA VAL A 753 -19.07 -8.36 12.04
C VAL A 753 -19.93 -9.41 11.35
N PHE A 754 -19.36 -10.03 10.32
CA PHE A 754 -19.93 -11.16 9.63
C PHE A 754 -19.06 -12.41 9.86
N SER A 755 -19.63 -13.44 10.48
CA SER A 755 -18.91 -14.67 10.87
C SER A 755 -19.41 -15.89 10.09
N ARG A 756 -18.57 -16.91 9.94
CA ARG A 756 -18.87 -18.11 9.12
C ARG A 756 -19.39 -17.75 7.71
N MET A 757 -18.76 -16.78 7.07
CA MET A 757 -19.15 -16.32 5.73
C MET A 757 -18.53 -17.18 4.64
N GLU A 758 -19.31 -17.43 3.58
CA GLU A 758 -18.82 -18.08 2.36
C GLU A 758 -18.30 -17.03 1.36
N PRO A 759 -17.46 -17.43 0.38
CA PRO A 759 -17.02 -16.53 -0.70
C PRO A 759 -18.18 -15.75 -1.35
N LYS A 760 -19.28 -16.45 -1.63
CA LYS A 760 -20.50 -15.88 -2.23
C LYS A 760 -21.16 -14.85 -1.32
N HIS A 761 -21.17 -15.08 -0.01
CA HIS A 761 -21.75 -14.15 0.95
C HIS A 761 -20.97 -12.83 0.99
N LYS A 762 -19.63 -12.89 0.94
CA LYS A 762 -18.78 -11.69 0.88
C LYS A 762 -19.11 -10.83 -0.36
N GLN A 763 -19.24 -11.47 -1.53
CA GLN A 763 -19.62 -10.78 -2.77
C GLN A 763 -21.02 -10.14 -2.68
N ILE A 764 -22.01 -10.83 -2.11
CA ILE A 764 -23.38 -10.31 -1.95
C ILE A 764 -23.40 -9.09 -1.03
N VAL A 765 -22.68 -9.12 0.09
CA VAL A 765 -22.59 -7.98 1.01
C VAL A 765 -22.00 -6.76 0.30
N VAL A 766 -20.89 -6.95 -0.43
CA VAL A 766 -20.26 -5.88 -1.23
C VAL A 766 -21.25 -5.31 -2.25
N LYS A 767 -21.96 -6.18 -3.01
CA LYS A 767 -22.96 -5.75 -4.00
C LYS A 767 -24.10 -4.94 -3.36
N MET A 768 -24.67 -5.42 -2.26
CA MET A 768 -25.76 -4.74 -1.57
C MET A 768 -25.36 -3.39 -0.96
N LEU A 769 -24.11 -3.24 -0.51
CA LEU A 769 -23.59 -1.95 -0.05
C LEU A 769 -23.41 -0.97 -1.22
N LYS A 770 -22.90 -1.45 -2.36
CA LYS A 770 -22.81 -0.65 -3.59
C LYS A 770 -24.18 -0.19 -4.10
N ASP A 771 -25.19 -1.07 -4.05
CA ASP A 771 -26.58 -0.75 -4.43
C ASP A 771 -27.21 0.32 -3.51
N GLN A 772 -26.60 0.60 -2.35
CA GLN A 772 -26.97 1.68 -1.42
C GLN A 772 -26.12 2.95 -1.61
N ASP A 773 -25.43 3.08 -2.75
CA ASP A 773 -24.55 4.20 -3.07
C ASP A 773 -23.36 4.37 -2.12
N GLU A 774 -22.94 3.31 -1.42
CA GLU A 774 -21.69 3.30 -0.64
C GLU A 774 -20.47 3.02 -1.52
N ILE A 775 -19.31 3.60 -1.22
CA ILE A 775 -18.03 3.24 -1.86
C ILE A 775 -17.39 2.16 -1.00
N VAL A 776 -17.33 0.95 -1.53
CA VAL A 776 -16.88 -0.23 -0.80
C VAL A 776 -15.44 -0.57 -1.18
N ALA A 777 -14.54 -0.52 -0.19
CA ALA A 777 -13.25 -1.17 -0.26
C ALA A 777 -13.34 -2.56 0.36
N MET A 778 -12.90 -3.60 -0.34
CA MET A 778 -12.81 -4.97 0.18
C MET A 778 -11.34 -5.34 0.33
N THR A 779 -10.96 -5.89 1.47
CA THR A 779 -9.61 -6.47 1.68
C THR A 779 -9.69 -7.98 1.76
N GLY A 780 -8.66 -8.67 1.29
CA GLY A 780 -8.56 -10.12 1.39
C GLY A 780 -7.21 -10.66 0.91
N ASP A 781 -6.87 -11.87 1.33
CA ASP A 781 -5.63 -12.55 1.00
C ASP A 781 -5.88 -13.83 0.18
N GLY A 782 -7.01 -14.49 0.39
CA GLY A 782 -7.35 -15.78 -0.21
C GLY A 782 -8.06 -15.71 -1.56
N VAL A 783 -8.12 -16.86 -2.22
CA VAL A 783 -8.84 -17.07 -3.48
C VAL A 783 -10.35 -16.90 -3.28
N ASN A 784 -10.85 -17.24 -2.08
CA ASN A 784 -12.23 -16.98 -1.65
C ASN A 784 -12.63 -15.50 -1.70
N ASP A 785 -11.68 -14.58 -1.56
CA ASP A 785 -11.96 -13.15 -1.56
C ASP A 785 -11.96 -12.55 -2.96
N ALA A 786 -11.38 -13.24 -3.95
CA ALA A 786 -11.22 -12.74 -5.30
C ALA A 786 -12.54 -12.21 -5.94
N PRO A 787 -13.70 -12.89 -5.83
CA PRO A 787 -14.95 -12.36 -6.38
C PRO A 787 -15.39 -11.07 -5.69
N ALA A 788 -15.26 -11.00 -4.35
CA ALA A 788 -15.61 -9.83 -3.57
C ALA A 788 -14.65 -8.65 -3.83
N LEU A 789 -13.35 -8.93 -3.92
CA LEU A 789 -12.30 -7.98 -4.30
C LEU A 789 -12.58 -7.37 -5.68
N LYS A 790 -13.01 -8.19 -6.65
CA LYS A 790 -13.32 -7.70 -7.99
C LYS A 790 -14.61 -6.89 -8.06
N GLN A 791 -15.64 -7.32 -7.31
CA GLN A 791 -16.95 -6.65 -7.26
C GLN A 791 -16.87 -5.28 -6.55
N ALA A 792 -15.99 -5.15 -5.56
CA ALA A 792 -15.77 -3.93 -4.81
C ALA A 792 -15.38 -2.76 -5.73
N ASP A 793 -15.68 -1.54 -5.30
CA ASP A 793 -15.18 -0.35 -5.99
C ASP A 793 -13.65 -0.38 -5.98
N ILE A 794 -13.08 -0.83 -4.85
CA ILE A 794 -11.65 -1.08 -4.67
C ILE A 794 -11.43 -2.43 -4.01
N GLY A 795 -10.81 -3.35 -4.73
CA GLY A 795 -10.22 -4.56 -4.15
C GLY A 795 -8.80 -4.29 -3.64
N VAL A 796 -8.51 -4.68 -2.40
CA VAL A 796 -7.20 -4.58 -1.76
C VAL A 796 -6.69 -5.97 -1.40
N ALA A 797 -5.55 -6.38 -1.98
CA ALA A 797 -4.94 -7.67 -1.68
C ALA A 797 -3.70 -7.53 -0.79
N MET A 798 -3.41 -8.58 -0.02
CA MET A 798 -2.16 -8.69 0.74
C MET A 798 -1.01 -9.06 -0.21
N GLY A 799 0.16 -8.43 -0.03
CA GLY A 799 1.33 -8.59 -0.88
C GLY A 799 2.19 -9.79 -0.52
N MET A 800 2.39 -10.07 0.77
CA MET A 800 3.21 -11.20 1.24
C MET A 800 2.35 -12.45 1.47
N GLY A 801 1.30 -12.34 2.28
CA GLY A 801 0.39 -13.44 2.63
C GLY A 801 -0.69 -13.71 1.59
N GLY A 802 -0.93 -12.78 0.66
CA GLY A 802 -1.97 -12.90 -0.34
C GLY A 802 -1.62 -13.82 -1.49
N THR A 803 -2.61 -14.57 -1.95
CA THR A 803 -2.55 -15.43 -3.14
C THR A 803 -2.45 -14.60 -4.41
N GLU A 804 -1.81 -15.15 -5.45
CA GLU A 804 -1.71 -14.46 -6.75
C GLU A 804 -3.09 -14.18 -7.36
N VAL A 805 -4.07 -15.06 -7.15
CA VAL A 805 -5.45 -14.84 -7.61
C VAL A 805 -6.08 -13.62 -6.92
N ALA A 806 -5.87 -13.45 -5.60
CA ALA A 806 -6.35 -12.28 -4.87
C ALA A 806 -5.67 -10.99 -5.38
N LYS A 807 -4.34 -11.00 -5.57
CA LYS A 807 -3.59 -9.88 -6.14
C LYS A 807 -4.03 -9.53 -7.55
N GLU A 808 -4.39 -10.53 -8.36
CA GLU A 808 -4.89 -10.32 -9.72
C GLU A 808 -6.31 -9.75 -9.76
N ALA A 809 -7.16 -10.16 -8.83
CA ALA A 809 -8.52 -9.65 -8.69
C ALA A 809 -8.57 -8.22 -8.13
N SER A 810 -7.57 -7.83 -7.33
CA SER A 810 -7.51 -6.53 -6.64
C SER A 810 -7.08 -5.37 -7.55
N ASP A 811 -7.50 -4.15 -7.16
CA ASP A 811 -7.07 -2.89 -7.78
C ASP A 811 -5.83 -2.29 -7.07
N MET A 812 -5.59 -2.69 -5.82
CA MET A 812 -4.45 -2.31 -4.98
C MET A 812 -3.85 -3.53 -4.26
N VAL A 813 -2.55 -3.52 -3.99
CA VAL A 813 -1.82 -4.56 -3.25
C VAL A 813 -0.99 -3.91 -2.14
N LEU A 814 -1.08 -4.41 -0.91
CA LEU A 814 -0.31 -3.93 0.24
C LEU A 814 1.01 -4.70 0.32
N ALA A 815 2.14 -4.07 0.00
CA ALA A 815 3.43 -4.75 -0.07
C ALA A 815 3.91 -5.30 1.28
N ASN A 816 3.50 -4.68 2.37
CA ASN A 816 3.90 -4.99 3.76
C ASN A 816 2.81 -5.70 4.58
N ASP A 817 1.67 -6.04 3.96
CA ASP A 817 0.51 -6.63 4.63
C ASP A 817 -0.04 -5.81 5.81
N ASN A 818 0.17 -4.50 5.82
CA ASN A 818 -0.22 -3.63 6.93
C ASN A 818 -1.52 -2.88 6.60
N PHE A 819 -2.53 -3.02 7.45
CA PHE A 819 -3.81 -2.31 7.32
C PHE A 819 -3.64 -0.77 7.39
N SER A 820 -2.64 -0.25 8.11
CA SER A 820 -2.36 1.20 8.17
C SER A 820 -1.98 1.80 6.81
N SER A 821 -1.40 1.01 5.90
CA SER A 821 -1.12 1.43 4.54
C SER A 821 -2.40 1.74 3.75
N ILE A 822 -3.54 1.12 4.10
CA ILE A 822 -4.85 1.50 3.52
C ILE A 822 -5.23 2.91 3.95
N VAL A 823 -5.07 3.24 5.24
CA VAL A 823 -5.37 4.56 5.79
C VAL A 823 -4.51 5.64 5.13
N ALA A 824 -3.20 5.39 5.01
CA ALA A 824 -2.28 6.29 4.32
C ALA A 824 -2.63 6.46 2.83
N ALA A 825 -3.13 5.40 2.19
CA ALA A 825 -3.57 5.49 0.80
C ALA A 825 -4.92 6.23 0.69
N VAL A 826 -5.86 6.10 1.64
CA VAL A 826 -7.09 6.90 1.69
C VAL A 826 -6.77 8.39 1.82
N GLU A 827 -5.86 8.75 2.73
CA GLU A 827 -5.35 10.12 2.90
C GLU A 827 -4.82 10.67 1.57
N GLN A 828 -3.95 9.92 0.90
CA GLN A 828 -3.39 10.31 -0.39
C GLN A 828 -4.46 10.39 -1.49
N GLY A 829 -5.42 9.47 -1.52
CA GLY A 829 -6.54 9.50 -2.47
C GLY A 829 -7.39 10.77 -2.32
N ARG A 830 -7.64 11.22 -1.09
CA ARG A 830 -8.33 12.49 -0.80
C ARG A 830 -7.51 13.70 -1.29
N SER A 831 -6.21 13.70 -0.99
CA SER A 831 -5.28 14.76 -1.44
C SER A 831 -5.25 14.88 -2.97
N ILE A 832 -5.06 13.76 -3.66
CA ILE A 832 -5.01 13.70 -5.13
C ILE A 832 -6.32 14.20 -5.74
N PHE A 833 -7.48 13.90 -5.15
CA PHE A 833 -8.75 14.45 -5.62
C PHE A 833 -8.85 15.98 -5.46
N LYS A 834 -8.41 16.53 -4.31
CA LYS A 834 -8.36 17.99 -4.11
C LYS A 834 -7.42 18.66 -5.12
N ASN A 835 -6.26 18.06 -5.37
CA ASN A 835 -5.31 18.52 -6.38
C ASN A 835 -5.90 18.47 -7.79
N MET A 836 -6.56 17.36 -8.16
CA MET A 836 -7.24 17.25 -9.46
C MET A 836 -8.34 18.30 -9.62
N LYS A 837 -9.12 18.61 -8.57
CA LYS A 837 -10.08 19.73 -8.60
C LYS A 837 -9.37 21.05 -8.88
N ALA A 838 -8.24 21.32 -8.24
CA ALA A 838 -7.44 22.53 -8.49
C ALA A 838 -6.97 22.61 -9.96
N VAL A 839 -6.44 21.51 -10.49
CA VAL A 839 -6.03 21.38 -11.90
C VAL A 839 -7.18 21.66 -12.86
N ILE A 840 -8.31 20.99 -12.67
CA ILE A 840 -9.49 21.12 -13.53
C ILE A 840 -10.00 22.56 -13.50
N ARG A 841 -10.10 23.16 -12.31
CA ARG A 841 -10.53 24.54 -12.13
C ARG A 841 -9.60 25.54 -12.80
N TYR A 842 -8.30 25.35 -12.69
CA TYR A 842 -7.29 26.19 -13.33
C TYR A 842 -7.41 26.17 -14.86
N LEU A 843 -7.42 24.97 -15.46
CA LEU A 843 -7.56 24.82 -16.92
C LEU A 843 -8.87 25.44 -17.41
N ILE A 844 -9.99 25.18 -16.73
CA ILE A 844 -11.29 25.73 -17.14
C ILE A 844 -11.32 27.26 -17.03
N SER A 845 -10.74 27.82 -15.97
CA SER A 845 -10.63 29.27 -15.83
C SER A 845 -9.85 29.89 -16.99
N SER A 846 -8.84 29.19 -17.50
CA SER A 846 -8.08 29.63 -18.67
C SER A 846 -8.94 29.62 -19.92
N ASN A 847 -9.53 28.47 -20.26
CA ASN A 847 -10.39 28.30 -21.43
C ASN A 847 -11.58 29.28 -21.45
N ILE A 848 -12.20 29.59 -20.30
CA ILE A 848 -13.28 30.61 -20.23
C ILE A 848 -12.75 31.98 -20.66
N GLY A 849 -11.51 32.33 -20.28
CA GLY A 849 -10.86 33.57 -20.67
C GLY A 849 -10.54 33.65 -22.16
N GLU A 850 -10.06 32.56 -22.73
CA GLU A 850 -9.81 32.45 -24.17
C GLU A 850 -11.10 32.58 -25.00
N VAL A 851 -12.15 31.86 -24.56
CA VAL A 851 -13.50 31.96 -25.15
C VAL A 851 -14.04 33.38 -25.05
N ALA A 852 -13.89 34.03 -23.90
CA ALA A 852 -14.29 35.42 -23.72
C ALA A 852 -13.53 36.37 -24.65
N SER A 853 -12.21 36.16 -24.84
CA SER A 853 -11.37 36.93 -25.76
C SER A 853 -11.84 36.82 -27.21
N ILE A 854 -12.02 35.59 -27.71
CA ILE A 854 -12.53 35.35 -29.08
C ILE A 854 -13.93 35.93 -29.23
N PHE A 855 -14.81 35.69 -28.26
CA PHE A 855 -16.18 36.18 -28.29
C PHE A 855 -16.22 37.70 -28.37
N LEU A 856 -15.44 38.41 -27.55
CA LEU A 856 -15.37 39.88 -27.55
C LEU A 856 -14.81 40.41 -28.87
N THR A 857 -13.74 39.81 -29.39
CA THR A 857 -13.17 40.18 -30.69
C THR A 857 -14.19 40.00 -31.82
N ALA A 858 -14.87 38.85 -31.86
CA ALA A 858 -15.90 38.56 -32.85
C ALA A 858 -17.14 39.46 -32.71
N ALA A 859 -17.57 39.76 -31.48
CA ALA A 859 -18.73 40.61 -31.22
C ALA A 859 -18.48 42.09 -31.55
N LEU A 860 -17.23 42.56 -31.37
CA LEU A 860 -16.81 43.92 -31.72
C LEU A 860 -16.45 44.08 -33.20
N GLY A 861 -16.30 42.98 -33.94
CA GLY A 861 -15.93 43.01 -35.36
C GLY A 861 -14.49 43.45 -35.63
N ILE A 862 -13.61 43.41 -34.62
CA ILE A 862 -12.19 43.77 -34.75
C ILE A 862 -11.37 42.59 -35.33
N PRO A 863 -10.15 42.81 -35.84
CA PRO A 863 -9.30 41.72 -36.31
C PRO A 863 -9.03 40.70 -35.20
N GLU A 864 -8.85 39.43 -35.57
CA GLU A 864 -8.61 38.36 -34.57
C GLU A 864 -7.41 38.69 -33.67
N SER A 865 -7.64 38.74 -32.35
CA SER A 865 -6.63 39.09 -31.35
C SER A 865 -5.69 37.93 -31.05
N LEU A 866 -6.22 36.70 -31.10
CA LEU A 866 -5.52 35.45 -30.84
C LEU A 866 -5.89 34.43 -31.92
N ALA A 867 -4.88 33.76 -32.48
CA ALA A 867 -5.06 32.73 -33.49
C ALA A 867 -5.29 31.34 -32.83
N PRO A 868 -5.99 30.40 -33.49
CA PRO A 868 -6.23 29.06 -32.94
C PRO A 868 -4.95 28.32 -32.54
N VAL A 869 -3.89 28.44 -33.35
CA VAL A 869 -2.59 27.81 -33.10
C VAL A 869 -1.91 28.36 -31.84
N GLN A 870 -2.12 29.64 -31.52
CA GLN A 870 -1.60 30.27 -30.31
C GLN A 870 -2.30 29.72 -29.06
N LEU A 871 -3.63 29.59 -29.12
CA LEU A 871 -4.44 29.05 -28.02
C LEU A 871 -4.13 27.57 -27.77
N LEU A 872 -3.95 26.78 -28.84
CA LEU A 872 -3.49 25.40 -28.74
C LEU A 872 -2.14 25.29 -28.01
N TRP A 873 -1.20 26.18 -28.32
CA TRP A 873 0.08 26.21 -27.62
C TRP A 873 -0.06 26.58 -26.14
N VAL A 874 -0.92 27.56 -25.82
CA VAL A 874 -1.17 27.98 -24.44
C VAL A 874 -1.81 26.83 -23.66
N ASN A 875 -2.89 26.24 -24.16
CA ASN A 875 -3.62 25.17 -23.47
C ASN A 875 -2.82 23.89 -23.29
N LEU A 876 -1.99 23.50 -24.26
CA LEU A 876 -1.23 22.25 -24.20
C LEU A 876 0.09 22.40 -23.45
N VAL A 877 0.84 23.47 -23.71
CA VAL A 877 2.22 23.62 -23.23
C VAL A 877 2.29 24.60 -22.06
N THR A 878 1.76 25.81 -22.25
CA THR A 878 1.90 26.87 -21.24
C THR A 878 1.12 26.59 -19.97
N ASP A 879 -0.14 26.16 -20.10
CA ASP A 879 -1.02 25.84 -18.99
C ASP A 879 -0.82 24.38 -18.53
N GLY A 880 -0.41 23.48 -19.44
CA GLY A 880 -0.14 22.08 -19.11
C GLY A 880 0.92 21.91 -18.02
N LEU A 881 1.99 22.72 -18.04
CA LEU A 881 3.07 22.64 -17.05
C LEU A 881 2.63 23.09 -15.64
N PRO A 882 2.06 24.30 -15.42
CA PRO A 882 1.48 24.69 -14.13
C PRO A 882 0.35 23.77 -13.67
N ALA A 883 -0.51 23.30 -14.59
CA ALA A 883 -1.56 22.34 -14.27
C ALA A 883 -0.98 21.03 -13.73
N THR A 884 0.11 20.53 -14.32
CA THR A 884 0.81 19.36 -13.78
C THR A 884 1.41 19.66 -12.41
N ALA A 885 2.00 20.85 -12.23
CA ALA A 885 2.56 21.25 -10.94
C ALA A 885 1.52 21.34 -9.81
N LEU A 886 0.32 21.84 -10.10
CA LEU A 886 -0.82 21.88 -9.16
C LEU A 886 -1.29 20.48 -8.76
N GLY A 887 -1.02 19.46 -9.59
CA GLY A 887 -1.21 18.06 -9.25
C GLY A 887 -0.37 17.59 -8.05
N PHE A 888 0.66 18.35 -7.66
CA PHE A 888 1.61 18.02 -6.60
C PHE A 888 1.48 18.91 -5.35
N ASN A 889 0.35 19.60 -5.19
CA ASN A 889 0.13 20.34 -3.95
C ASN A 889 0.18 19.39 -2.73
N PRO A 890 0.74 19.84 -1.61
CA PRO A 890 0.74 19.07 -0.38
C PRO A 890 -0.71 18.81 0.09
N PRO A 891 -0.95 17.72 0.84
CA PRO A 891 -2.25 17.48 1.46
C PRO A 891 -2.62 18.60 2.44
N ASP A 892 -3.91 18.98 2.47
CA ASP A 892 -4.43 19.93 3.45
C ASP A 892 -4.33 19.38 4.88
N GLU A 893 -4.05 20.26 5.85
CA GLU A 893 -4.14 19.92 7.27
C GLU A 893 -5.56 19.44 7.63
N GLY A 894 -5.67 18.28 8.28
CA GLY A 894 -6.96 17.72 8.69
C GLY A 894 -7.74 17.00 7.58
N VAL A 895 -7.11 16.61 6.46
CA VAL A 895 -7.77 15.83 5.39
C VAL A 895 -8.41 14.51 5.89
N MET A 896 -7.90 13.96 6.99
CA MET A 896 -8.42 12.76 7.65
C MET A 896 -9.52 13.04 8.68
N SER A 897 -9.82 14.30 8.98
CA SER A 897 -10.92 14.69 9.89
C SER A 897 -12.21 15.04 9.11
N GLU A 898 -12.14 15.17 7.79
CA GLU A 898 -13.32 15.33 6.92
C GLU A 898 -14.03 13.98 6.69
N PRO A 899 -15.38 13.95 6.60
CA PRO A 899 -16.10 12.73 6.22
C PRO A 899 -15.84 12.37 4.75
N PRO A 900 -16.08 11.10 4.33
CA PRO A 900 -15.89 10.71 2.94
C PRO A 900 -16.85 11.48 2.03
N ARG A 901 -16.34 11.96 0.89
CA ARG A 901 -17.15 12.74 -0.04
C ARG A 901 -18.28 11.90 -0.63
N ARG A 902 -19.34 12.57 -1.05
CA ARG A 902 -20.46 11.90 -1.73
C ARG A 902 -20.13 11.64 -3.21
N LYS A 903 -20.62 10.52 -3.75
CA LYS A 903 -20.46 10.14 -5.17
C LYS A 903 -21.03 11.20 -6.13
N ASP A 904 -22.07 11.91 -5.72
CA ASP A 904 -22.79 12.90 -6.53
C ASP A 904 -22.19 14.31 -6.47
N GLU A 905 -21.17 14.53 -5.65
CA GLU A 905 -20.52 15.83 -5.54
C GLU A 905 -19.89 16.24 -6.89
N GLY A 906 -20.21 17.45 -7.35
CA GLY A 906 -19.68 18.00 -8.60
C GLY A 906 -18.20 18.41 -8.47
N LEU A 907 -17.49 18.37 -9.61
CA LEU A 907 -16.10 18.86 -9.67
C LEU A 907 -16.00 20.39 -9.45
N ILE A 908 -17.03 21.13 -9.86
CA ILE A 908 -17.10 22.59 -9.73
C ILE A 908 -18.38 22.98 -8.98
N SER A 909 -18.23 23.71 -7.88
CA SER A 909 -19.35 24.30 -7.14
C SER A 909 -19.91 25.53 -7.86
N GLY A 910 -21.17 25.90 -7.59
CA GLY A 910 -21.78 27.09 -8.21
C GLY A 910 -21.02 28.39 -7.93
N TRP A 911 -20.45 28.51 -6.73
CA TRP A 911 -19.60 29.65 -6.35
C TRP A 911 -18.27 29.64 -7.09
N ALA A 912 -17.60 28.49 -7.15
CA ALA A 912 -16.35 28.34 -7.91
C ALA A 912 -16.56 28.71 -9.38
N LEU A 913 -17.64 28.23 -10.00
CA LEU A 913 -17.99 28.58 -11.38
C LEU A 913 -18.16 30.10 -11.56
N PHE A 914 -18.87 30.78 -10.65
CA PHE A 914 -19.04 32.23 -10.69
C PHE A 914 -17.70 32.98 -10.58
N ARG A 915 -16.82 32.55 -9.66
CA ARG A 915 -15.47 33.12 -9.48
C ARG A 915 -14.66 33.02 -10.77
N TYR A 916 -14.61 31.84 -11.40
CA TYR A 916 -13.84 31.65 -12.63
C TYR A 916 -14.48 32.31 -13.85
N LEU A 917 -15.81 32.48 -13.86
CA LEU A 917 -16.47 33.30 -14.88
C LEU A 917 -16.00 34.76 -14.82
N MET A 918 -15.84 35.32 -13.62
CA MET A 918 -15.33 36.68 -13.43
C MET A 918 -13.85 36.79 -13.82
N ILE A 919 -13.02 35.82 -13.43
CA ILE A 919 -11.60 35.78 -13.80
C ILE A 919 -11.45 35.63 -15.32
N GLY A 920 -12.19 34.71 -15.94
CA GLY A 920 -12.19 34.52 -17.39
C GLY A 920 -12.66 35.77 -18.14
N LEU A 921 -13.74 36.42 -17.68
CA LEU A 921 -14.17 37.69 -18.27
C LEU A 921 -13.08 38.78 -18.17
N TYR A 922 -12.38 38.86 -17.04
CA TYR A 922 -11.23 39.75 -16.87
C TYR A 922 -10.10 39.44 -17.86
N VAL A 923 -9.74 38.16 -18.04
CA VAL A 923 -8.74 37.72 -19.04
C VAL A 923 -9.17 38.12 -20.45
N GLY A 924 -10.42 37.86 -20.82
CA GLY A 924 -10.98 38.25 -22.12
C GLY A 924 -10.91 39.75 -22.36
N LEU A 925 -11.31 40.56 -21.39
CA LEU A 925 -11.25 42.02 -21.46
C LEU A 925 -9.81 42.54 -21.51
N ALA A 926 -8.87 41.95 -20.76
CA ALA A 926 -7.48 42.37 -20.74
C ALA A 926 -6.76 42.06 -22.06
N THR A 927 -6.96 40.86 -22.62
CA THR A 927 -6.34 40.44 -23.88
C THR A 927 -6.84 41.25 -25.08
N VAL A 928 -8.14 41.51 -25.16
CA VAL A 928 -8.75 42.36 -26.20
C VAL A 928 -8.47 43.84 -25.94
N GLY A 929 -8.47 44.27 -24.68
CA GLY A 929 -8.17 45.64 -24.29
C GLY A 929 -6.76 46.06 -24.67
N VAL A 930 -5.75 45.20 -24.44
CA VAL A 930 -4.37 45.49 -24.85
C VAL A 930 -4.21 45.51 -26.37
N PHE A 931 -4.99 44.68 -27.07
CA PHE A 931 -5.03 44.66 -28.54
C PHE A 931 -5.56 45.98 -29.09
N ILE A 932 -6.69 46.46 -28.56
CA ILE A 932 -7.26 47.77 -28.93
C ILE A 932 -6.28 48.89 -28.58
N TYR A 933 -5.68 48.83 -27.38
CA TYR A 933 -4.74 49.83 -26.90
C TYR A 933 -3.53 50.01 -27.83
N TRP A 934 -3.02 48.93 -28.42
CA TRP A 934 -1.96 48.98 -29.43
C TRP A 934 -2.35 49.90 -30.59
N PHE A 935 -3.52 49.70 -31.19
CA PHE A 935 -3.95 50.46 -32.38
C PHE A 935 -4.39 51.90 -32.09
N THR A 936 -4.85 52.20 -30.87
CA THR A 936 -5.44 53.50 -30.52
C THR A 936 -4.46 54.49 -29.89
N THR A 937 -3.20 54.10 -29.65
CA THR A 937 -2.21 54.90 -28.90
C THR A 937 -0.92 55.11 -29.70
N ASP A 938 -0.29 56.28 -29.55
CA ASP A 938 0.74 56.82 -30.46
C ASP A 938 2.18 56.31 -30.19
N ASP A 939 2.33 55.28 -29.33
CA ASP A 939 3.62 54.85 -28.78
C ASP A 939 4.21 53.58 -29.41
N PHE A 940 3.53 52.96 -30.37
CA PHE A 940 3.89 51.63 -30.90
C PHE A 940 4.10 51.66 -32.42
N ASP A 941 5.31 51.27 -32.86
CA ASP A 941 5.80 51.07 -34.25
C ASP A 941 5.38 52.04 -35.37
N GLY A 942 5.05 53.28 -35.00
CA GLY A 942 4.85 54.40 -35.93
C GLY A 942 3.65 54.23 -36.86
N HIS A 943 2.70 53.35 -36.53
CA HIS A 943 1.48 53.20 -37.31
C HIS A 943 0.56 54.41 -37.19
N THR A 944 -0.20 54.72 -38.24
CA THR A 944 -1.22 55.77 -38.16
C THR A 944 -2.27 55.41 -37.12
N LEU A 945 -2.57 56.33 -36.21
CA LEU A 945 -3.60 56.14 -35.16
C LEU A 945 -4.95 55.75 -35.78
N VAL A 946 -5.51 54.64 -35.30
CA VAL A 946 -6.79 54.10 -35.76
C VAL A 946 -7.84 54.36 -34.68
N SER A 947 -8.97 54.96 -35.03
CA SER A 947 -10.07 55.10 -34.06
C SER A 947 -10.74 53.75 -33.78
N LEU A 948 -11.40 53.61 -32.64
CA LEU A 948 -12.14 52.37 -32.33
C LEU A 948 -13.19 52.05 -33.39
N ASP A 949 -13.89 53.07 -33.93
CA ASP A 949 -14.86 52.89 -35.01
C ASP A 949 -14.22 52.39 -36.31
N GLN A 950 -13.00 52.86 -36.61
CA GLN A 950 -12.22 52.34 -37.74
C GLN A 950 -11.78 50.91 -37.49
N LEU A 951 -11.30 50.57 -36.29
CA LEU A 951 -10.87 49.22 -35.94
C LEU A 951 -12.02 48.18 -35.96
N MET A 952 -13.21 48.56 -35.50
CA MET A 952 -14.42 47.72 -35.58
C MET A 952 -14.94 47.54 -37.02
N ASN A 953 -14.60 48.47 -37.91
CA ASN A 953 -14.91 48.39 -39.33
C ASN A 953 -13.63 48.23 -40.16
N TRP A 954 -12.66 47.47 -39.64
CA TRP A 954 -11.36 47.30 -40.30
C TRP A 954 -11.49 46.74 -41.71
N GLY A 955 -12.59 46.06 -42.04
CA GLY A 955 -12.88 45.64 -43.40
C GLY A 955 -13.06 46.78 -44.42
N GLN A 956 -13.14 48.03 -43.99
CA GLN A 956 -13.14 49.20 -44.88
C GLN A 956 -11.74 49.80 -45.07
N CYS A 957 -10.68 49.10 -44.62
CA CYS A 957 -9.27 49.52 -44.69
C CYS A 957 -8.82 49.97 -46.09
N SER A 958 -9.33 49.36 -47.16
CA SER A 958 -9.00 49.71 -48.53
C SER A 958 -9.49 51.11 -48.94
N ALA A 959 -10.43 51.67 -48.18
CA ALA A 959 -10.97 53.02 -48.37
C ALA A 959 -10.28 54.08 -47.49
N TRP A 960 -9.36 53.68 -46.60
CA TRP A 960 -8.65 54.61 -45.71
C TRP A 960 -7.45 55.23 -46.43
N GLY A 961 -7.41 56.57 -46.48
CA GLY A 961 -6.30 57.30 -47.11
C GLY A 961 -5.22 57.69 -46.10
N GLY A 962 -3.94 57.53 -46.47
CA GLY A 962 -2.81 58.04 -45.69
C GLY A 962 -2.34 57.15 -44.53
N PHE A 963 -2.68 55.85 -44.54
CA PHE A 963 -2.17 54.90 -43.55
C PHE A 963 -0.71 54.53 -43.85
N SER A 964 0.16 54.71 -42.86
CA SER A 964 1.57 54.27 -42.89
C SER A 964 1.92 53.59 -41.57
N ALA A 965 2.73 52.53 -41.63
CA ALA A 965 3.30 51.83 -40.48
C ALA A 965 4.76 51.44 -40.78
N GLU A 966 5.58 51.24 -39.75
CA GLU A 966 6.95 50.76 -39.94
C GLU A 966 6.96 49.36 -40.58
N PRO A 967 7.93 49.05 -41.48
CA PRO A 967 8.02 47.72 -42.09
C PRO A 967 8.21 46.61 -41.05
N ILE A 968 7.37 45.58 -41.11
CA ILE A 968 7.42 44.39 -40.25
C ILE A 968 7.79 43.20 -41.12
N MET A 969 8.81 42.43 -40.73
CA MET A 969 9.33 41.28 -41.48
C MET A 969 9.70 41.59 -42.95
N GLY A 970 10.07 42.84 -43.25
CA GLY A 970 10.45 43.28 -44.59
C GLY A 970 9.28 43.58 -45.54
N MET A 971 8.04 43.61 -45.05
CA MET A 971 6.85 44.02 -45.80
C MET A 971 6.55 45.51 -45.58
N ASP A 972 6.26 46.22 -46.67
CA ASP A 972 5.83 47.63 -46.66
C ASP A 972 4.30 47.69 -46.71
N PHE A 973 3.69 48.35 -45.73
CA PHE A 973 2.24 48.45 -45.56
C PHE A 973 1.64 49.75 -46.10
N SER A 974 2.46 50.61 -46.70
CA SER A 974 2.00 51.90 -47.27
C SER A 974 1.16 51.75 -48.55
N ALA A 975 1.28 50.61 -49.24
CA ALA A 975 0.57 50.33 -50.50
C ALA A 975 -0.84 49.75 -50.30
N ASP A 976 -1.03 48.96 -49.24
CA ASP A 976 -2.34 48.41 -48.85
C ASP A 976 -2.45 48.34 -47.32
N ALA A 977 -3.30 49.21 -46.77
CA ALA A 977 -3.54 49.29 -45.33
C ALA A 977 -4.17 48.01 -44.78
N CYS A 978 -4.90 47.23 -45.60
CA CYS A 978 -5.54 46.00 -45.18
C CYS A 978 -4.52 44.90 -44.81
N THR A 979 -3.38 44.86 -45.50
CA THR A 979 -2.29 43.92 -45.20
C THR A 979 -1.72 44.08 -43.79
N TYR A 980 -1.85 45.26 -43.19
CA TYR A 980 -1.42 45.49 -41.81
C TYR A 980 -2.35 44.81 -40.80
N PHE A 981 -3.67 44.83 -41.01
CA PHE A 981 -4.64 44.20 -40.10
C PHE A 981 -4.76 42.69 -40.29
N THR A 982 -4.18 42.13 -41.36
CA THR A 982 -4.11 40.68 -41.60
C THR A 982 -2.74 40.11 -41.21
N VAL A 983 -1.64 40.70 -41.69
CA VAL A 983 -0.26 40.19 -41.47
C VAL A 983 0.54 41.06 -40.50
N GLY A 984 0.35 42.38 -40.51
CA GLY A 984 1.05 43.31 -39.60
C GLY A 984 0.61 43.23 -38.13
N LYS A 985 -0.59 42.71 -37.84
CA LYS A 985 -1.16 42.58 -36.49
C LYS A 985 -0.38 41.66 -35.54
N VAL A 986 0.65 40.96 -36.04
CA VAL A 986 1.44 39.98 -35.28
C VAL A 986 1.98 40.57 -33.97
N LYS A 987 2.43 41.82 -33.94
CA LYS A 987 2.92 42.45 -32.69
C LYS A 987 1.79 42.71 -31.68
N ALA A 988 0.65 43.23 -32.13
CA ALA A 988 -0.53 43.42 -31.29
C ALA A 988 -1.04 42.08 -30.72
N ALA A 989 -1.12 41.05 -31.56
CA ALA A 989 -1.47 39.69 -31.15
C ALA A 989 -0.43 39.09 -30.18
N THR A 990 0.86 39.40 -30.37
CA THR A 990 1.95 38.99 -29.45
C THR A 990 1.79 39.63 -28.07
N LEU A 991 1.33 40.87 -28.00
CA LEU A 991 1.03 41.53 -26.74
C LEU A 991 -0.18 40.88 -26.05
N SER A 992 -1.25 40.57 -26.80
CA SER A 992 -2.41 39.84 -26.28
C SER A 992 -2.05 38.47 -25.71
N ILE A 993 -1.24 37.66 -26.42
CA ILE A 993 -0.82 36.34 -25.90
C ILE A 993 0.11 36.49 -24.69
N THR A 994 0.98 37.52 -24.64
CA THR A 994 1.86 37.74 -23.48
C THR A 994 1.04 38.12 -22.24
N VAL A 995 0.01 38.95 -22.39
CA VAL A 995 -0.94 39.27 -21.31
C VAL A 995 -1.70 38.02 -20.87
N LEU A 996 -2.15 37.19 -21.81
CA LEU A 996 -2.81 35.91 -21.50
C LEU A 996 -1.90 35.03 -20.64
N VAL A 997 -0.67 34.75 -21.11
CA VAL A 997 0.30 33.90 -20.39
C VAL A 997 0.63 34.46 -19.01
N MET A 998 0.84 35.77 -18.89
CA MET A 998 1.16 36.40 -17.61
C MET A 998 0.02 36.26 -16.59
N ILE A 999 -1.22 36.49 -17.03
CA ILE A 999 -2.39 36.30 -16.16
C ILE A 999 -2.56 34.82 -15.80
N GLN A 1000 -2.33 33.88 -16.73
CA GLN A 1000 -2.44 32.45 -16.40
C GLN A 1000 -1.41 31.98 -15.39
N LEU A 1001 -0.16 32.45 -15.47
CA LEU A 1001 0.86 32.14 -14.47
C LEU A 1001 0.48 32.69 -13.09
N LEU A 1002 -0.11 33.89 -13.02
CA LEU A 1002 -0.65 34.43 -11.77
C LEU A 1002 -1.87 33.65 -11.27
N ASN A 1003 -2.73 33.20 -12.19
CA ASN A 1003 -3.91 32.41 -11.87
C ASN A 1003 -3.52 31.02 -11.34
N ALA A 1004 -2.42 30.44 -11.79
CA ALA A 1004 -1.88 29.20 -11.25
C ALA A 1004 -1.53 29.33 -9.75
N PHE A 1005 -0.94 30.45 -9.33
CA PHE A 1005 -0.73 30.71 -7.89
C PHE A 1005 -2.07 30.80 -7.13
N ASN A 1006 -3.07 31.47 -7.70
CA ASN A 1006 -4.41 31.55 -7.09
C ASN A 1006 -5.14 30.19 -7.05
N ALA A 1007 -4.69 29.21 -7.84
CA ALA A 1007 -5.26 27.87 -7.88
C ALA A 1007 -4.60 26.90 -6.87
N VAL A 1008 -3.53 27.32 -6.18
CA VAL A 1008 -2.87 26.49 -5.14
C VAL A 1008 -3.81 26.14 -3.99
N SER A 1009 -4.71 27.06 -3.62
CA SER A 1009 -5.76 26.81 -2.63
C SER A 1009 -7.11 27.34 -3.11
N GLU A 1010 -8.19 26.64 -2.76
CA GLU A 1010 -9.54 27.08 -3.11
C GLU A 1010 -9.97 28.28 -2.27
N ASP A 1011 -9.83 28.16 -0.95
CA ASP A 1011 -10.30 29.16 0.03
C ASP A 1011 -9.15 29.86 0.77
N GLY A 1012 -7.97 29.23 0.84
CA GLY A 1012 -6.80 29.78 1.51
C GLY A 1012 -6.21 30.96 0.75
N SER A 1013 -5.78 31.99 1.50
CA SER A 1013 -5.04 33.10 0.92
C SER A 1013 -3.58 32.70 0.69
N LEU A 1014 -2.94 33.25 -0.35
CA LEU A 1014 -1.49 33.11 -0.53
C LEU A 1014 -0.71 33.59 0.71
N LEU A 1015 -1.25 34.55 1.46
CA LEU A 1015 -0.63 35.04 2.70
C LEU A 1015 -0.70 34.05 3.87
N SER A 1016 -1.71 33.18 3.90
CA SER A 1016 -1.78 32.11 4.91
C SER A 1016 -0.87 30.93 4.55
N LEU A 1017 -0.66 30.69 3.25
CA LEU A 1017 0.22 29.62 2.74
C LEU A 1017 1.71 29.93 2.86
N ILE A 1018 2.10 31.21 2.95
CA ILE A 1018 3.50 31.67 3.02
C ILE A 1018 3.98 31.88 4.46
N ARG A 1019 3.16 31.60 5.48
CA ARG A 1019 3.72 31.52 6.84
C ARG A 1019 4.61 30.28 6.88
N PRO A 1020 5.94 30.42 7.08
CA PRO A 1020 6.69 29.27 7.56
C PRO A 1020 6.04 28.92 8.89
N ASP A 1021 5.83 27.64 9.14
CA ASP A 1021 5.32 27.13 10.39
C ASP A 1021 6.15 27.74 11.52
N SER A 1022 5.64 28.84 12.09
CA SER A 1022 5.71 29.02 13.52
C SER A 1022 4.85 27.89 14.04
N VAL A 1023 5.43 26.69 14.09
CA VAL A 1023 5.09 25.71 15.11
C VAL A 1023 5.03 26.55 16.37
N SER A 1024 3.82 26.72 16.86
CA SER A 1024 3.50 27.26 18.15
C SER A 1024 4.46 26.62 19.14
N LEU A 1025 5.55 27.32 19.47
CA LEU A 1025 6.39 26.96 20.61
C LEU A 1025 5.51 26.81 21.87
N GLU A 1026 4.31 27.41 21.89
CA GLU A 1026 3.26 27.24 22.91
C GLU A 1026 2.60 25.84 22.95
N GLU A 1027 2.50 25.09 21.84
CA GLU A 1027 1.95 23.73 21.86
C GLU A 1027 3.04 22.68 22.12
N ALA A 1028 4.27 22.91 21.64
CA ALA A 1028 5.43 22.11 22.03
C ALA A 1028 5.81 22.29 23.51
N THR A 1029 5.48 23.44 24.13
CA THR A 1029 5.75 23.68 25.56
C THR A 1029 4.71 23.08 26.50
N GLN A 1030 3.55 22.64 26.01
CA GLN A 1030 2.53 22.03 26.87
C GLN A 1030 2.87 20.59 27.30
N ASP A 1031 3.71 19.88 26.54
CA ASP A 1031 4.29 18.59 26.94
C ASP A 1031 5.67 18.71 27.66
N CYS A 1032 6.25 19.92 27.72
CA CYS A 1032 7.48 20.20 28.47
C CYS A 1032 7.27 20.33 30.00
N ALA A 1033 6.08 20.04 30.53
CA ALA A 1033 5.74 20.13 31.95
C ALA A 1033 6.48 19.13 32.88
N ARG A 1034 7.58 18.50 32.45
CA ARG A 1034 8.25 17.40 33.17
C ARG A 1034 9.79 17.42 33.22
N LEU A 1035 10.49 18.48 32.81
CA LEU A 1035 11.96 18.55 32.94
C LEU A 1035 12.34 19.00 34.37
N THR A 1036 12.33 18.12 35.36
CA THR A 1036 12.50 18.53 36.78
C THR A 1036 13.93 18.39 37.30
N ARG A 1037 14.82 17.72 36.56
CA ARG A 1037 16.19 17.44 37.03
C ARG A 1037 17.25 17.68 35.98
N TYR A 1038 18.28 18.42 36.36
CA TYR A 1038 19.36 18.77 35.44
C TYR A 1038 20.74 18.79 36.11
N VAL A 1039 21.78 18.67 35.31
CA VAL A 1039 23.18 18.84 35.70
C VAL A 1039 23.80 19.86 34.74
N ASN A 1040 24.50 20.86 35.27
CA ASN A 1040 25.23 21.85 34.49
C ASN A 1040 26.70 21.88 34.94
N VAL A 1041 27.61 21.44 34.08
CA VAL A 1041 29.04 21.38 34.36
C VAL A 1041 29.74 22.50 33.58
N GLY A 1042 30.23 23.52 34.29
CA GLY A 1042 30.95 24.64 33.66
C GLY A 1042 30.08 25.85 33.32
N ALA A 1043 29.30 26.35 34.28
CA ALA A 1043 28.47 27.54 34.04
C ALA A 1043 29.35 28.76 33.71
N HIS A 1044 29.30 29.27 32.48
CA HIS A 1044 29.82 30.62 32.19
C HIS A 1044 29.03 31.67 33.02
N ASP A 1045 29.47 32.93 33.02
CA ASP A 1045 29.17 34.10 33.90
C ASP A 1045 27.74 34.41 34.40
N GLY A 1046 26.75 33.54 34.17
CA GLY A 1046 25.47 33.52 34.89
C GLY A 1046 24.59 34.71 34.58
N HIS A 1047 24.84 35.37 33.45
CA HIS A 1047 24.05 36.49 32.97
C HIS A 1047 23.55 36.23 31.54
N SER A 1048 22.22 36.21 31.43
CA SER A 1048 21.37 36.25 30.22
C SER A 1048 21.46 35.15 29.16
N ASP A 1049 22.56 34.41 29.02
CA ASP A 1049 22.76 33.55 27.84
C ASP A 1049 22.71 32.03 28.14
N ASP A 1050 22.59 31.60 29.41
CA ASP A 1050 22.36 30.18 29.73
C ASP A 1050 20.85 29.86 29.71
N PRO A 1051 20.35 29.08 28.74
CA PRO A 1051 18.92 28.76 28.64
C PRO A 1051 18.39 27.96 29.85
N LEU A 1052 19.27 27.32 30.63
CA LEU A 1052 18.89 26.66 31.89
C LEU A 1052 18.74 27.63 33.07
N TYR A 1053 19.28 28.85 33.00
CA TYR A 1053 19.26 29.79 34.12
C TYR A 1053 17.85 30.29 34.43
N ASP A 1054 17.12 30.78 33.43
CA ASP A 1054 15.74 31.26 33.61
C ASP A 1054 14.80 30.12 34.01
N TYR A 1055 14.98 28.95 33.38
CA TYR A 1055 14.23 27.75 33.71
C TYR A 1055 14.45 27.28 35.15
N ALA A 1056 15.71 27.16 35.60
CA ALA A 1056 16.04 26.71 36.95
C ALA A 1056 15.60 27.68 38.05
N ARG A 1057 15.47 28.98 37.72
CA ARG A 1057 14.99 30.01 38.64
C ARG A 1057 13.46 29.97 38.80
N GLU A 1058 12.74 29.66 37.72
CA GLU A 1058 11.27 29.67 37.69
C GLU A 1058 10.65 28.30 38.00
N SER A 1059 11.41 27.23 37.82
CA SER A 1059 11.01 25.84 38.08
C SER A 1059 11.49 25.38 39.46
N ASN A 1060 10.73 24.51 40.13
CA ASN A 1060 11.15 23.85 41.37
C ASN A 1060 12.19 22.72 41.11
N ALA A 1061 13.08 22.93 40.15
CA ALA A 1061 14.02 21.94 39.64
C ALA A 1061 15.19 21.72 40.61
N THR A 1062 15.67 20.48 40.67
CA THR A 1062 16.80 20.07 41.52
C THR A 1062 17.97 19.64 40.63
N GLY A 1063 19.19 20.10 40.93
CA GLY A 1063 20.36 19.79 40.09
C GLY A 1063 21.72 20.03 40.76
N VAL A 1064 22.80 19.76 40.02
CA VAL A 1064 24.19 20.08 40.41
C VAL A 1064 24.77 21.05 39.38
N ALA A 1065 25.38 22.12 39.87
CA ALA A 1065 26.19 23.03 39.07
C ALA A 1065 27.64 23.00 39.54
N VAL A 1066 28.61 22.95 38.63
CA VAL A 1066 30.04 23.07 38.99
C VAL A 1066 30.61 24.34 38.38
N GLU A 1067 31.24 25.16 39.23
CA GLU A 1067 31.84 26.43 38.86
C GLU A 1067 33.25 26.51 39.46
N ARG A 1068 34.23 26.87 38.64
CA ARG A 1068 35.64 26.97 39.04
C ARG A 1068 35.94 28.31 39.69
N ASP A 1069 35.32 29.39 39.20
CA ASP A 1069 35.59 30.74 39.68
C ASP A 1069 34.89 30.99 41.04
N PRO A 1070 35.63 31.32 42.11
CA PRO A 1070 35.04 31.52 43.44
C PRO A 1070 33.99 32.62 43.50
N GLU A 1071 34.17 33.72 42.75
CA GLU A 1071 33.24 34.87 42.76
C GLU A 1071 31.98 34.60 41.94
N ARG A 1072 32.08 33.87 40.82
CA ARG A 1072 30.92 33.38 40.06
C ARG A 1072 30.18 32.30 40.84
N CYS A 1073 30.90 31.42 41.53
CA CYS A 1073 30.28 30.34 42.30
C CYS A 1073 29.41 30.85 43.46
N GLU A 1074 29.86 31.90 44.16
CA GLU A 1074 29.05 32.55 45.20
C GLU A 1074 27.80 33.22 44.61
N ARG A 1075 27.90 33.82 43.42
CA ARG A 1075 26.74 34.38 42.70
C ARG A 1075 25.76 33.29 42.27
N HIS A 1076 26.24 32.16 41.74
CA HIS A 1076 25.40 31.03 41.35
C HIS A 1076 24.68 30.40 42.56
N ARG A 1077 25.35 30.26 43.72
CA ARG A 1077 24.68 29.82 44.95
C ARG A 1077 23.56 30.75 45.41
N ALA A 1078 23.74 32.06 45.22
CA ALA A 1078 22.72 33.04 45.61
C ALA A 1078 21.54 33.06 44.64
N ALA A 1079 21.77 32.84 43.34
CA ALA A 1079 20.76 32.86 42.29
C ALA A 1079 19.94 31.56 42.18
N LEU A 1080 20.54 30.41 42.56
CA LEU A 1080 19.96 29.08 42.36
C LEU A 1080 19.84 28.30 43.68
N PRO A 1081 18.87 28.63 44.55
CA PRO A 1081 18.78 28.06 45.90
C PRO A 1081 18.45 26.55 45.95
N ASN A 1082 17.88 26.00 44.86
CA ASN A 1082 17.47 24.59 44.77
C ASN A 1082 18.53 23.69 44.09
N VAL A 1083 19.71 24.23 43.81
CA VAL A 1083 20.75 23.59 43.00
C VAL A 1083 22.02 23.49 43.84
N HIS A 1084 22.61 22.30 43.89
CA HIS A 1084 23.87 22.10 44.60
C HIS A 1084 25.04 22.65 43.77
N VAL A 1085 25.52 23.85 44.12
CA VAL A 1085 26.66 24.48 43.44
C VAL A 1085 27.99 24.10 44.11
N ALA A 1086 28.81 23.31 43.41
CA ALA A 1086 30.15 22.93 43.81
C ALA A 1086 31.19 23.92 43.27
N CYS A 1087 31.90 24.63 44.17
CA CYS A 1087 33.01 25.51 43.78
C CYS A 1087 34.30 24.70 43.71
N SER A 1088 34.58 24.04 42.59
CA SER A 1088 35.76 23.21 42.42
C SER A 1088 36.19 23.17 40.97
N GLU A 1089 37.49 23.00 40.72
CA GLU A 1089 38.01 22.77 39.39
C GLU A 1089 37.57 21.38 38.91
N VAL A 1090 36.89 21.31 37.77
CA VAL A 1090 36.48 20.06 37.16
C VAL A 1090 37.71 19.39 36.54
N THR A 1091 37.98 18.16 36.96
CA THR A 1091 38.96 17.28 36.33
C THR A 1091 38.30 15.95 36.03
N PRO A 1092 38.80 15.23 35.01
CA PRO A 1092 38.38 13.86 34.74
C PRO A 1092 38.31 12.96 35.98
N GLN A 1093 39.25 13.09 36.91
CA GLN A 1093 39.29 12.24 38.10
C GLN A 1093 38.29 12.61 39.20
N ASN A 1094 37.78 13.84 39.24
CA ASN A 1094 36.92 14.32 40.33
C ASN A 1094 35.45 14.52 39.94
N ILE A 1095 35.11 14.56 38.65
CA ILE A 1095 33.77 14.89 38.17
C ILE A 1095 32.68 13.95 38.70
N VAL A 1096 32.93 12.63 38.70
CA VAL A 1096 31.98 11.63 39.23
C VAL A 1096 31.72 11.84 40.73
N SER A 1097 32.75 12.26 41.49
CA SER A 1097 32.58 12.55 42.92
C SER A 1097 31.77 13.83 43.17
N LEU A 1098 31.86 14.81 42.27
CA LEU A 1098 31.11 16.06 42.32
C LEU A 1098 29.64 15.87 41.90
N LEU A 1099 29.36 14.91 41.02
CA LEU A 1099 28.01 14.56 40.54
C LEU A 1099 27.26 13.57 41.46
N ARG A 1100 27.93 12.99 42.47
CA ARG A 1100 27.37 12.02 43.42
C ARG A 1100 26.03 12.45 44.07
N PRO A 1101 25.79 13.73 44.43
CA PRO A 1101 24.51 14.16 45.00
C PRO A 1101 23.28 13.91 44.10
N VAL A 1102 23.47 13.80 42.78
CA VAL A 1102 22.41 13.50 41.80
C VAL A 1102 22.41 12.01 41.45
N LEU A 1103 23.59 11.41 41.27
CA LEU A 1103 23.77 10.00 40.92
C LEU A 1103 23.21 9.02 41.98
N ASP A 1104 23.33 9.33 43.28
CA ASP A 1104 22.87 8.45 44.36
C ASP A 1104 21.34 8.34 44.47
N THR A 1105 20.58 9.12 43.68
CA THR A 1105 19.11 9.11 43.70
C THR A 1105 18.48 8.01 42.84
N GLY A 1106 19.24 7.38 41.93
CA GLY A 1106 18.82 6.20 41.16
C GLY A 1106 17.74 6.43 40.08
N GLU A 1107 17.42 7.68 39.76
CA GLU A 1107 16.39 8.07 38.78
C GLU A 1107 17.02 8.75 37.55
N GLU A 1108 16.37 8.69 36.37
CA GLU A 1108 16.89 9.23 35.09
C GLU A 1108 17.04 10.76 35.11
N LEU A 1109 18.10 11.27 34.46
CA LEU A 1109 18.38 12.70 34.35
C LEU A 1109 17.62 13.29 33.15
N ASP A 1110 16.99 14.46 33.30
CA ASP A 1110 16.28 15.08 32.17
C ASP A 1110 17.25 15.86 31.26
N VAL A 1111 18.14 16.67 31.83
CA VAL A 1111 19.07 17.52 31.07
C VAL A 1111 20.51 17.45 31.62
N LEU A 1112 21.50 17.23 30.76
CA LEU A 1112 22.92 17.32 31.06
C LEU A 1112 23.57 18.39 30.17
N LYS A 1113 24.03 19.49 30.76
CA LYS A 1113 24.84 20.50 30.07
C LYS A 1113 26.31 20.35 30.47
N VAL A 1114 27.22 20.30 29.50
CA VAL A 1114 28.68 20.30 29.68
C VAL A 1114 29.26 21.44 28.85
N ASP A 1115 29.88 22.39 29.55
CA ASP A 1115 30.29 23.70 29.03
C ASP A 1115 31.72 23.98 29.54
N ILE A 1116 32.68 23.21 29.00
CA ILE A 1116 34.10 23.23 29.38
C ILE A 1116 34.95 23.19 28.12
N ASP A 1117 35.14 24.34 27.46
CA ASP A 1117 36.02 24.67 26.32
C ASP A 1117 37.05 23.60 25.85
N SER A 1118 37.80 22.99 26.78
CA SER A 1118 38.94 22.09 26.52
C SER A 1118 38.84 20.67 27.12
N TYR A 1119 37.75 20.30 27.79
CA TYR A 1119 37.59 19.00 28.45
C TYR A 1119 36.22 18.33 28.22
N ASP A 1120 35.35 18.90 27.37
CA ASP A 1120 33.99 18.41 27.15
C ASP A 1120 33.91 16.92 26.85
N CYS A 1121 34.64 16.43 25.84
CA CYS A 1121 34.57 15.02 25.47
C CYS A 1121 35.18 14.05 26.48
N PRO A 1122 36.39 14.28 27.03
CA PRO A 1122 36.89 13.44 28.11
C PRO A 1122 35.92 13.38 29.29
N VAL A 1123 35.26 14.50 29.63
CA VAL A 1123 34.25 14.58 30.69
C VAL A 1123 32.99 13.81 30.31
N LEU A 1124 32.45 13.99 29.11
CA LEU A 1124 31.30 13.24 28.58
C LEU A 1124 31.56 11.73 28.56
N GLU A 1125 32.74 11.28 28.13
CA GLU A 1125 33.12 9.86 28.10
C GLU A 1125 33.08 9.19 29.48
N MET A 1126 33.30 9.94 30.56
CA MET A 1126 33.19 9.40 31.93
C MET A 1126 31.81 9.60 32.56
N ILE A 1127 31.05 10.61 32.13
CA ILE A 1127 29.69 10.87 32.66
C ILE A 1127 28.66 9.94 32.01
N LEU A 1128 28.69 9.78 30.68
CA LEU A 1128 27.67 9.04 29.92
C LEU A 1128 27.48 7.56 30.34
N PRO A 1129 28.51 6.81 30.79
CA PRO A 1129 28.31 5.46 31.33
C PRO A 1129 27.57 5.43 32.68
N GLU A 1130 27.67 6.50 33.47
CA GLU A 1130 27.12 6.61 34.82
C GLU A 1130 25.77 7.35 34.86
N VAL A 1131 25.50 8.22 33.87
CA VAL A 1131 24.33 9.08 33.78
C VAL A 1131 23.62 8.91 32.44
N LYS A 1132 22.34 8.56 32.46
CA LYS A 1132 21.45 8.63 31.28
C LYS A 1132 20.62 9.90 31.33
N ALA A 1133 20.97 10.87 30.48
CA ALA A 1133 20.21 12.10 30.29
C ALA A 1133 19.22 11.97 29.13
N LYS A 1134 18.05 12.62 29.17
CA LYS A 1134 17.16 12.68 27.99
C LYS A 1134 17.69 13.67 26.95
N ILE A 1135 18.27 14.78 27.42
CA ILE A 1135 18.85 15.84 26.60
C ILE A 1135 20.29 16.08 27.06
N VAL A 1136 21.22 16.17 26.12
CA VAL A 1136 22.63 16.52 26.36
C VAL A 1136 22.95 17.80 25.58
N LEU A 1137 23.45 18.82 26.27
CA LEU A 1137 23.93 20.07 25.69
C LEU A 1137 25.45 20.12 25.87
N VAL A 1138 26.16 20.41 24.80
CA VAL A 1138 27.64 20.48 24.81
C VAL A 1138 28.08 21.68 23.99
N GLU A 1139 29.07 22.42 24.47
CA GLU A 1139 29.73 23.43 23.65
C GLU A 1139 30.63 22.75 22.60
N ALA A 1140 30.47 23.11 21.33
CA ALA A 1140 31.24 22.55 20.22
C ALA A 1140 32.01 23.65 19.48
N ASN A 1141 33.27 23.39 19.12
CA ASN A 1141 34.08 24.34 18.36
C ASN A 1141 33.75 24.28 16.85
N PRO A 1142 33.15 25.32 16.23
CA PRO A 1142 32.78 25.31 14.82
C PRO A 1142 33.96 25.61 13.87
N SER A 1143 35.16 25.88 14.38
CA SER A 1143 36.24 26.49 13.61
C SER A 1143 36.93 25.55 12.61
N ILE A 1144 36.69 24.24 12.67
CA ILE A 1144 37.34 23.27 11.78
C ILE A 1144 36.27 22.42 11.06
N PRO A 1145 36.13 22.47 9.72
CA PRO A 1145 35.13 21.69 8.99
C PRO A 1145 35.43 20.18 9.01
N PRO A 1146 34.41 19.29 8.95
CA PRO A 1146 34.59 17.83 9.02
C PRO A 1146 35.62 17.23 8.03
N PRO A 1147 35.70 17.67 6.76
CA PRO A 1147 36.68 17.12 5.80
C PRO A 1147 38.14 17.42 6.16
N TYR A 1148 38.42 18.55 6.79
CA TYR A 1148 39.78 18.97 7.12
C TYR A 1148 40.29 18.32 8.41
N GLN A 1149 39.39 17.95 9.32
CA GLN A 1149 39.73 17.20 10.55
C GLN A 1149 40.28 15.81 10.22
N TRP A 1150 39.66 15.12 9.26
CA TRP A 1150 40.15 13.82 8.79
C TRP A 1150 41.53 13.92 8.14
N ALA A 1151 41.76 14.94 7.30
CA ALA A 1151 43.05 15.17 6.65
C ALA A 1151 44.16 15.56 7.65
N MET A 1152 43.85 16.36 8.68
CA MET A 1152 44.80 16.74 9.73
C MET A 1152 45.21 15.55 10.62
N LEU A 1153 44.28 14.62 10.90
CA LEU A 1153 44.56 13.39 11.66
C LEU A 1153 45.51 12.43 10.91
N HIS A 1154 45.61 12.56 9.59
CA HIS A 1154 46.34 11.62 8.73
C HIS A 1154 47.53 12.25 7.96
N SER A 1155 47.77 13.56 8.08
CA SER A 1155 48.93 14.25 7.48
C SER A 1155 49.59 15.23 8.47
N PRO A 1156 50.79 14.91 8.99
CA PRO A 1156 51.54 15.79 9.89
C PRO A 1156 51.99 17.11 9.25
N GLU A 1157 52.02 17.21 7.93
CA GLU A 1157 52.49 18.41 7.21
C GLU A 1157 51.41 19.49 7.09
N LEU A 1158 50.14 19.09 6.97
CA LEU A 1158 48.99 20.00 7.03
C LEU A 1158 48.85 20.66 8.41
N TRP A 1159 49.27 19.96 9.46
CA TRP A 1159 49.30 20.47 10.83
C TRP A 1159 50.24 21.67 10.99
N THR A 1160 51.48 21.54 10.49
CA THR A 1160 52.49 22.60 10.55
C THR A 1160 52.10 23.80 9.69
N PHE A 1161 51.38 23.57 8.59
CA PHE A 1161 50.87 24.62 7.72
C PHE A 1161 49.81 25.48 8.42
N PHE A 1162 48.81 24.88 9.07
CA PHE A 1162 47.75 25.65 9.74
C PHE A 1162 48.23 26.40 11.00
N ASN A 1163 49.13 25.80 11.78
CA ASN A 1163 49.76 26.47 12.92
C ASN A 1163 50.61 27.70 12.54
N SER A 1164 50.90 27.90 11.25
CA SER A 1164 51.62 29.09 10.78
C SER A 1164 50.73 30.33 10.58
N PHE A 1165 49.40 30.16 10.57
CA PHE A 1165 48.44 31.24 10.31
C PHE A 1165 47.77 31.83 11.55
N HIS A 1166 47.86 31.20 12.73
CA HIS A 1166 47.17 31.64 13.96
C HIS A 1166 48.10 31.60 15.18
N SER A 1167 47.83 32.46 16.16
CA SER A 1167 48.49 32.42 17.47
C SER A 1167 48.25 31.05 18.13
N PRO A 1168 49.26 30.40 18.73
CA PRO A 1168 49.09 29.13 19.46
C PRO A 1168 48.04 29.18 20.59
N GLU A 1169 47.65 30.38 21.02
CA GLU A 1169 46.67 30.62 22.08
C GLU A 1169 45.23 30.81 21.57
N GLU A 1170 45.00 31.03 20.27
CA GLU A 1170 43.66 31.38 19.73
C GLU A 1170 42.95 30.23 19.00
N VAL A 1171 43.60 29.07 18.83
CA VAL A 1171 42.92 27.87 18.33
C VAL A 1171 42.97 26.82 19.43
N PRO A 1172 41.87 26.63 20.20
CA PRO A 1172 41.81 25.55 21.16
C PRO A 1172 41.68 24.24 20.37
N ILE A 1173 42.83 23.69 19.97
CA ILE A 1173 42.98 22.33 19.46
C ILE A 1173 42.60 21.29 20.53
N ARG A 1174 42.43 21.71 21.79
CA ARG A 1174 41.99 20.88 22.91
C ARG A 1174 40.48 20.90 23.16
N GLY A 1175 39.68 21.59 22.34
CA GLY A 1175 38.23 21.45 22.35
C GLY A 1175 37.77 20.30 21.47
N CYS A 1176 36.60 19.75 21.74
CA CYS A 1176 36.02 18.72 20.89
C CYS A 1176 35.40 19.30 19.62
N SER A 1177 35.51 18.56 18.53
CA SER A 1177 34.78 18.93 17.32
C SER A 1177 33.37 18.39 17.35
N LEU A 1178 32.43 19.13 16.74
CA LEU A 1178 31.05 18.69 16.58
C LEU A 1178 30.97 17.28 15.95
N ALA A 1179 31.82 16.97 14.97
CA ALA A 1179 31.91 15.65 14.36
C ALA A 1179 32.31 14.55 15.37
N TYR A 1180 33.29 14.83 16.23
CA TYR A 1180 33.70 13.89 17.28
C TYR A 1180 32.59 13.70 18.32
N GLU A 1181 31.93 14.78 18.75
CA GLU A 1181 30.80 14.73 19.69
C GLU A 1181 29.62 13.92 19.14
N VAL A 1182 29.25 14.14 17.87
CA VAL A 1182 28.21 13.36 17.18
C VAL A 1182 28.57 11.88 17.14
N GLN A 1183 29.82 11.54 16.80
CA GLN A 1183 30.27 10.15 16.78
C GLN A 1183 30.33 9.53 18.18
N LEU A 1184 30.75 10.30 19.19
CA LEU A 1184 30.82 9.86 20.57
C LEU A 1184 29.41 9.60 21.12
N LEU A 1185 28.51 10.58 21.02
CA LEU A 1185 27.17 10.54 21.59
C LEU A 1185 26.25 9.54 20.88
N ARG A 1186 26.41 9.32 19.57
CA ARG A 1186 25.71 8.24 18.86
C ARG A 1186 26.02 6.85 19.40
N ARG A 1187 27.24 6.61 19.94
CA ARG A 1187 27.57 5.32 20.59
C ARG A 1187 26.74 5.05 21.85
N TYR A 1188 26.18 6.11 22.44
CA TYR A 1188 25.36 6.05 23.65
C TYR A 1188 23.86 6.29 23.37
N GLY A 1189 23.43 6.25 22.10
CA GLY A 1189 22.00 6.37 21.72
C GLY A 1189 21.48 7.81 21.64
N TYR A 1190 22.36 8.80 21.46
CA TYR A 1190 22.00 10.20 21.30
C TYR A 1190 22.14 10.67 19.86
N ASP A 1191 21.11 11.38 19.38
CA ASP A 1191 21.08 12.02 18.07
C ASP A 1191 21.14 13.54 18.20
N LEU A 1192 21.84 14.19 17.26
CA LEU A 1192 21.92 15.64 17.15
C LEU A 1192 20.58 16.20 16.64
N VAL A 1193 20.05 17.19 17.36
CA VAL A 1193 18.74 17.79 17.09
C VAL A 1193 18.83 19.28 16.76
N ALA A 1194 19.81 20.01 17.29
CA ALA A 1194 20.04 21.41 16.95
C ALA A 1194 21.50 21.82 17.23
N PHE A 1195 21.97 22.87 16.56
CA PHE A 1195 23.26 23.51 16.84
C PHE A 1195 23.19 25.00 16.53
N GLY A 1196 23.71 25.84 17.43
CA GLY A 1196 23.72 27.28 17.21
C GLY A 1196 24.47 28.01 18.32
N GLY A 1197 25.17 29.10 17.98
CA GLY A 1197 25.84 29.94 18.97
C GLY A 1197 26.93 29.24 19.79
N HIS A 1198 27.61 28.24 19.21
CA HIS A 1198 28.58 27.32 19.81
C HIS A 1198 28.00 26.14 20.61
N ASP A 1199 26.70 26.09 20.87
CA ASP A 1199 26.07 24.96 21.59
C ASP A 1199 25.46 23.92 20.65
N ALA A 1200 25.72 22.64 20.91
CA ALA A 1200 25.13 21.48 20.28
C ALA A 1200 24.12 20.78 21.20
N VAL A 1201 22.92 20.52 20.69
CA VAL A 1201 21.82 19.90 21.43
C VAL A 1201 21.59 18.49 20.89
N PHE A 1202 21.75 17.51 21.77
CA PHE A 1202 21.54 16.10 21.51
C PHE A 1202 20.37 15.57 22.32
N THR A 1203 19.58 14.66 21.73
CA THR A 1203 18.48 13.98 22.43
C THR A 1203 18.67 12.48 22.39
N HIS A 1204 18.31 11.80 23.46
CA HIS A 1204 18.33 10.35 23.52
C HIS A 1204 17.22 9.77 22.63
N GLU A 1205 17.46 8.61 22.01
CA GLU A 1205 16.52 7.92 21.11
C GLU A 1205 15.10 7.77 21.70
N SER A 1206 15.00 7.63 23.03
CA SER A 1206 13.73 7.46 23.75
C SER A 1206 12.81 8.68 23.76
N VAL A 1207 13.35 9.88 23.52
CA VAL A 1207 12.58 11.14 23.48
C VAL A 1207 12.66 11.84 22.13
N ARG A 1208 13.37 11.25 21.16
CA ARG A 1208 13.64 11.82 19.84
C ARG A 1208 12.38 12.24 19.09
N SER A 1209 11.32 11.44 19.15
CA SER A 1209 10.04 11.72 18.48
C SER A 1209 9.32 12.96 19.01
N ALA A 1210 9.67 13.42 20.21
CA ALA A 1210 9.11 14.65 20.78
C ALA A 1210 9.81 15.92 20.29
N PHE A 1211 11.05 15.82 19.81
CA PHE A 1211 11.86 16.98 19.39
C PHE A 1211 12.09 17.07 17.89
N LEU A 1212 11.97 15.96 17.15
CA LEU A 1212 12.09 15.92 15.69
C LEU A 1212 10.79 15.41 15.05
N PRO A 1213 10.03 16.25 14.34
CA PRO A 1213 8.83 15.82 13.60
C PRO A 1213 9.16 15.03 12.32
N TYR A 1214 10.44 14.93 11.94
CA TYR A 1214 10.92 14.20 10.77
C TYR A 1214 11.91 13.10 11.20
N ASP A 1215 11.76 11.91 10.63
CA ASP A 1215 12.54 10.69 10.95
C ASP A 1215 14.05 10.74 10.57
N VAL A 1216 14.56 11.89 10.14
CA VAL A 1216 15.94 12.04 9.67
C VAL A 1216 16.75 12.78 10.74
N PRO A 1217 17.70 12.13 11.44
CA PRO A 1217 18.57 12.80 12.38
C PRO A 1217 19.50 13.73 11.60
N MET A 1218 19.74 14.96 12.10
CA MET A 1218 20.72 15.84 11.46
C MET A 1218 22.11 15.20 11.55
N ASP A 1219 22.83 15.20 10.43
CA ASP A 1219 24.21 14.77 10.41
C ASP A 1219 25.17 15.94 10.65
N GLU A 1220 26.45 15.62 10.89
CA GLU A 1220 27.50 16.61 11.17
C GLU A 1220 27.67 17.64 10.02
N PHE A 1221 27.30 17.26 8.79
CA PHE A 1221 27.43 18.11 7.61
C PHE A 1221 26.25 19.05 7.43
N ASP A 1222 25.02 18.56 7.58
CA ASP A 1222 23.80 19.35 7.55
C ASP A 1222 23.85 20.42 8.65
N CYS A 1223 24.32 20.04 9.84
CA CYS A 1223 24.44 20.94 10.99
C CYS A 1223 25.53 22.00 10.83
N TYR A 1224 26.72 21.61 10.35
CA TYR A 1224 27.79 22.56 10.02
C TYR A 1224 27.35 23.54 8.93
N ASN A 1225 26.62 23.05 7.92
CA ASN A 1225 26.07 23.89 6.86
C ASN A 1225 25.09 24.91 7.43
N GLU A 1226 24.15 24.51 8.30
CA GLU A 1226 23.21 25.44 8.92
C GLU A 1226 23.89 26.54 9.72
N ALA A 1227 24.90 26.22 10.54
CA ALA A 1227 25.65 27.21 11.31
C ALA A 1227 26.50 28.14 10.41
N PHE A 1228 27.20 27.59 9.43
CA PHE A 1228 28.00 28.37 8.47
C PHE A 1228 27.12 29.31 7.64
N ILE A 1229 25.92 28.86 7.29
CA ILE A 1229 24.90 29.61 6.56
C ILE A 1229 24.27 30.69 7.41
N ALA A 1230 23.90 30.40 8.67
CA ALA A 1230 23.34 31.38 9.59
C ALA A 1230 24.30 32.55 9.82
N ALA A 1231 25.61 32.26 9.89
CA ALA A 1231 26.65 33.27 10.00
C ALA A 1231 26.85 34.12 8.72
N ASN A 1232 26.45 33.63 7.53
CA ASN A 1232 26.77 34.24 6.24
C ASN A 1232 25.57 34.52 5.30
N GLY A 1233 24.34 34.20 5.70
CA GLY A 1233 23.11 34.49 4.96
C GLY A 1233 22.90 33.74 3.63
N ILE A 1234 23.45 32.52 3.46
CA ILE A 1234 23.47 31.79 2.17
C ILE A 1234 22.47 30.61 2.16
N PRO A 1235 21.58 30.44 1.15
CA PRO A 1235 20.59 29.35 1.15
C PRO A 1235 21.16 27.92 1.16
N ILE A 1236 20.67 27.06 2.06
CA ILE A 1236 21.05 25.63 2.27
C ILE A 1236 21.12 24.80 0.98
N SER A 1237 20.17 25.01 0.06
CA SER A 1237 20.08 24.27 -1.20
C SER A 1237 21.23 24.54 -2.18
N ARG A 1238 21.97 25.64 -2.02
CA ARG A 1238 23.18 25.93 -2.80
C ARG A 1238 24.44 25.32 -2.17
N THR A 1239 24.47 25.18 -0.85
CA THR A 1239 25.64 24.74 -0.07
C THR A 1239 25.77 23.21 -0.04
N ARG A 1240 24.64 22.48 0.07
CA ARG A 1240 24.61 21.00 0.00
C ARG A 1240 25.15 20.47 -1.34
N ARG A 1241 24.97 21.25 -2.41
CA ARG A 1241 25.50 20.99 -3.76
C ARG A 1241 27.02 21.22 -3.88
N TRP A 1242 27.63 22.03 -3.02
CA TRP A 1242 29.09 22.29 -3.04
C TRP A 1242 29.91 21.20 -2.34
N PHE A 1243 29.36 20.53 -1.32
CA PHE A 1243 30.10 19.52 -0.53
C PHE A 1243 30.05 18.10 -1.13
N PHE A 1244 28.94 17.71 -1.77
CA PHE A 1244 28.78 16.37 -2.39
C PHE A 1244 29.04 16.35 -3.91
N GLN A 1245 29.30 17.51 -4.51
CA GLN A 1245 29.82 17.65 -5.86
C GLN A 1245 31.04 18.58 -5.83
N LEU A 1246 32.20 18.02 -5.49
CA LEU A 1246 33.46 18.54 -6.03
C LEU A 1246 33.57 18.11 -7.50
N SER A 1247 32.71 18.73 -8.32
CA SER A 1247 33.12 19.24 -9.63
C SER A 1247 33.47 20.71 -9.39
N ASP A 1248 34.75 20.92 -9.12
CA ASP A 1248 35.53 22.16 -9.12
C ASP A 1248 34.74 23.48 -9.13
N THR A 1249 34.49 23.92 -7.90
CA THR A 1249 34.55 25.32 -7.50
C THR A 1249 35.74 26.03 -8.20
N GLN A 1250 35.75 27.34 -8.39
CA GLN A 1250 35.93 28.20 -7.24
C GLN A 1250 35.78 29.67 -7.59
N VAL A 1251 35.22 30.39 -6.61
CA VAL A 1251 35.46 31.82 -6.39
C VAL A 1251 34.97 32.62 -7.61
N GLY A 1252 35.06 33.95 -7.60
CA GLY A 1252 34.84 34.65 -8.86
C GLY A 1252 35.78 34.02 -9.91
N LEU A 1253 35.22 33.32 -10.91
CA LEU A 1253 35.97 32.65 -11.98
C LEU A 1253 37.12 33.52 -12.56
N PRO A 1254 37.00 34.85 -12.64
CA PRO A 1254 38.09 35.71 -13.07
C PRO A 1254 39.29 35.79 -12.11
N GLU A 1255 39.08 35.78 -10.79
CA GLU A 1255 40.13 36.10 -9.80
C GLU A 1255 41.03 34.91 -9.50
N ILE A 1256 40.45 33.70 -9.44
CA ILE A 1256 41.25 32.47 -9.33
C ILE A 1256 41.89 32.09 -10.66
N TRP A 1257 41.21 32.32 -11.80
CA TRP A 1257 41.83 32.14 -13.11
C TRP A 1257 43.04 33.07 -13.27
N ASN A 1258 42.94 34.33 -12.85
CA ASN A 1258 44.07 35.26 -12.93
C ASN A 1258 45.23 34.86 -12.00
N PHE A 1259 44.95 34.46 -10.76
CA PHE A 1259 45.99 34.00 -9.84
C PHE A 1259 46.67 32.71 -10.32
N PHE A 1260 45.89 31.73 -10.82
CA PHE A 1260 46.41 30.45 -11.31
C PHE A 1260 47.15 30.60 -12.65
N VAL A 1261 46.67 31.47 -13.54
CA VAL A 1261 47.37 31.83 -14.79
C VAL A 1261 48.68 32.54 -14.49
N ASP A 1262 48.72 33.44 -13.52
CA ASP A 1262 49.96 34.14 -13.13
C ASP A 1262 50.94 33.22 -12.40
N TRP A 1263 50.45 32.26 -11.62
CA TRP A 1263 51.26 31.21 -11.01
C TRP A 1263 51.79 30.19 -12.04
N MET A 1264 50.98 29.78 -13.02
CA MET A 1264 51.39 28.92 -14.15
C MET A 1264 52.39 29.61 -15.07
N LYS A 1265 52.26 30.92 -15.30
CA LYS A 1265 53.25 31.71 -16.05
C LYS A 1265 54.59 31.83 -15.30
N ALA A 1266 54.56 31.77 -13.97
CA ALA A 1266 55.72 31.94 -13.11
C ALA A 1266 56.51 30.64 -12.86
N ASN A 1267 55.96 29.46 -13.17
CA ASN A 1267 56.56 28.17 -12.85
C ASN A 1267 56.81 27.31 -14.10
N SER A 1268 57.90 26.53 -14.06
CA SER A 1268 58.32 25.72 -15.21
C SER A 1268 57.42 24.49 -15.45
N PRO A 1269 57.30 23.99 -16.69
CA PRO A 1269 56.45 22.83 -17.01
C PRO A 1269 56.75 21.57 -16.18
N ASP A 1270 58.01 21.36 -15.79
CA ASP A 1270 58.41 20.20 -14.97
C ASP A 1270 57.96 20.34 -13.51
N GLN A 1271 57.90 21.57 -12.97
CA GLN A 1271 57.35 21.83 -11.63
C GLN A 1271 55.82 21.67 -11.61
N LEU A 1272 55.16 22.11 -12.68
CA LEU A 1272 53.72 21.91 -12.86
C LEU A 1272 53.38 20.42 -13.00
N PHE A 1273 54.20 19.65 -13.71
CA PHE A 1273 54.03 18.21 -13.87
C PHE A 1273 54.31 17.44 -12.56
N SER A 1274 55.32 17.84 -11.78
CA SER A 1274 55.61 17.27 -10.45
C SER A 1274 54.52 17.58 -9.42
N PHE A 1275 53.87 18.74 -9.52
CA PHE A 1275 52.78 19.11 -8.63
C PHE A 1275 51.53 18.28 -8.91
N ALA A 1276 51.18 18.13 -10.19
CA ALA A 1276 50.04 17.32 -10.64
C ALA A 1276 50.19 15.80 -10.37
N LEU A 1277 51.41 15.32 -10.11
CA LEU A 1277 51.70 13.93 -9.76
C LEU A 1277 51.70 13.65 -8.24
N ARG A 1278 51.70 14.70 -7.41
CA ARG A 1278 51.71 14.60 -5.93
C ARG A 1278 50.35 14.91 -5.31
N VAL A 1279 49.52 15.70 -5.99
CA VAL A 1279 48.07 15.75 -5.80
C VAL A 1279 47.49 14.46 -6.35
#